data_AF-A0A9X0W990-F1
#
_entry.id   AF-A0A9X0W990-F1
#
_cell.length_a   1.000
_cell.length_b   1.000
_cell.length_c   1.000
_cell.angle_alpha   90.00
_cell.angle_beta   90.00
_cell.angle_gamma   90.00
#
_symmetry.space_group_name_H-M   'P 1'
#
loop_
_entity.id
_entity.type
_entity.pdbx_description
1 polymer ?
#
loop_
_entity_poly.entity_id
_entity_poly.type
_entity_poly.pdbx_seq_one_letter_code
_entity_poly.pdbx_strand_id
1 'polypeptide(L)'
;MPDLTDLETVAADPLWYKDAIIYQTHVKAFFDTDGDGTGDFRGLTQKLDYVQALGVNAIWLLPFYPSPMRDDGYDITDYRNVHPAYGTKRDVRRFISAAHRRGIRVIVELIINHTSDQHPWFQAARRAPKGSSKRNFYVWSDDDSRFSETRIIFTDSEASNWTWDPVAEQYYWHRFFSHQPDLNHNNPQVVKAVIRVMRAWLDMGVDGLRLDAIPYLCVREGTSNENLPETHAVLKQMRAVVDAHYENRMFLAEANQWPEDVRDYFGDSDECHVCYHFPLMPRMYMALAQEDRHPVVEIMEQTPEIPADCQWALFLRNHDELTLEMVSDRERDYMYQTYATDPRMRVNVGIRRRLAPLLDNDPNKIRLMVSLLLSMPGSPILYYGDEIGMGDNIYLGDRNAVRTPMQWTPDRNAGFSRAEPQRLYLPPIMDAVYGYQSVNAEAQSRSASSLLSWMRRIIEVRKAHRVFGRGSIEFLHPGNRKVLAYVRESTATDPIPDDARDKHEILLCVVNLGRGAQPVELDLARFQGRVPIELLGRTAFPPIGELPYLLTLAGHGFYWFLLSEKDAAPAWHDERLPAPRLATLVLPEGWKSLRPDLAKRPEPVRRALRLLERRVLPGYLGNRFQGAPAGAQGGLQGDVLGGVPGSLPGSVPGNLLAGAPLSAVQLSAIEAWRDWLLTLVTVDLADGSQARLLLPLWLLWQEDGVELNAVPPAATTLARARRHATPGQLCDALADSRFVHALIEFIGDGSQTALGDGVLSAQPTHAFERLTADCAEAQVRIPPEDRGHSAALGDQLMLKLLPCATRISTKATARVSGEASADEAATEASSEASRKASNEALADEAATEASSEAPSEASSKASSKASARVATELSGNMPTDEEASAVEHRLDPNIEIRHYLQEVAGFANTPALAGWLSYRRDQGDQQGGCTLAILEEYIHNQGNLRTFTLELLSRLCDAYGERLDDWEADAAHLSYETLIDNLGRRLAELHQALAREDAGAAFAPERFSAEDQAAWAASIAEDLERTLAQLEHSQEVLPDEVRPLATALLTQRAGVLRPMSGADAGAGVDASAGTHADAEDGAGTGGCAALRIRVHGDLVLNRVLVVENDVFFIDFGGDWLRAGEATPDKQSPLTDVARVLQSFHEVADEAIQAVCIDPSSTVQRRPVVDAIVDWRGRICRRFLSAYREGLAAAGAALSCPTSPTSPTSPTQETAVTRLLALHGASTRLREVLELVSALEPKGASGVSAADLGAAIRVLSSLAEQEEW
;
A
#
# COMPACT_ATOMS: atom_id res chain seq x y z
N MET A 1 -58.51 -29.25 29.81
CA MET A 1 -57.29 -29.31 30.62
C MET A 1 -56.26 -30.09 29.81
N PRO A 2 -55.45 -29.43 28.97
CA PRO A 2 -54.16 -29.95 28.54
C PRO A 2 -53.10 -29.64 29.60
N ASP A 3 -52.11 -30.52 29.71
CA ASP A 3 -51.02 -30.55 30.68
C ASP A 3 -50.27 -29.21 30.77
N LEU A 4 -50.00 -28.77 32.00
CA LEU A 4 -49.29 -27.52 32.35
C LEU A 4 -47.76 -27.69 32.38
N THR A 5 -47.23 -28.80 31.86
CA THR A 5 -45.82 -29.19 32.04
C THR A 5 -44.88 -28.83 30.89
N ASP A 6 -45.37 -28.36 29.74
CA ASP A 6 -44.54 -28.02 28.56
C ASP A 6 -44.48 -26.51 28.26
N LEU A 7 -44.46 -25.68 29.31
CA LEU A 7 -43.93 -24.31 29.18
C LEU A 7 -42.44 -24.41 29.52
N GLU A 8 -41.59 -24.56 28.50
CA GLU A 8 -40.16 -24.21 28.62
C GLU A 8 -40.10 -22.77 29.16
N THR A 9 -39.87 -22.66 30.46
CA THR A 9 -39.62 -21.40 31.16
C THR A 9 -38.50 -20.67 30.44
N VAL A 10 -38.70 -19.37 30.14
CA VAL A 10 -37.66 -18.48 29.59
C VAL A 10 -36.35 -18.78 30.33
N ALA A 11 -35.37 -19.32 29.59
CA ALA A 11 -34.25 -20.12 30.08
C ALA A 11 -33.55 -19.59 31.34
N ALA A 12 -33.01 -20.54 32.12
CA ALA A 12 -32.37 -20.41 33.43
C ALA A 12 -31.00 -19.70 33.43
N ASP A 13 -30.83 -18.63 32.65
CA ASP A 13 -29.60 -17.82 32.64
C ASP A 13 -29.72 -16.67 33.66
N PRO A 14 -28.93 -16.67 34.76
CA PRO A 14 -28.92 -15.58 35.73
C PRO A 14 -28.37 -14.27 35.14
N LEU A 15 -27.58 -14.35 34.07
CA LEU A 15 -26.95 -13.20 33.40
C LEU A 15 -27.66 -12.84 32.08
N TRP A 16 -28.94 -13.21 31.91
CA TRP A 16 -29.70 -12.97 30.67
C TRP A 16 -29.64 -11.51 30.21
N TYR A 17 -29.55 -10.57 31.16
CA TYR A 17 -29.50 -9.15 30.88
C TYR A 17 -28.26 -8.75 30.10
N LYS A 18 -27.16 -9.53 30.13
CA LYS A 18 -25.94 -9.26 29.35
C LYS A 18 -26.11 -9.44 27.84
N ASP A 19 -27.05 -10.30 27.44
CA ASP A 19 -27.41 -10.54 26.04
C ASP A 19 -28.70 -9.82 25.65
N ALA A 20 -29.24 -8.98 26.54
CA ALA A 20 -30.50 -8.29 26.28
C ALA A 20 -30.32 -7.21 25.20
N ILE A 21 -31.33 -7.10 24.36
CA ILE A 21 -31.62 -5.96 23.51
C ILE A 21 -32.98 -5.46 23.99
N ILE A 22 -32.94 -4.33 24.68
CA ILE A 22 -34.06 -3.78 25.44
C ILE A 22 -34.80 -2.79 24.55
N TYR A 23 -36.12 -2.84 24.56
CA TYR A 23 -36.96 -1.88 23.85
C TYR A 23 -37.73 -1.03 24.86
N GLN A 24 -37.37 0.25 24.97
CA GLN A 24 -38.03 1.22 25.83
C GLN A 24 -39.30 1.72 25.15
N THR A 25 -40.45 1.58 25.82
CA THR A 25 -41.71 2.09 25.30
C THR A 25 -42.66 2.56 26.40
N HIS A 26 -43.57 3.47 26.05
CA HIS A 26 -44.67 3.88 26.90
C HIS A 26 -45.96 3.17 26.49
N VAL A 27 -46.67 2.57 27.45
CA VAL A 27 -47.98 1.95 27.20
C VAL A 27 -48.94 2.92 26.48
N LYS A 28 -49.06 4.15 26.98
CA LYS A 28 -49.91 5.22 26.41
C LYS A 28 -49.59 5.56 24.95
N ALA A 29 -48.36 5.35 24.50
CA ALA A 29 -47.88 5.83 23.21
C ALA A 29 -47.84 4.73 22.14
N PHE A 30 -47.98 3.46 22.54
CA PHE A 30 -47.66 2.35 21.64
C PHE A 30 -48.84 1.93 20.76
N PHE A 31 -50.00 1.56 21.32
CA PHE A 31 -51.18 1.21 20.53
C PHE A 31 -52.46 1.27 21.39
N ASP A 32 -53.50 1.93 20.88
CA ASP A 32 -54.83 2.09 21.51
C ASP A 32 -55.81 1.08 20.90
N THR A 33 -56.42 0.23 21.73
CA THR A 33 -57.37 -0.79 21.29
C THR A 33 -58.84 -0.47 21.52
N ASP A 34 -59.18 0.46 22.40
CA ASP A 34 -60.56 0.80 22.72
C ASP A 34 -61.03 2.14 22.12
N GLY A 35 -60.12 2.87 21.48
CA GLY A 35 -60.38 4.09 20.73
C GLY A 35 -60.65 5.29 21.63
N ASP A 36 -60.12 5.28 22.86
CA ASP A 36 -60.26 6.40 23.78
C ASP A 36 -59.25 7.54 23.53
N GLY A 37 -58.21 7.28 22.75
CA GLY A 37 -57.12 8.20 22.40
C GLY A 37 -55.79 7.92 23.10
N THR A 38 -55.72 6.89 23.96
CA THR A 38 -54.57 6.52 24.79
C THR A 38 -54.22 5.06 24.59
N GLY A 39 -52.92 4.74 24.49
CA GLY A 39 -52.47 3.36 24.37
C GLY A 39 -52.65 2.55 25.66
N ASP A 40 -52.89 1.25 25.52
CA ASP A 40 -53.27 0.38 26.62
C ASP A 40 -52.52 -0.98 26.59
N PHE A 41 -52.56 -1.74 27.70
CA PHE A 41 -51.85 -3.02 27.79
C PHE A 41 -52.34 -4.10 26.82
N ARG A 42 -53.62 -4.06 26.41
CA ARG A 42 -54.14 -4.99 25.40
C ARG A 42 -53.57 -4.62 24.03
N GLY A 43 -53.44 -3.33 23.75
CA GLY A 43 -52.81 -2.84 22.55
C GLY A 43 -51.33 -3.18 22.45
N LEU A 44 -50.59 -2.94 23.53
CA LEU A 44 -49.20 -3.38 23.62
C LEU A 44 -49.07 -4.90 23.43
N THR A 45 -49.97 -5.69 24.01
CA THR A 45 -50.01 -7.15 23.81
C THR A 45 -50.23 -7.54 22.34
N GLN A 46 -51.09 -6.83 21.61
CA GLN A 46 -51.33 -7.09 20.18
C GLN A 46 -50.12 -6.77 19.29
N LYS A 47 -49.22 -5.89 19.75
CA LYS A 47 -48.02 -5.48 19.01
C LYS A 47 -46.76 -6.24 19.40
N LEU A 48 -46.85 -7.22 20.30
CA LEU A 48 -45.70 -8.06 20.67
C LEU A 48 -45.06 -8.79 19.48
N ASP A 49 -45.84 -9.14 18.44
CA ASP A 49 -45.30 -9.79 17.24
C ASP A 49 -44.38 -8.85 16.45
N TYR A 50 -44.68 -7.53 16.43
CA TYR A 50 -43.80 -6.53 15.83
C TYR A 50 -42.48 -6.42 16.61
N VAL A 51 -42.59 -6.37 17.94
CA VAL A 51 -41.43 -6.29 18.84
C VAL A 51 -40.55 -7.53 18.70
N GLN A 52 -41.15 -8.72 18.70
CA GLN A 52 -40.43 -9.98 18.47
C GLN A 52 -39.75 -10.00 17.10
N ALA A 53 -40.45 -9.57 16.04
CA ALA A 53 -39.90 -9.50 14.69
C ALA A 53 -38.80 -8.43 14.53
N LEU A 54 -38.73 -7.42 15.42
CA LEU A 54 -37.59 -6.51 15.48
C LEU A 54 -36.31 -7.21 15.99
N GLY A 55 -36.47 -8.30 16.72
CA GLY A 55 -35.38 -9.12 17.27
C GLY A 55 -35.06 -8.86 18.74
N VAL A 56 -35.72 -7.88 19.37
CA VAL A 56 -35.52 -7.54 20.79
C VAL A 56 -36.04 -8.65 21.71
N ASN A 57 -35.44 -8.79 22.89
CA ASN A 57 -35.75 -9.87 23.85
C ASN A 57 -36.08 -9.34 25.26
N ALA A 58 -36.14 -8.02 25.44
CA ALA A 58 -36.64 -7.39 26.65
C ALA A 58 -37.42 -6.11 26.32
N ILE A 59 -38.51 -5.84 27.05
CA ILE A 59 -39.26 -4.60 26.95
C ILE A 59 -39.13 -3.88 28.29
N TRP A 60 -38.72 -2.61 28.25
CA TRP A 60 -38.77 -1.71 29.39
C TRP A 60 -39.98 -0.77 29.24
N LEU A 61 -40.86 -0.84 30.23
CA LEU A 61 -42.06 -0.02 30.31
C LEU A 61 -41.84 1.18 31.23
N LEU A 62 -42.13 2.36 30.67
CA LEU A 62 -42.31 3.60 31.42
C LEU A 62 -43.47 3.51 32.44
N PRO A 63 -43.59 4.46 33.39
CA PRO A 63 -44.55 4.34 34.48
C PRO A 63 -45.98 4.14 33.97
N PHE A 64 -46.65 3.12 34.47
CA PHE A 64 -48.04 2.80 34.15
C PHE A 64 -48.95 2.80 35.38
N TYR A 65 -48.46 3.36 36.49
CA TYR A 65 -49.15 3.47 37.76
C TYR A 65 -50.20 4.59 37.74
N PRO A 66 -51.24 4.54 38.59
CA PRO A 66 -52.09 5.70 38.84
C PRO A 66 -51.25 6.92 39.23
N SER A 67 -51.46 8.02 38.52
CA SER A 67 -50.73 9.28 38.63
C SER A 67 -51.65 10.40 38.10
N PRO A 68 -51.51 11.65 38.57
CA PRO A 68 -52.19 12.80 37.98
C PRO A 68 -51.52 13.27 36.67
N MET A 69 -50.47 12.58 36.22
CA MET A 69 -49.74 12.77 34.97
C MET A 69 -49.05 14.14 34.86
N ARG A 70 -48.64 14.73 35.99
CA ARG A 70 -47.97 16.04 36.00
C ARG A 70 -46.48 15.93 35.66
N ASP A 71 -45.90 14.77 35.91
CA ASP A 71 -44.59 14.35 35.35
C ASP A 71 -44.74 13.01 34.63
N ASP A 72 -45.80 12.92 33.82
CA ASP A 72 -46.06 11.81 32.91
C ASP A 72 -46.05 10.40 33.52
N GLY A 73 -46.46 10.27 34.79
CA GLY A 73 -46.54 9.00 35.48
C GLY A 73 -45.44 8.75 36.52
N TYR A 74 -44.37 9.56 36.52
CA TYR A 74 -43.31 9.49 37.55
C TYR A 74 -43.81 9.99 38.92
N ASP A 75 -44.83 10.84 38.94
CA ASP A 75 -45.58 11.26 40.11
C ASP A 75 -46.65 10.23 40.53
N ILE A 76 -46.23 9.14 41.16
CA ILE A 76 -47.11 8.00 41.50
C ILE A 76 -48.05 8.31 42.67
N THR A 77 -49.32 7.92 42.53
CA THR A 77 -50.36 7.97 43.59
C THR A 77 -50.73 6.61 44.17
N ASP A 78 -50.51 5.51 43.43
CA ASP A 78 -50.67 4.14 43.93
C ASP A 78 -49.72 3.17 43.22
N TYR A 79 -48.65 2.79 43.91
CA TYR A 79 -47.64 1.85 43.39
C TYR A 79 -48.15 0.44 43.04
N ARG A 80 -49.31 0.01 43.54
CA ARG A 80 -49.77 -1.38 43.47
C ARG A 80 -50.91 -1.60 42.49
N ASN A 81 -51.16 -0.61 41.65
CA ASN A 81 -52.26 -0.63 40.71
C ASN A 81 -51.81 -0.07 39.35
N VAL A 82 -52.72 -0.10 38.39
CA VAL A 82 -52.47 0.32 37.00
C VAL A 82 -53.32 1.56 36.75
N HIS A 83 -52.77 2.55 36.04
CA HIS A 83 -53.51 3.73 35.64
C HIS A 83 -54.76 3.32 34.86
N PRO A 84 -55.95 3.84 35.18
CA PRO A 84 -57.21 3.37 34.58
C PRO A 84 -57.23 3.41 33.05
N ALA A 85 -56.58 4.41 32.44
CA ALA A 85 -56.46 4.54 30.98
C ALA A 85 -55.61 3.44 30.31
N TYR A 86 -54.79 2.70 31.07
CA TYR A 86 -53.92 1.65 30.51
C TYR A 86 -54.53 0.25 30.67
N GLY A 87 -55.63 0.14 31.40
CA GLY A 87 -56.31 -1.12 31.71
C GLY A 87 -56.15 -1.55 33.16
N THR A 88 -56.08 -2.87 33.38
CA THR A 88 -56.09 -3.45 34.73
C THR A 88 -54.85 -4.30 35.02
N LYS A 89 -54.63 -4.64 36.30
CA LYS A 89 -53.61 -5.64 36.69
C LYS A 89 -53.74 -6.99 35.98
N ARG A 90 -54.95 -7.36 35.55
CA ARG A 90 -55.17 -8.59 34.77
C ARG A 90 -54.60 -8.44 33.36
N ASP A 91 -54.75 -7.28 32.75
CA ASP A 91 -54.19 -6.98 31.44
C ASP A 91 -52.65 -6.98 31.51
N VAL A 92 -52.05 -6.43 32.57
CA VAL A 92 -50.59 -6.50 32.82
C VAL A 92 -50.11 -7.94 32.94
N ARG A 93 -50.76 -8.77 33.78
CA ARG A 93 -50.37 -10.18 33.94
C ARG A 93 -50.50 -10.95 32.62
N ARG A 94 -51.52 -10.65 31.81
CA ARG A 94 -51.70 -11.23 30.47
C ARG A 94 -50.58 -10.78 29.51
N PHE A 95 -50.19 -9.51 29.54
CA PHE A 95 -49.09 -8.97 28.77
C PHE A 95 -47.77 -9.67 29.13
N ILE A 96 -47.40 -9.72 30.42
CA ILE A 96 -46.19 -10.40 30.91
C ILE A 96 -46.17 -11.85 30.41
N SER A 97 -47.26 -12.59 30.61
CA SER A 97 -47.36 -13.98 30.15
C SER A 97 -47.22 -14.11 28.63
N ALA A 98 -47.72 -13.14 27.85
CA ALA A 98 -47.62 -13.15 26.39
C ALA A 98 -46.23 -12.77 25.87
N ALA A 99 -45.52 -11.89 26.58
CA ALA A 99 -44.12 -11.55 26.32
C ALA A 99 -43.21 -12.75 26.63
N HIS A 100 -43.39 -13.39 27.79
CA HIS A 100 -42.63 -14.59 28.18
C HIS A 100 -42.80 -15.75 27.19
N ARG A 101 -44.01 -16.00 26.69
CA ARG A 101 -44.24 -17.01 25.63
C ARG A 101 -43.49 -16.74 24.32
N ARG A 102 -43.01 -15.51 24.10
CA ARG A 102 -42.21 -15.10 22.94
C ARG A 102 -40.72 -14.99 23.26
N GLY A 103 -40.30 -15.39 24.48
CA GLY A 103 -38.92 -15.19 24.95
C GLY A 103 -38.58 -13.74 25.23
N ILE A 104 -39.57 -12.88 25.50
CA ILE A 104 -39.39 -11.46 25.79
C ILE A 104 -39.55 -11.22 27.30
N ARG A 105 -38.50 -10.71 27.94
CA ARG A 105 -38.50 -10.28 29.36
C ARG A 105 -39.19 -8.93 29.53
N VAL A 106 -39.71 -8.64 30.72
CA VAL A 106 -40.39 -7.38 31.04
C VAL A 106 -39.70 -6.68 32.19
N ILE A 107 -39.27 -5.45 31.94
CA ILE A 107 -38.69 -4.51 32.90
C ILE A 107 -39.71 -3.39 33.13
N VAL A 108 -39.90 -2.98 34.38
CA VAL A 108 -40.80 -1.87 34.73
C VAL A 108 -40.08 -0.84 35.59
N GLU A 109 -40.58 0.40 35.60
CA GLU A 109 -40.06 1.44 36.50
C GLU A 109 -40.33 1.15 37.97
N LEU A 110 -39.39 1.51 38.84
CA LEU A 110 -39.60 1.59 40.27
C LEU A 110 -39.11 2.96 40.76
N ILE A 111 -40.03 3.92 40.80
CA ILE A 111 -39.77 5.26 41.33
C ILE A 111 -39.71 5.20 42.85
N ILE A 112 -38.51 5.18 43.40
CA ILE A 112 -38.29 5.02 44.84
C ILE A 112 -37.89 6.31 45.55
N ASN A 113 -37.43 7.34 44.83
CA ASN A 113 -37.04 8.60 45.45
C ASN A 113 -38.23 9.39 46.02
N HIS A 114 -39.32 9.49 45.25
CA HIS A 114 -40.43 10.39 45.53
C HIS A 114 -41.78 9.75 45.20
N THR A 115 -42.86 10.41 45.62
CA THR A 115 -44.25 10.09 45.25
C THR A 115 -44.96 11.33 44.75
N SER A 116 -46.14 11.23 44.16
CA SER A 116 -47.03 12.40 44.00
C SER A 116 -47.43 13.00 45.36
N ASP A 117 -47.63 14.31 45.42
CA ASP A 117 -48.28 15.01 46.52
C ASP A 117 -49.74 14.53 46.78
N GLN A 118 -50.36 13.86 45.81
CA GLN A 118 -51.66 13.22 45.96
C GLN A 118 -51.58 11.80 46.53
N HIS A 119 -50.37 11.23 46.68
CA HIS A 119 -50.20 9.89 47.24
C HIS A 119 -50.77 9.83 48.67
N PRO A 120 -51.49 8.75 49.05
CA PRO A 120 -52.07 8.61 50.39
C PRO A 120 -51.05 8.77 51.53
N TRP A 121 -49.78 8.41 51.29
CA TRP A 121 -48.69 8.64 52.24
C TRP A 121 -48.45 10.13 52.48
N PHE A 122 -48.32 10.97 51.45
CA PHE A 122 -48.10 12.41 51.61
C PHE A 122 -49.32 13.09 52.22
N GLN A 123 -50.51 12.72 51.76
CA GLN A 123 -51.78 13.20 52.29
C GLN A 123 -51.95 12.89 53.79
N ALA A 124 -51.46 11.72 54.24
CA ALA A 124 -51.41 11.38 55.65
C ALA A 124 -50.29 12.14 56.38
N ALA A 125 -49.10 12.28 55.77
CA ALA A 125 -47.96 12.96 56.35
C ALA A 125 -48.24 14.44 56.62
N ARG A 126 -48.76 15.18 55.64
CA ARG A 126 -49.03 16.62 55.76
C ARG A 126 -50.09 16.96 56.83
N ARG A 127 -50.98 16.03 57.15
CA ARG A 127 -52.01 16.18 58.21
C ARG A 127 -51.58 15.63 59.57
N ALA A 128 -50.46 14.89 59.64
CA ALA A 128 -50.00 14.28 60.88
C ALA A 128 -49.21 15.28 61.74
N PRO A 129 -49.22 15.14 63.09
CA PRO A 129 -48.42 15.98 63.96
C PRO A 129 -46.93 15.95 63.63
N LYS A 130 -46.22 17.08 63.85
CA LYS A 130 -44.77 17.19 63.68
C LYS A 130 -44.05 16.06 64.47
N GLY A 131 -43.07 15.42 63.83
CA GLY A 131 -42.27 14.33 64.41
C GLY A 131 -42.95 12.95 64.48
N SER A 132 -44.22 12.81 64.10
CA SER A 132 -44.91 11.51 64.10
C SER A 132 -44.39 10.56 63.00
N SER A 133 -44.62 9.25 63.16
CA SER A 133 -44.18 8.24 62.18
C SER A 133 -44.74 8.48 60.77
N LYS A 134 -46.01 8.92 60.67
CA LYS A 134 -46.64 9.29 59.40
C LYS A 134 -46.05 10.56 58.80
N ARG A 135 -45.71 11.56 59.62
CA ARG A 135 -45.05 12.79 59.17
C ARG A 135 -43.67 12.48 58.58
N ASN A 136 -42.89 11.64 59.26
CA ASN A 136 -41.50 11.30 58.91
C ASN A 136 -41.37 10.34 57.72
N PHE A 137 -42.45 10.07 56.97
CA PHE A 137 -42.37 9.38 55.68
C PHE A 137 -41.76 10.27 54.58
N TYR A 138 -41.81 11.59 54.77
CA TYR A 138 -41.23 12.61 53.89
C TYR A 138 -40.25 13.48 54.69
N VAL A 139 -39.47 14.28 53.98
CA VAL A 139 -38.48 15.18 54.57
C VAL A 139 -39.09 16.57 54.76
N TRP A 140 -39.05 17.09 55.99
CA TRP A 140 -39.68 18.35 56.39
C TRP A 140 -38.67 19.30 57.06
N SER A 141 -38.90 20.60 56.91
CA SER A 141 -38.13 21.66 57.57
C SER A 141 -39.02 22.84 57.95
N ASP A 142 -38.62 23.60 58.99
CA ASP A 142 -39.33 24.82 59.39
C ASP A 142 -38.93 26.04 58.52
N ASP A 143 -37.77 25.97 57.85
CA ASP A 143 -37.27 26.93 56.86
C ASP A 143 -36.73 26.22 55.61
N ASP A 144 -36.42 26.97 54.56
CA ASP A 144 -35.87 26.48 53.29
C ASP A 144 -34.34 26.56 53.19
N SER A 145 -33.64 26.82 54.30
CA SER A 145 -32.18 27.07 54.31
C SER A 145 -31.33 25.79 54.36
N ARG A 146 -31.96 24.66 54.68
CA ARG A 146 -31.30 23.36 54.81
C ARG A 146 -30.85 22.82 53.45
N PHE A 147 -29.74 22.08 53.44
CA PHE A 147 -29.20 21.44 52.23
C PHE A 147 -28.79 22.45 51.12
N SER A 148 -28.28 23.62 51.50
CA SER A 148 -27.94 24.73 50.58
C SER A 148 -26.92 24.39 49.50
N GLU A 149 -26.10 23.35 49.69
CA GLU A 149 -25.09 22.88 48.73
C GLU A 149 -25.69 22.03 47.58
N THR A 150 -27.01 21.74 47.61
CA THR A 150 -27.66 20.89 46.61
C THR A 150 -28.16 21.68 45.42
N ARG A 151 -27.82 21.24 44.21
CA ARG A 151 -28.32 21.82 42.96
C ARG A 151 -29.83 21.57 42.77
N ILE A 152 -30.44 22.39 41.92
CA ILE A 152 -31.80 22.18 41.41
C ILE A 152 -31.70 21.46 40.06
N ILE A 153 -32.47 20.38 39.88
CA ILE A 153 -32.44 19.58 38.64
C ILE A 153 -33.28 20.27 37.55
N PHE A 154 -34.56 20.55 37.84
CA PHE A 154 -35.47 21.21 36.90
C PHE A 154 -35.41 22.74 37.00
N THR A 155 -34.27 23.29 36.59
CA THR A 155 -33.94 24.72 36.69
C THR A 155 -34.94 25.64 35.96
N ASP A 156 -35.63 25.13 34.93
CA ASP A 156 -36.59 25.91 34.16
C ASP A 156 -37.94 26.08 34.87
N SER A 157 -38.22 25.25 35.88
CA SER A 157 -39.53 25.16 36.52
C SER A 157 -39.52 25.42 38.02
N GLU A 158 -38.49 24.95 38.73
CA GLU A 158 -38.40 25.03 40.19
C GLU A 158 -37.35 26.06 40.62
N ALA A 159 -37.71 26.91 41.57
CA ALA A 159 -36.82 27.94 42.12
C ALA A 159 -36.07 27.46 43.38
N SER A 160 -36.51 26.37 43.99
CA SER A 160 -35.96 25.78 45.21
C SER A 160 -36.29 24.30 45.27
N ASN A 161 -35.49 23.52 46.02
CA ASN A 161 -35.80 22.13 46.36
C ASN A 161 -36.73 22.02 47.60
N TRP A 162 -37.17 23.16 48.15
CA TRP A 162 -38.10 23.24 49.26
C TRP A 162 -39.38 23.97 48.83
N THR A 163 -40.53 23.38 49.12
CA THR A 163 -41.85 24.01 48.91
C THR A 163 -42.64 24.07 50.21
N TRP A 164 -43.28 25.21 50.47
CA TRP A 164 -44.14 25.40 51.65
C TRP A 164 -45.47 24.64 51.51
N ASP A 165 -45.79 23.76 52.47
CA ASP A 165 -47.11 23.12 52.54
C ASP A 165 -48.02 23.89 53.53
N PRO A 166 -49.14 24.46 53.06
CA PRO A 166 -50.01 25.29 53.90
C PRO A 166 -50.82 24.50 54.94
N VAL A 167 -50.88 23.16 54.84
CA VAL A 167 -51.58 22.30 55.80
C VAL A 167 -50.62 21.81 56.88
N ALA A 168 -49.38 21.50 56.49
CA ALA A 168 -48.36 21.07 57.41
C ALA A 168 -47.70 22.25 58.16
N GLU A 169 -47.83 23.46 57.62
CA GLU A 169 -47.14 24.68 58.09
C GLU A 169 -45.62 24.47 58.20
N GLN A 170 -45.05 23.79 57.20
CA GLN A 170 -43.64 23.46 57.06
C GLN A 170 -43.27 23.34 55.58
N TYR A 171 -41.99 23.52 55.28
CA TYR A 171 -41.43 23.16 53.98
C TYR A 171 -41.23 21.65 53.88
N TYR A 172 -41.45 21.10 52.69
CA TYR A 172 -41.06 19.73 52.35
C TYR A 172 -40.07 19.71 51.19
N TRP A 173 -39.21 18.69 51.21
CA TRP A 173 -38.16 18.50 50.21
C TRP A 173 -38.69 17.83 48.94
N HIS A 174 -38.18 18.27 47.80
CA HIS A 174 -38.36 17.62 46.50
C HIS A 174 -37.13 17.88 45.63
N ARG A 175 -36.61 16.85 44.95
CA ARG A 175 -35.50 17.01 43.97
C ARG A 175 -35.98 17.35 42.57
N PHE A 176 -37.21 16.97 42.28
CA PHE A 176 -37.89 17.18 41.00
C PHE A 176 -38.94 18.28 41.19
N PHE A 177 -40.13 18.13 40.62
CA PHE A 177 -41.18 19.11 40.80
C PHE A 177 -41.70 19.17 42.24
N SER A 178 -42.22 20.32 42.63
CA SER A 178 -42.88 20.54 43.92
C SER A 178 -43.99 19.53 44.21
N HIS A 179 -44.66 18.98 43.19
CA HIS A 179 -45.68 17.95 43.36
C HIS A 179 -45.13 16.51 43.45
N GLN A 180 -43.81 16.35 43.53
CA GLN A 180 -43.09 15.10 43.74
C GLN A 180 -42.32 15.14 45.08
N PRO A 181 -43.01 15.18 46.24
CA PRO A 181 -42.35 15.16 47.53
C PRO A 181 -41.48 13.91 47.73
N ASP A 182 -40.25 14.12 48.18
CA ASP A 182 -39.24 13.09 48.37
C ASP A 182 -39.53 12.23 49.61
N LEU A 183 -39.40 10.92 49.44
CA LEU A 183 -39.49 9.94 50.52
C LEU A 183 -38.26 10.00 51.40
N ASN A 184 -38.46 9.92 52.71
CA ASN A 184 -37.37 9.97 53.68
C ASN A 184 -36.72 8.58 53.86
N HIS A 185 -35.74 8.22 53.03
CA HIS A 185 -35.05 6.91 53.14
C HIS A 185 -34.19 6.75 54.40
N ASN A 186 -33.88 7.84 55.12
CA ASN A 186 -33.28 7.75 56.46
C ASN A 186 -34.23 7.08 57.48
N ASN A 187 -35.52 6.95 57.16
CA ASN A 187 -36.51 6.25 57.97
C ASN A 187 -36.62 4.78 57.52
N PRO A 188 -36.24 3.79 58.36
CA PRO A 188 -36.34 2.37 58.00
C PRO A 188 -37.75 1.88 57.66
N GLN A 189 -38.81 2.60 58.07
CA GLN A 189 -40.18 2.27 57.69
C GLN A 189 -40.47 2.56 56.22
N VAL A 190 -39.84 3.60 55.65
CA VAL A 190 -39.94 3.96 54.24
C VAL A 190 -39.26 2.89 53.39
N VAL A 191 -38.02 2.52 53.73
CA VAL A 191 -37.27 1.44 53.04
C VAL A 191 -38.07 0.13 53.04
N LYS A 192 -38.66 -0.25 54.18
CA LYS A 192 -39.56 -1.43 54.26
C LYS A 192 -40.81 -1.31 53.39
N ALA A 193 -41.38 -0.10 53.25
CA ALA A 193 -42.54 0.12 52.40
C ALA A 193 -42.18 -0.02 50.91
N VAL A 194 -41.05 0.55 50.50
CA VAL A 194 -40.51 0.45 49.14
C VAL A 194 -40.18 -0.99 48.77
N ILE A 195 -39.51 -1.74 49.65
CA ILE A 195 -39.24 -3.18 49.44
C ILE A 195 -40.56 -3.97 49.24
N ARG A 196 -41.64 -3.62 49.94
CA ARG A 196 -42.94 -4.29 49.72
C ARG A 196 -43.56 -3.94 48.36
N VAL A 197 -43.32 -2.74 47.84
CA VAL A 197 -43.75 -2.38 46.48
C VAL A 197 -42.97 -3.18 45.45
N MET A 198 -41.64 -3.20 45.58
CA MET A 198 -40.74 -4.00 44.74
C MET A 198 -41.20 -5.46 44.65
N ARG A 199 -41.42 -6.11 45.81
CA ARG A 199 -41.90 -7.50 45.87
C ARG A 199 -43.22 -7.71 45.15
N ALA A 200 -44.17 -6.77 45.26
CA ALA A 200 -45.49 -6.93 44.64
C ALA A 200 -45.43 -7.06 43.10
N TRP A 201 -44.46 -6.41 42.45
CA TRP A 201 -44.25 -6.52 41.00
C TRP A 201 -43.41 -7.74 40.62
N LEU A 202 -42.37 -8.07 41.39
CA LEU A 202 -41.60 -9.30 41.19
C LEU A 202 -42.47 -10.56 41.37
N ASP A 203 -43.34 -10.58 42.37
CA ASP A 203 -44.35 -11.62 42.60
C ASP A 203 -45.36 -11.73 41.44
N MET A 204 -45.54 -10.68 40.63
CA MET A 204 -46.40 -10.70 39.44
C MET A 204 -45.72 -11.35 38.22
N GLY A 205 -44.40 -11.54 38.27
CA GLY A 205 -43.60 -12.10 37.17
C GLY A 205 -42.83 -11.06 36.36
N VAL A 206 -42.65 -9.84 36.88
CA VAL A 206 -41.71 -8.87 36.29
C VAL A 206 -40.28 -9.41 36.40
N ASP A 207 -39.49 -9.27 35.34
CA ASP A 207 -38.12 -9.80 35.25
C ASP A 207 -37.06 -8.80 35.72
N GLY A 208 -37.33 -7.49 35.59
CA GLY A 208 -36.42 -6.46 36.05
C GLY A 208 -37.10 -5.17 36.48
N LEU A 209 -36.39 -4.38 37.27
CA LEU A 209 -36.86 -3.09 37.77
C LEU A 209 -35.83 -2.02 37.43
N ARG A 210 -36.23 -1.00 36.66
CA ARG A 210 -35.44 0.21 36.54
C ARG A 210 -35.65 1.03 37.81
N LEU A 211 -34.58 1.24 38.56
CA LEU A 211 -34.61 2.06 39.76
C LEU A 211 -34.37 3.51 39.33
N ASP A 212 -35.41 4.32 39.44
CA ASP A 212 -35.43 5.71 39.01
C ASP A 212 -34.93 6.64 40.11
N ALA A 213 -34.17 7.68 39.72
CA ALA A 213 -33.70 8.75 40.59
C ALA A 213 -32.88 8.29 41.82
N ILE A 214 -32.16 7.17 41.70
CA ILE A 214 -31.48 6.55 42.84
C ILE A 214 -30.31 7.35 43.44
N PRO A 215 -29.64 8.29 42.76
CA PRO A 215 -28.62 9.09 43.43
C PRO A 215 -29.12 9.96 44.58
N TYR A 216 -30.43 10.18 44.66
CA TYR A 216 -31.01 11.24 45.48
C TYR A 216 -31.74 10.75 46.75
N LEU A 217 -31.71 9.44 47.05
CA LEU A 217 -32.57 8.84 48.09
C LEU A 217 -32.36 9.39 49.50
N CYS A 218 -31.10 9.58 49.89
CA CYS A 218 -30.73 10.04 51.22
C CYS A 218 -30.21 11.48 51.18
N VAL A 219 -30.49 12.24 52.24
CA VAL A 219 -30.05 13.64 52.39
C VAL A 219 -29.27 13.87 53.70
N ARG A 220 -28.20 14.67 53.65
CA ARG A 220 -27.27 15.08 54.71
C ARG A 220 -26.84 16.54 54.55
N GLU A 221 -26.76 17.26 55.66
CA GLU A 221 -26.22 18.62 55.66
C GLU A 221 -24.74 18.66 55.25
N GLY A 222 -24.34 19.72 54.55
CA GLY A 222 -22.96 19.92 54.09
C GLY A 222 -22.52 18.99 52.96
N THR A 223 -23.45 18.37 52.23
CA THR A 223 -23.18 17.49 51.09
C THR A 223 -23.99 17.91 49.87
N SER A 224 -23.64 17.40 48.70
CA SER A 224 -24.41 17.58 47.46
C SER A 224 -25.77 16.85 47.47
N ASN A 225 -25.99 15.95 48.45
CA ASN A 225 -27.16 15.05 48.50
C ASN A 225 -27.31 14.16 47.26
N GLU A 226 -26.19 13.79 46.66
CA GLU A 226 -26.09 12.83 45.56
C GLU A 226 -25.07 11.74 45.94
N ASN A 227 -25.31 10.49 45.52
CA ASN A 227 -24.36 9.37 45.69
C ASN A 227 -23.93 9.10 47.15
N LEU A 228 -24.77 9.43 48.13
CA LEU A 228 -24.41 9.27 49.54
C LEU A 228 -24.22 7.77 49.91
N PRO A 229 -23.28 7.42 50.80
CA PRO A 229 -23.09 6.03 51.24
C PRO A 229 -24.37 5.37 51.79
N GLU A 230 -25.26 6.14 52.42
CA GLU A 230 -26.54 5.63 52.90
C GLU A 230 -27.54 5.32 51.78
N THR A 231 -27.46 6.03 50.65
CA THR A 231 -28.20 5.68 49.43
C THR A 231 -27.77 4.31 48.94
N HIS A 232 -26.47 4.08 48.79
CA HIS A 232 -25.90 2.77 48.44
C HIS A 232 -26.31 1.66 49.42
N ALA A 233 -26.29 1.94 50.72
CA ALA A 233 -26.73 0.98 51.74
C ALA A 233 -28.21 0.57 51.59
N VAL A 234 -29.10 1.49 51.20
CA VAL A 234 -30.50 1.19 50.89
C VAL A 234 -30.62 0.28 49.66
N LEU A 235 -29.83 0.55 48.61
CA LEU A 235 -29.80 -0.25 47.40
C LEU A 235 -29.28 -1.68 47.66
N LYS A 236 -28.19 -1.83 48.43
CA LYS A 236 -27.68 -3.14 48.89
C LYS A 236 -28.74 -3.91 49.67
N GLN A 237 -29.49 -3.24 50.54
CA GLN A 237 -30.58 -3.87 51.28
C GLN A 237 -31.69 -4.37 50.33
N MET A 238 -32.03 -3.60 49.29
CA MET A 238 -32.99 -4.03 48.28
C MET A 238 -32.48 -5.22 47.46
N ARG A 239 -31.20 -5.18 47.04
CA ARG A 239 -30.56 -6.24 46.27
C ARG A 239 -30.50 -7.55 47.04
N ALA A 240 -30.11 -7.52 48.30
CA ALA A 240 -30.10 -8.69 49.18
C ALA A 240 -31.49 -9.36 49.29
N VAL A 241 -32.57 -8.59 49.25
CA VAL A 241 -33.95 -9.13 49.24
C VAL A 241 -34.29 -9.77 47.90
N VAL A 242 -33.79 -9.22 46.78
CA VAL A 242 -33.97 -9.82 45.45
C VAL A 242 -33.25 -11.16 45.40
N ASP A 243 -31.95 -11.18 45.69
CA ASP A 243 -31.12 -12.39 45.60
C ASP A 243 -31.60 -13.51 46.53
N ALA A 244 -32.13 -13.17 47.71
CA ALA A 244 -32.64 -14.15 48.67
C ALA A 244 -33.99 -14.79 48.29
N HIS A 245 -34.74 -14.19 47.36
CA HIS A 245 -36.14 -14.58 47.14
C HIS A 245 -36.56 -14.74 45.68
N TYR A 246 -35.79 -14.21 44.73
CA TYR A 246 -36.13 -14.24 43.32
C TYR A 246 -34.90 -14.59 42.49
N GLU A 247 -35.02 -15.62 41.68
CA GLU A 247 -33.97 -16.03 40.75
C GLU A 247 -34.09 -15.25 39.44
N ASN A 248 -32.95 -14.94 38.80
CA ASN A 248 -32.86 -14.36 37.46
C ASN A 248 -33.66 -13.06 37.33
N ARG A 249 -33.54 -12.17 38.32
CA ARG A 249 -34.11 -10.82 38.30
C ARG A 249 -33.00 -9.78 38.18
N MET A 250 -33.36 -8.59 37.70
CA MET A 250 -32.38 -7.56 37.36
C MET A 250 -32.79 -6.19 37.91
N PHE A 251 -31.82 -5.46 38.46
CA PHE A 251 -31.94 -4.02 38.75
C PHE A 251 -31.17 -3.22 37.71
N LEU A 252 -31.85 -2.24 37.11
CA LEU A 252 -31.29 -1.27 36.18
C LEU A 252 -31.27 0.11 36.84
N ALA A 253 -30.09 0.59 37.20
CA ALA A 253 -29.89 1.88 37.84
C ALA A 253 -29.95 3.03 36.85
N GLU A 254 -30.84 3.99 37.09
CA GLU A 254 -30.71 5.35 36.55
C GLU A 254 -29.84 6.21 37.47
N ALA A 255 -28.54 6.26 37.16
CA ALA A 255 -27.59 7.17 37.77
C ALA A 255 -26.90 8.00 36.68
N ASN A 256 -27.44 9.19 36.39
CA ASN A 256 -26.81 10.15 35.48
C ASN A 256 -25.70 10.92 36.21
N GLN A 257 -24.52 10.30 36.34
CA GLN A 257 -23.36 10.81 37.07
C GLN A 257 -22.08 10.61 36.23
N TRP A 258 -20.93 11.07 36.73
CA TRP A 258 -19.62 10.80 36.11
C TRP A 258 -19.27 9.31 36.17
N PRO A 259 -18.44 8.77 35.25
CA PRO A 259 -18.16 7.33 35.15
C PRO A 259 -17.74 6.68 36.48
N GLU A 260 -16.87 7.35 37.25
CA GLU A 260 -16.37 6.91 38.55
C GLU A 260 -17.47 6.78 39.60
N ASP A 261 -18.44 7.70 39.60
CA ASP A 261 -19.56 7.68 40.54
C ASP A 261 -20.60 6.62 40.15
N VAL A 262 -20.82 6.42 38.83
CA VAL A 262 -21.77 5.40 38.36
C VAL A 262 -21.27 3.98 38.68
N ARG A 263 -19.95 3.77 38.70
CA ARG A 263 -19.36 2.47 39.04
C ARG A 263 -19.80 1.99 40.43
N ASP A 264 -19.94 2.89 41.40
CA ASP A 264 -20.28 2.51 42.78
C ASP A 264 -21.71 1.95 42.92
N TYR A 265 -22.61 2.22 41.97
CA TYR A 265 -23.95 1.63 41.94
C TYR A 265 -23.96 0.15 41.54
N PHE A 266 -22.84 -0.40 41.06
CA PHE A 266 -22.68 -1.84 40.93
C PHE A 266 -22.30 -2.50 42.27
N GLY A 267 -21.79 -1.72 43.23
CA GLY A 267 -21.21 -2.21 44.46
C GLY A 267 -20.08 -3.21 44.19
N ASP A 268 -19.96 -4.20 45.08
CA ASP A 268 -19.10 -5.36 44.88
C ASP A 268 -19.95 -6.53 44.36
N SER A 269 -20.69 -6.29 43.26
CA SER A 269 -21.74 -7.17 42.72
C SER A 269 -23.02 -7.24 43.59
N ASP A 270 -23.09 -6.45 44.66
CA ASP A 270 -24.14 -6.48 45.69
C ASP A 270 -25.14 -5.30 45.65
N GLU A 271 -25.14 -4.48 44.59
CA GLU A 271 -26.11 -3.38 44.37
C GLU A 271 -26.94 -3.60 43.10
N CYS A 272 -26.73 -2.80 42.05
CA CYS A 272 -27.44 -2.92 40.79
C CYS A 272 -26.70 -3.86 39.84
N HIS A 273 -27.46 -4.59 39.03
CA HIS A 273 -26.90 -5.53 38.05
C HIS A 273 -26.49 -4.77 36.78
N VAL A 274 -27.26 -3.74 36.44
CA VAL A 274 -27.10 -2.96 35.23
C VAL A 274 -27.16 -1.47 35.58
N CYS A 275 -26.27 -0.65 35.02
CA CYS A 275 -26.34 0.81 35.12
C CYS A 275 -26.35 1.42 33.72
N TYR A 276 -27.06 2.53 33.52
CA TYR A 276 -26.95 3.28 32.27
C TYR A 276 -25.54 3.84 32.07
N HIS A 277 -25.02 3.72 30.87
CA HIS A 277 -23.76 4.36 30.49
C HIS A 277 -23.99 5.81 30.02
N PHE A 278 -24.53 6.65 30.89
CA PHE A 278 -24.78 8.08 30.62
C PHE A 278 -23.54 8.83 30.09
N PRO A 279 -22.31 8.61 30.62
CA PRO A 279 -21.14 9.34 30.15
C PRO A 279 -20.80 9.15 28.67
N LEU A 280 -21.01 7.94 28.13
CA LEU A 280 -20.66 7.59 26.75
C LEU A 280 -21.63 8.22 25.74
N MET A 281 -22.92 8.31 26.08
CA MET A 281 -23.97 8.74 25.14
C MET A 281 -23.70 10.12 24.51
N PRO A 282 -23.44 11.21 25.27
CA PRO A 282 -23.15 12.53 24.68
C PRO A 282 -21.86 12.53 23.84
N ARG A 283 -20.85 11.74 24.25
CA ARG A 283 -19.56 11.68 23.57
C ARG A 283 -19.66 11.01 22.21
N MET A 284 -20.58 10.06 22.00
CA MET A 284 -20.87 9.53 20.66
C MET A 284 -21.35 10.64 19.71
N TYR A 285 -22.26 11.51 20.17
CA TYR A 285 -22.74 12.64 19.37
C TYR A 285 -21.65 13.68 19.12
N MET A 286 -20.81 13.97 20.11
CA MET A 286 -19.68 14.87 19.94
C MET A 286 -18.66 14.32 18.95
N ALA A 287 -18.30 13.04 19.06
CA ALA A 287 -17.35 12.39 18.18
C ALA A 287 -17.79 12.42 16.71
N LEU A 288 -19.08 12.19 16.46
CA LEU A 288 -19.67 12.33 15.13
C LEU A 288 -19.61 13.77 14.62
N ALA A 289 -19.96 14.75 15.46
CA ALA A 289 -19.97 16.16 15.06
C ALA A 289 -18.57 16.74 14.83
N GLN A 290 -17.59 16.30 15.62
CA GLN A 290 -16.19 16.72 15.52
C GLN A 290 -15.42 15.93 14.45
N GLU A 291 -16.00 14.86 13.90
CA GLU A 291 -15.32 13.86 13.07
C GLU A 291 -14.04 13.34 13.76
N ASP A 292 -14.09 13.11 15.07
CA ASP A 292 -12.94 12.73 15.88
C ASP A 292 -13.33 11.66 16.90
N ARG A 293 -12.58 10.55 16.93
CA ARG A 293 -12.83 9.43 17.86
C ARG A 293 -12.50 9.77 19.32
N HIS A 294 -11.73 10.83 19.56
CA HIS A 294 -11.17 11.13 20.87
C HIS A 294 -12.20 11.21 22.01
N PRO A 295 -13.37 11.91 21.87
CA PRO A 295 -14.34 11.96 22.96
C PRO A 295 -14.85 10.58 23.41
N VAL A 296 -14.99 9.64 22.47
CA VAL A 296 -15.44 8.26 22.77
C VAL A 296 -14.31 7.46 23.42
N VAL A 297 -13.08 7.54 22.89
CA VAL A 297 -11.95 6.80 23.46
C VAL A 297 -11.62 7.28 24.86
N GLU A 298 -11.54 8.60 25.06
CA GLU A 298 -11.20 9.21 26.34
C GLU A 298 -12.21 8.84 27.44
N ILE A 299 -13.52 8.95 27.18
CA ILE A 299 -14.52 8.62 28.20
C ILE A 299 -14.54 7.13 28.53
N MET A 300 -14.25 6.27 27.55
CA MET A 300 -14.16 4.82 27.77
C MET A 300 -12.92 4.44 28.58
N GLU A 301 -11.78 5.10 28.36
CA GLU A 301 -10.56 4.93 29.17
C GLU A 301 -10.73 5.43 30.62
N GLN A 302 -11.58 6.44 30.84
CA GLN A 302 -11.94 6.93 32.17
C GLN A 302 -13.01 6.07 32.86
N THR A 303 -13.73 5.22 32.12
CA THR A 303 -14.80 4.38 32.69
C THR A 303 -14.17 3.20 33.42
N PRO A 304 -14.36 3.08 34.76
CA PRO A 304 -13.72 2.00 35.51
C PRO A 304 -14.26 0.61 35.17
N GLU A 305 -13.47 -0.42 35.47
CA GLU A 305 -13.94 -1.81 35.40
C GLU A 305 -15.11 -2.05 36.35
N ILE A 306 -16.06 -2.88 35.91
CA ILE A 306 -17.25 -3.26 36.65
C ILE A 306 -17.17 -4.73 37.11
N PRO A 307 -17.91 -5.13 38.15
CA PRO A 307 -17.97 -6.53 38.58
C PRO A 307 -18.36 -7.48 37.44
N ALA A 308 -17.81 -8.70 37.47
CA ALA A 308 -17.90 -9.64 36.35
C ALA A 308 -19.32 -10.13 36.01
N ASP A 309 -20.28 -10.01 36.92
CA ASP A 309 -21.71 -10.33 36.72
C ASP A 309 -22.57 -9.10 36.44
N CYS A 310 -22.01 -7.90 36.50
CA CYS A 310 -22.68 -6.64 36.18
C CYS A 310 -22.56 -6.28 34.69
N GLN A 311 -23.31 -5.27 34.25
CA GLN A 311 -23.37 -4.86 32.85
C GLN A 311 -23.70 -3.37 32.65
N TRP A 312 -23.14 -2.77 31.59
CA TRP A 312 -23.59 -1.45 31.13
C TRP A 312 -24.87 -1.54 30.27
N ALA A 313 -25.81 -0.62 30.48
CA ALA A 313 -26.93 -0.37 29.58
C ALA A 313 -26.59 0.79 28.63
N LEU A 314 -26.50 0.48 27.34
CA LEU A 314 -26.14 1.44 26.30
C LEU A 314 -27.41 2.01 25.67
N PHE A 315 -27.43 3.30 25.35
CA PHE A 315 -28.56 3.94 24.68
C PHE A 315 -28.10 5.16 23.91
N LEU A 316 -28.84 5.52 22.86
CA LEU A 316 -28.60 6.76 22.10
C LEU A 316 -29.55 7.86 22.56
N ARG A 317 -30.83 7.52 22.70
CA ARG A 317 -31.90 8.38 23.17
C ARG A 317 -32.84 7.59 24.07
N ASN A 318 -33.66 8.32 24.80
CA ASN A 318 -34.68 7.80 25.68
C ASN A 318 -35.90 8.74 25.63
N HIS A 319 -36.84 8.53 26.55
CA HIS A 319 -38.03 9.37 26.71
C HIS A 319 -37.79 10.77 27.30
N ASP A 320 -36.58 11.08 27.75
CA ASP A 320 -36.20 12.40 28.25
C ASP A 320 -35.42 13.17 27.19
N GLU A 321 -34.92 14.33 27.56
CA GLU A 321 -33.93 15.06 26.77
C GLU A 321 -32.59 14.31 26.67
N LEU A 322 -31.78 14.69 25.70
CA LEU A 322 -30.36 14.35 25.70
C LEU A 322 -29.72 15.19 26.81
N THR A 323 -29.55 14.58 27.97
CA THR A 323 -28.98 15.24 29.15
C THR A 323 -27.54 15.67 28.90
N LEU A 324 -27.22 16.89 29.33
CA LEU A 324 -25.90 17.50 29.31
C LEU A 324 -25.51 17.97 30.71
N GLU A 325 -26.03 17.32 31.75
CA GLU A 325 -25.66 17.59 33.14
C GLU A 325 -24.20 17.18 33.40
N MET A 326 -23.84 15.95 33.04
CA MET A 326 -22.54 15.32 33.31
C MET A 326 -21.57 15.46 32.12
N VAL A 327 -21.45 16.69 31.64
CA VAL A 327 -20.44 17.13 30.67
C VAL A 327 -19.82 18.44 31.16
N SER A 328 -18.62 18.79 30.70
CA SER A 328 -18.05 20.10 30.99
C SER A 328 -18.85 21.23 30.31
N ASP A 329 -18.73 22.45 30.84
CA ASP A 329 -19.43 23.62 30.29
C ASP A 329 -19.12 23.85 28.80
N ARG A 330 -17.86 23.64 28.40
CA ARG A 330 -17.42 23.78 27.00
C ARG A 330 -18.06 22.74 26.09
N GLU A 331 -18.15 21.49 26.54
CA GLU A 331 -18.81 20.42 25.79
C GLU A 331 -20.31 20.67 25.68
N ARG A 332 -20.94 21.15 26.76
CA ARG A 332 -22.35 21.53 26.78
C ARG A 332 -22.66 22.62 25.76
N ASP A 333 -21.87 23.70 25.75
CA ASP A 333 -22.03 24.79 24.80
C ASP A 333 -21.85 24.32 23.35
N TYR A 334 -20.86 23.44 23.11
CA TYR A 334 -20.65 22.83 21.80
C TYR A 334 -21.88 22.02 21.37
N MET A 335 -22.38 21.13 22.24
CA MET A 335 -23.57 20.33 21.97
C MET A 335 -24.80 21.18 21.66
N TYR A 336 -24.99 22.29 22.37
CA TYR A 336 -26.07 23.23 22.09
C TYR A 336 -25.93 23.91 20.72
N GLN A 337 -24.72 24.35 20.36
CA GLN A 337 -24.47 24.99 19.07
C GLN A 337 -24.68 24.04 17.90
N THR A 338 -24.31 22.76 18.07
CA THR A 338 -24.41 21.74 17.03
C THR A 338 -25.83 21.18 16.88
N TYR A 339 -26.47 20.79 17.99
CA TYR A 339 -27.68 19.97 17.97
C TYR A 339 -28.97 20.70 18.40
N ALA A 340 -28.86 21.89 18.97
CA ALA A 340 -29.98 22.70 19.49
C ALA A 340 -29.91 24.16 19.02
N THR A 341 -29.99 24.34 17.69
CA THR A 341 -29.94 25.65 17.03
C THR A 341 -31.15 26.53 17.33
N ASP A 342 -32.36 25.96 17.44
CA ASP A 342 -33.52 26.65 18.01
C ASP A 342 -33.45 26.54 19.54
N PRO A 343 -33.48 27.66 20.30
CA PRO A 343 -33.49 27.62 21.77
C PRO A 343 -34.62 26.76 22.37
N ARG A 344 -35.75 26.60 21.68
CA ARG A 344 -36.85 25.72 22.12
C ARG A 344 -36.46 24.25 22.12
N MET A 345 -35.41 23.84 21.41
CA MET A 345 -34.91 22.46 21.46
C MET A 345 -34.25 22.13 22.81
N ARG A 346 -33.95 23.15 23.63
CA ARG A 346 -33.38 22.99 24.96
C ARG A 346 -34.50 22.88 26.00
N VAL A 347 -34.24 22.10 27.04
CA VAL A 347 -35.06 22.01 28.25
C VAL A 347 -34.16 21.59 29.41
N ASN A 348 -34.30 22.25 30.56
CA ASN A 348 -33.38 22.09 31.69
C ASN A 348 -31.92 22.20 31.22
N VAL A 349 -31.09 21.20 31.55
CA VAL A 349 -29.71 21.08 31.07
C VAL A 349 -29.62 19.96 30.01
N GLY A 350 -30.33 20.11 28.88
CA GLY A 350 -30.28 19.13 27.80
C GLY A 350 -31.04 19.50 26.53
N ILE A 351 -31.15 18.54 25.59
CA ILE A 351 -31.73 18.72 24.25
C ILE A 351 -32.91 17.75 24.01
N ARG A 352 -34.14 18.27 23.96
CA ARG A 352 -35.37 17.48 23.81
C ARG A 352 -35.71 17.13 22.36
N ARG A 353 -34.83 16.36 21.72
CA ARG A 353 -34.97 15.89 20.33
C ARG A 353 -34.81 14.38 20.21
N ARG A 354 -35.39 13.79 19.15
CA ARG A 354 -35.25 12.37 18.79
C ARG A 354 -33.97 12.11 18.01
N LEU A 355 -33.61 10.83 17.87
CA LEU A 355 -32.39 10.39 17.18
C LEU A 355 -32.33 10.88 15.72
N ALA A 356 -33.35 10.61 14.92
CA ALA A 356 -33.34 10.98 13.50
C ALA A 356 -33.25 12.51 13.29
N PRO A 357 -34.03 13.35 14.00
CA PRO A 357 -33.87 14.80 13.95
C PRO A 357 -32.51 15.33 14.42
N LEU A 358 -31.90 14.74 15.46
CA LEU A 358 -30.54 15.10 15.89
C LEU A 358 -29.49 14.82 14.81
N LEU A 359 -29.73 13.84 13.95
CA LEU A 359 -28.82 13.42 12.88
C LEU A 359 -29.25 13.93 11.49
N ASP A 360 -30.08 14.99 11.45
CA ASP A 360 -30.58 15.61 10.22
C ASP A 360 -31.30 14.64 9.27
N ASN A 361 -31.87 13.57 9.82
CA ASN A 361 -32.45 12.44 9.06
C ASN A 361 -31.47 11.76 8.09
N ASP A 362 -30.15 11.87 8.32
CA ASP A 362 -29.15 11.19 7.50
C ASP A 362 -29.12 9.69 7.86
N PRO A 363 -29.53 8.80 6.92
CA PRO A 363 -29.60 7.37 7.20
C PRO A 363 -28.22 6.77 7.49
N ASN A 364 -27.12 7.33 6.97
CA ASN A 364 -25.78 6.82 7.25
C ASN A 364 -25.35 7.18 8.68
N LYS A 365 -25.61 8.41 9.13
CA LYS A 365 -25.38 8.79 10.54
C LYS A 365 -26.19 7.93 11.50
N ILE A 366 -27.48 7.71 11.21
CA ILE A 366 -28.35 6.86 12.04
C ILE A 366 -27.79 5.45 12.12
N ARG A 367 -27.42 4.84 10.98
CA ARG A 367 -26.85 3.49 10.92
C ARG A 367 -25.52 3.39 11.68
N LEU A 368 -24.66 4.41 11.57
CA LEU A 368 -23.40 4.49 12.31
C LEU A 368 -23.63 4.57 13.82
N MET A 369 -24.52 5.45 14.28
CA MET A 369 -24.78 5.60 15.72
C MET A 369 -25.39 4.32 16.29
N VAL A 370 -26.29 3.68 15.53
CA VAL A 370 -26.87 2.38 15.90
C VAL A 370 -25.82 1.27 15.87
N SER A 371 -24.86 1.28 14.95
CA SER A 371 -23.79 0.29 14.98
C SER A 371 -22.95 0.44 16.25
N LEU A 372 -22.55 1.67 16.63
CA LEU A 372 -21.88 1.93 17.90
C LEU A 372 -22.70 1.44 19.11
N LEU A 373 -24.00 1.72 19.14
CA LEU A 373 -24.90 1.23 20.19
C LEU A 373 -24.88 -0.30 20.31
N LEU A 374 -24.85 -1.01 19.19
CA LEU A 374 -24.96 -2.46 19.14
C LEU A 374 -23.62 -3.18 19.35
N SER A 375 -22.48 -2.53 19.05
CA SER A 375 -21.14 -3.15 19.12
C SER A 375 -20.25 -2.70 20.27
N MET A 376 -20.62 -1.68 21.04
CA MET A 376 -19.94 -1.29 22.29
C MET A 376 -20.24 -2.29 23.43
N PRO A 377 -19.41 -2.35 24.50
CA PRO A 377 -19.62 -3.29 25.60
C PRO A 377 -20.85 -2.93 26.43
N GLY A 378 -21.86 -3.78 26.38
CA GLY A 378 -23.09 -3.61 27.14
C GLY A 378 -24.34 -4.11 26.42
N SER A 379 -25.47 -3.82 27.03
CA SER A 379 -26.81 -4.22 26.55
C SER A 379 -27.53 -3.02 25.97
N PRO A 380 -27.80 -3.01 24.65
CA PRO A 380 -28.39 -1.86 23.98
C PRO A 380 -29.87 -1.68 24.31
N ILE A 381 -30.27 -0.43 24.46
CA ILE A 381 -31.64 0.03 24.64
C ILE A 381 -32.05 0.83 23.41
N LEU A 382 -33.11 0.38 22.76
CA LEU A 382 -33.76 1.07 21.64
C LEU A 382 -34.98 1.83 22.15
N TYR A 383 -35.10 3.11 21.81
CA TYR A 383 -36.29 3.89 22.11
C TYR A 383 -37.35 3.72 21.02
N TYR A 384 -38.60 3.47 21.41
CA TYR A 384 -39.66 3.12 20.45
C TYR A 384 -39.81 4.16 19.34
N GLY A 385 -39.80 3.72 18.09
CA GLY A 385 -39.93 4.58 16.91
C GLY A 385 -38.60 5.00 16.29
N ASP A 386 -37.48 4.88 17.00
CA ASP A 386 -36.17 5.18 16.41
C ASP A 386 -35.77 4.15 15.34
N GLU A 387 -36.29 2.91 15.43
CA GLU A 387 -36.10 1.86 14.42
C GLU A 387 -36.75 2.18 13.06
N ILE A 388 -37.74 3.08 13.04
CA ILE A 388 -38.34 3.62 11.81
C ILE A 388 -37.88 5.06 11.53
N GLY A 389 -37.09 5.70 12.41
CA GLY A 389 -36.65 7.07 12.25
C GLY A 389 -37.74 8.10 12.54
N MET A 390 -38.54 7.89 13.59
CA MET A 390 -39.53 8.87 14.04
C MET A 390 -38.89 10.23 14.36
N GLY A 391 -39.62 11.30 14.02
CA GLY A 391 -39.28 12.67 14.39
C GLY A 391 -39.78 13.08 15.77
N ASP A 392 -39.55 14.35 16.10
CA ASP A 392 -40.01 14.98 17.33
C ASP A 392 -40.95 16.17 17.04
N ASN A 393 -41.63 16.65 18.08
CA ASN A 393 -42.41 17.90 18.03
C ASN A 393 -42.03 18.81 19.19
N ILE A 394 -41.00 19.64 18.99
CA ILE A 394 -40.44 20.55 20.00
C ILE A 394 -41.41 21.64 20.51
N TYR A 395 -42.59 21.78 19.91
CA TYR A 395 -43.63 22.70 20.36
C TYR A 395 -44.52 22.11 21.45
N LEU A 396 -44.43 20.79 21.69
CA LEU A 396 -45.08 20.15 22.82
C LEU A 396 -44.29 20.50 24.10
N GLY A 397 -45.02 20.85 25.17
CA GLY A 397 -44.42 21.29 26.43
C GLY A 397 -43.57 20.21 27.10
N ASP A 398 -42.54 20.64 27.84
CA ASP A 398 -41.56 19.75 28.48
C ASP A 398 -40.92 18.75 27.49
N ARG A 399 -40.73 17.49 27.90
CA ARG A 399 -40.14 16.38 27.15
C ARG A 399 -41.16 15.63 26.27
N ASN A 400 -42.41 16.08 26.21
CA ASN A 400 -43.44 15.47 25.35
C ASN A 400 -43.09 15.49 23.86
N ALA A 401 -42.13 16.34 23.46
CA ALA A 401 -41.59 16.41 22.11
C ALA A 401 -41.18 15.05 21.53
N VAL A 402 -40.68 14.13 22.36
CA VAL A 402 -40.19 12.81 21.92
C VAL A 402 -41.15 11.66 22.26
N ARG A 403 -42.31 11.95 22.85
CA ARG A 403 -43.27 10.97 23.41
C ARG A 403 -44.56 10.84 22.60
N THR A 404 -44.54 11.22 21.33
CA THR A 404 -45.70 11.17 20.42
C THR A 404 -46.09 9.72 20.08
N PRO A 405 -47.34 9.47 19.64
CA PRO A 405 -47.81 8.13 19.32
C PRO A 405 -46.93 7.40 18.28
N MET A 406 -46.74 6.10 18.46
CA MET A 406 -46.02 5.25 17.51
C MET A 406 -46.67 5.26 16.11
N GLN A 407 -45.86 5.34 15.04
CA GLN A 407 -46.35 5.47 13.67
C GLN A 407 -46.46 4.12 12.97
N TRP A 408 -47.62 3.47 13.05
CA TRP A 408 -47.85 2.13 12.51
C TRP A 408 -48.14 2.11 11.01
N THR A 409 -48.99 3.02 10.54
CA THR A 409 -49.52 3.05 9.16
C THR A 409 -49.68 4.50 8.68
N PRO A 410 -49.84 4.75 7.37
CA PRO A 410 -50.16 6.10 6.87
C PRO A 410 -51.61 6.54 7.13
N ASP A 411 -52.45 5.68 7.74
CA ASP A 411 -53.85 5.97 8.03
C ASP A 411 -54.03 7.00 9.15
N ARG A 412 -55.30 7.36 9.41
CA ARG A 412 -55.72 8.24 10.51
C ARG A 412 -54.98 7.91 11.81
N ASN A 413 -54.50 8.96 12.47
CA ASN A 413 -53.72 8.88 13.71
C ASN A 413 -52.49 7.96 13.61
N ALA A 414 -51.85 7.87 12.45
CA ALA A 414 -50.75 6.95 12.19
C ALA A 414 -51.09 5.46 12.39
N GLY A 415 -52.37 5.08 12.39
CA GLY A 415 -52.84 3.75 12.78
C GLY A 415 -52.63 3.40 14.25
N PHE A 416 -52.30 4.37 15.11
CA PHE A 416 -52.15 4.18 16.56
C PHE A 416 -53.51 4.01 17.27
N SER A 417 -54.52 4.79 16.85
CA SER A 417 -55.85 4.83 17.48
C SER A 417 -56.95 5.11 16.45
N ARG A 418 -58.17 4.62 16.71
CA ARG A 418 -59.37 4.97 15.94
C ARG A 418 -60.13 6.19 16.49
N ALA A 419 -59.67 6.78 17.60
CA ALA A 419 -60.29 7.94 18.22
C ALA A 419 -60.33 9.17 17.31
N GLU A 420 -61.16 10.17 17.68
CA GLU A 420 -61.05 11.52 17.11
C GLU A 420 -59.63 12.08 17.36
N PRO A 421 -58.95 12.65 16.34
CA PRO A 421 -57.56 13.12 16.51
C PRO A 421 -57.37 14.09 17.68
N GLN A 422 -58.40 14.88 18.01
CA GLN A 422 -58.38 15.82 19.14
C GLN A 422 -58.46 15.15 20.52
N ARG A 423 -58.84 13.86 20.57
CA ARG A 423 -58.91 13.06 21.80
C ARG A 423 -57.62 12.31 22.10
N LEU A 424 -56.67 12.29 21.16
CA LEU A 424 -55.38 11.64 21.40
C LEU A 424 -54.67 12.31 22.58
N TYR A 425 -53.99 11.51 23.40
CA TYR A 425 -53.21 12.04 24.52
C TYR A 425 -52.13 13.03 24.04
N LEU A 426 -51.56 12.79 22.85
CA LEU A 426 -50.69 13.69 22.09
C LEU A 426 -50.93 13.50 20.58
N PRO A 427 -50.73 14.55 19.76
CA PRO A 427 -50.83 14.41 18.32
C PRO A 427 -49.66 13.55 17.76
N PRO A 428 -49.89 12.74 16.71
CA PRO A 428 -48.80 12.12 15.96
C PRO A 428 -48.00 13.19 15.19
N ILE A 429 -46.81 12.84 14.72
CA ILE A 429 -46.00 13.74 13.91
C ILE A 429 -46.63 13.86 12.51
N MET A 430 -46.74 15.09 12.01
CA MET A 430 -47.46 15.41 10.76
C MET A 430 -46.67 16.34 9.83
N ASP A 431 -45.42 16.67 10.14
CA ASP A 431 -44.59 17.44 9.22
C ASP A 431 -44.22 16.63 7.98
N ALA A 432 -43.74 17.30 6.93
CA ALA A 432 -43.48 16.66 5.65
C ALA A 432 -42.30 15.66 5.66
N VAL A 433 -41.38 15.76 6.63
CA VAL A 433 -40.18 14.94 6.71
C VAL A 433 -40.43 13.70 7.56
N TYR A 434 -40.95 13.88 8.78
CA TYR A 434 -41.10 12.80 9.76
C TYR A 434 -42.56 12.34 9.96
N GLY A 435 -43.51 12.98 9.29
CA GLY A 435 -44.92 12.68 9.44
C GLY A 435 -45.27 11.23 9.10
N TYR A 436 -46.27 10.68 9.79
CA TYR A 436 -46.64 9.26 9.66
C TYR A 436 -47.05 8.82 8.25
N GLN A 437 -47.41 9.75 7.36
CA GLN A 437 -47.66 9.47 5.95
C GLN A 437 -46.40 8.98 5.22
N SER A 438 -45.22 9.47 5.63
CA SER A 438 -43.91 9.11 5.08
C SER A 438 -43.19 8.08 5.96
N VAL A 439 -43.21 8.27 7.28
CA VAL A 439 -42.50 7.42 8.24
C VAL A 439 -43.49 6.54 9.00
N ASN A 440 -43.64 5.27 8.61
CA ASN A 440 -44.45 4.32 9.36
C ASN A 440 -43.97 2.87 9.20
N ALA A 441 -44.31 2.04 10.19
CA ALA A 441 -43.89 0.64 10.25
C ALA A 441 -44.42 -0.21 9.07
N GLU A 442 -45.64 0.05 8.59
CA GLU A 442 -46.22 -0.66 7.44
C GLU A 442 -45.40 -0.43 6.17
N ALA A 443 -45.16 0.83 5.80
CA ALA A 443 -44.41 1.21 4.61
C ALA A 443 -42.98 0.65 4.66
N GLN A 444 -42.31 0.78 5.81
CA GLN A 444 -40.95 0.27 5.96
C GLN A 444 -40.86 -1.25 5.99
N SER A 445 -41.88 -1.96 6.50
CA SER A 445 -41.90 -3.42 6.49
C SER A 445 -42.01 -4.01 5.08
N ARG A 446 -42.51 -3.25 4.10
CA ARG A 446 -42.60 -3.68 2.69
C ARG A 446 -41.29 -3.51 1.91
N SER A 447 -40.36 -2.68 2.39
CA SER A 447 -39.09 -2.39 1.72
C SER A 447 -37.92 -3.06 2.43
N ALA A 448 -37.14 -3.86 1.70
CA ALA A 448 -35.93 -4.50 2.24
C ALA A 448 -34.79 -3.51 2.54
N SER A 449 -34.80 -2.32 1.92
CA SER A 449 -33.80 -1.27 2.12
C SER A 449 -34.19 -0.23 3.18
N SER A 450 -35.36 -0.38 3.80
CA SER A 450 -35.83 0.53 4.86
C SER A 450 -34.94 0.48 6.09
N LEU A 451 -35.04 1.51 6.94
CA LEU A 451 -34.34 1.55 8.22
C LEU A 451 -34.80 0.41 9.13
N LEU A 452 -36.11 0.11 9.19
CA LEU A 452 -36.65 -1.01 9.97
C LEU A 452 -36.10 -2.36 9.52
N SER A 453 -36.08 -2.64 8.21
CA SER A 453 -35.54 -3.90 7.66
C SER A 453 -34.03 -4.00 7.86
N TRP A 454 -33.32 -2.87 7.84
CA TRP A 454 -31.91 -2.83 8.22
C TRP A 454 -31.70 -3.07 9.72
N MET A 455 -32.52 -2.48 10.59
CA MET A 455 -32.48 -2.64 12.05
C MET A 455 -32.65 -4.10 12.45
N ARG A 456 -33.63 -4.80 11.85
CA ARG A 456 -33.84 -6.24 12.05
C ARG A 456 -32.58 -7.04 11.73
N ARG A 457 -31.97 -6.81 10.56
CA ARG A 457 -30.77 -7.53 10.11
C ARG A 457 -29.56 -7.28 11.02
N ILE A 458 -29.29 -6.03 11.40
CA ILE A 458 -28.14 -5.72 12.26
C ILE A 458 -28.33 -6.28 13.69
N ILE A 459 -29.56 -6.32 14.20
CA ILE A 459 -29.91 -6.97 15.47
C ILE A 459 -29.72 -8.49 15.38
N GLU A 460 -30.14 -9.12 14.29
CA GLU A 460 -29.90 -10.55 14.05
C GLU A 460 -28.41 -10.89 14.03
N VAL A 461 -27.60 -10.07 13.35
CA VAL A 461 -26.13 -10.21 13.38
C VAL A 461 -25.60 -10.07 14.80
N ARG A 462 -26.03 -9.06 15.57
CA ARG A 462 -25.61 -8.93 16.98
C ARG A 462 -25.95 -10.17 17.80
N LYS A 463 -27.17 -10.72 17.64
CA LYS A 463 -27.62 -11.91 18.38
C LYS A 463 -26.85 -13.18 18.02
N ALA A 464 -26.32 -13.26 16.81
CA ALA A 464 -25.48 -14.38 16.39
C ALA A 464 -24.10 -14.39 17.10
N HIS A 465 -23.67 -13.25 17.67
CA HIS A 465 -22.35 -13.07 18.25
C HIS A 465 -22.43 -12.52 19.69
N ARG A 466 -22.41 -13.42 20.69
CA ARG A 466 -22.51 -13.03 22.13
C ARG A 466 -21.37 -12.13 22.60
N VAL A 467 -20.24 -12.15 21.90
CA VAL A 467 -19.08 -11.29 22.18
C VAL A 467 -19.42 -9.80 22.16
N PHE A 468 -20.45 -9.35 21.43
CA PHE A 468 -20.92 -7.96 21.53
C PHE A 468 -21.46 -7.61 22.92
N GLY A 469 -22.20 -8.52 23.56
CA GLY A 469 -22.74 -8.32 24.90
C GLY A 469 -21.71 -8.59 26.00
N ARG A 470 -20.87 -9.62 25.83
CA ARG A 470 -20.07 -10.19 26.93
C ARG A 470 -18.55 -10.05 26.77
N GLY A 471 -18.07 -9.79 25.56
CA GLY A 471 -16.64 -9.73 25.27
C GLY A 471 -15.97 -8.49 25.83
N SER A 472 -14.65 -8.56 25.99
CA SER A 472 -13.81 -7.40 26.29
C SER A 472 -13.87 -6.37 25.15
N ILE A 473 -13.37 -5.16 25.39
CA ILE A 473 -13.12 -4.18 24.34
C ILE A 473 -11.66 -3.73 24.40
N GLU A 474 -11.05 -3.55 23.25
CA GLU A 474 -9.74 -2.92 23.12
C GLU A 474 -9.75 -1.95 21.95
N PHE A 475 -9.42 -0.69 22.22
CA PHE A 475 -9.35 0.33 21.19
C PHE A 475 -8.04 0.21 20.40
N LEU A 476 -8.15 0.28 19.08
CA LEU A 476 -7.00 0.46 18.21
C LEU A 476 -6.74 1.96 18.06
N HIS A 477 -5.47 2.33 17.85
CA HIS A 477 -5.06 3.74 17.76
C HIS A 477 -4.51 4.09 16.37
N PRO A 478 -5.33 4.01 15.30
CA PRO A 478 -4.87 4.43 13.97
C PRO A 478 -4.52 5.91 13.95
N GLY A 479 -3.60 6.29 13.06
CA GLY A 479 -3.20 7.68 12.85
C GLY A 479 -4.34 8.57 12.35
N ASN A 480 -5.31 8.01 11.60
CA ASN A 480 -6.50 8.73 11.18
C ASN A 480 -7.52 8.85 12.33
N ARG A 481 -7.56 10.02 12.99
CA ARG A 481 -8.48 10.31 14.11
C ARG A 481 -9.96 10.24 13.75
N LYS A 482 -10.32 10.34 12.47
CA LYS A 482 -11.70 10.22 12.01
C LYS A 482 -12.25 8.79 12.07
N VAL A 483 -11.36 7.80 12.21
CA VAL A 483 -11.74 6.39 12.24
C VAL A 483 -11.61 5.83 13.64
N LEU A 484 -12.74 5.43 14.23
CA LEU A 484 -12.79 4.67 15.47
C LEU A 484 -12.71 3.19 15.16
N ALA A 485 -11.69 2.50 15.67
CA ALA A 485 -11.52 1.06 15.51
C ALA A 485 -11.29 0.39 16.86
N TYR A 486 -11.91 -0.77 17.07
CA TYR A 486 -11.76 -1.54 18.31
C TYR A 486 -12.05 -3.02 18.07
N VAL A 487 -11.48 -3.85 18.93
CA VAL A 487 -11.66 -5.30 18.93
C VAL A 487 -12.57 -5.70 20.09
N ARG A 488 -13.45 -6.67 19.84
CA ARG A 488 -14.24 -7.36 20.86
C ARG A 488 -13.80 -8.82 20.92
N GLU A 489 -13.44 -9.32 22.09
CA GLU A 489 -12.92 -10.68 22.25
C GLU A 489 -13.67 -11.44 23.35
N SER A 490 -13.95 -12.73 23.10
CA SER A 490 -14.61 -13.60 24.08
C SER A 490 -13.69 -13.87 25.28
N THR A 491 -14.20 -13.69 26.50
CA THR A 491 -13.48 -13.97 27.74
C THR A 491 -13.68 -15.42 28.20
N ALA A 492 -12.65 -16.02 28.82
CA ALA A 492 -12.63 -17.44 29.21
C ALA A 492 -13.51 -17.81 30.43
N THR A 493 -14.15 -16.83 31.07
CA THR A 493 -14.79 -16.96 32.40
C THR A 493 -16.30 -17.23 32.37
N ASP A 494 -16.94 -17.23 31.20
CA ASP A 494 -18.38 -17.45 31.11
C ASP A 494 -18.75 -18.95 31.06
N PRO A 495 -19.75 -19.42 31.83
CA PRO A 495 -20.29 -20.78 31.69
C PRO A 495 -21.03 -20.91 30.35
N ILE A 496 -20.36 -21.49 29.36
CA ILE A 496 -20.89 -21.71 28.02
C ILE A 496 -21.73 -23.01 28.02
N PRO A 497 -22.98 -23.00 27.49
CA PRO A 497 -23.75 -24.22 27.23
C PRO A 497 -22.95 -25.25 26.41
N ASP A 498 -23.18 -26.54 26.61
CA ASP A 498 -22.38 -27.64 26.02
C ASP A 498 -22.22 -27.56 24.49
N ASP A 499 -23.14 -26.88 23.81
CA ASP A 499 -23.27 -26.67 22.37
C ASP A 499 -22.51 -25.44 21.81
N ALA A 500 -21.94 -24.59 22.67
CA ALA A 500 -21.17 -23.40 22.28
C ALA A 500 -19.69 -23.43 22.74
N ARG A 501 -19.22 -24.54 23.34
CA ARG A 501 -17.88 -24.70 23.95
C ARG A 501 -16.67 -24.49 23.02
N ASP A 502 -16.88 -24.32 21.72
CA ASP A 502 -15.82 -24.45 20.70
C ASP A 502 -15.45 -23.18 19.91
N LYS A 503 -15.90 -21.96 20.29
CA LYS A 503 -15.54 -20.75 19.53
C LYS A 503 -15.09 -19.59 20.40
N HIS A 504 -13.78 -19.47 20.56
CA HIS A 504 -13.15 -18.18 20.82
C HIS A 504 -13.44 -17.27 19.62
N GLU A 505 -14.21 -16.20 19.85
CA GLU A 505 -14.60 -15.25 18.79
C GLU A 505 -13.88 -13.91 19.01
N ILE A 506 -13.32 -13.39 17.92
CA ILE A 506 -12.67 -12.08 17.87
C ILE A 506 -13.35 -11.27 16.78
N LEU A 507 -13.94 -10.14 17.15
CA LEU A 507 -14.56 -9.21 16.21
C LEU A 507 -13.76 -7.92 16.11
N LEU A 508 -13.55 -7.44 14.89
CA LEU A 508 -12.99 -6.13 14.60
C LEU A 508 -14.10 -5.19 14.13
N CYS A 509 -14.32 -4.11 14.85
CA CYS A 509 -15.26 -3.04 14.51
C CYS A 509 -14.49 -1.81 14.03
N VAL A 510 -14.84 -1.29 12.85
CA VAL A 510 -14.18 -0.11 12.27
C VAL A 510 -15.26 0.87 11.80
N VAL A 511 -15.20 2.11 12.25
CA VAL A 511 -16.24 3.13 12.04
C VAL A 511 -15.62 4.43 11.57
N ASN A 512 -16.10 4.97 10.44
CA ASN A 512 -15.69 6.28 9.95
C ASN A 512 -16.65 7.37 10.46
N LEU A 513 -16.18 8.21 11.37
CA LEU A 513 -16.93 9.36 11.90
C LEU A 513 -16.96 10.55 10.92
N GLY A 514 -16.09 10.54 9.91
CA GLY A 514 -16.02 11.58 8.90
C GLY A 514 -17.14 11.49 7.86
N ARG A 515 -17.59 12.66 7.38
CA ARG A 515 -18.59 12.76 6.30
C ARG A 515 -18.11 12.30 4.92
N GLY A 516 -16.79 12.27 4.71
CA GLY A 516 -16.15 11.84 3.46
C GLY A 516 -15.52 10.45 3.60
N ALA A 517 -15.12 9.86 2.47
CA ALA A 517 -14.37 8.60 2.49
C ALA A 517 -13.05 8.78 3.25
N GLN A 518 -12.68 7.79 4.07
CA GLN A 518 -11.46 7.81 4.87
C GLN A 518 -10.66 6.52 4.65
N PRO A 519 -9.35 6.62 4.36
CA PRO A 519 -8.43 5.50 4.51
C PRO A 519 -8.02 5.35 5.97
N VAL A 520 -7.71 4.12 6.38
CA VAL A 520 -7.13 3.82 7.70
C VAL A 520 -6.19 2.65 7.59
N GLU A 521 -5.03 2.78 8.24
CA GLU A 521 -4.11 1.68 8.48
C GLU A 521 -4.29 1.21 9.92
N LEU A 522 -4.55 -0.08 10.10
CA LEU A 522 -4.76 -0.69 11.41
C LEU A 522 -3.58 -1.60 11.74
N ASP A 523 -3.00 -1.42 12.93
CA ASP A 523 -2.09 -2.42 13.48
C ASP A 523 -2.89 -3.63 13.95
N LEU A 524 -2.80 -4.71 13.17
CA LEU A 524 -3.42 -6.00 13.43
C LEU A 524 -2.39 -7.13 13.51
N ALA A 525 -1.10 -6.83 13.70
CA ALA A 525 -0.02 -7.82 13.64
C ALA A 525 -0.25 -9.02 14.57
N ARG A 526 -0.87 -8.80 15.74
CA ARG A 526 -1.25 -9.87 16.68
C ARG A 526 -2.25 -10.90 16.13
N PHE A 527 -2.91 -10.59 15.01
CA PHE A 527 -3.90 -11.44 14.35
C PHE A 527 -3.40 -11.96 12.99
N GLN A 528 -2.09 -11.91 12.73
CA GLN A 528 -1.48 -12.41 11.51
C GLN A 528 -1.98 -13.82 11.16
N GLY A 529 -2.29 -14.03 9.89
CA GLY A 529 -2.84 -15.28 9.35
C GLY A 529 -4.36 -15.40 9.47
N ARG A 530 -5.05 -14.59 10.29
CA ARG A 530 -6.52 -14.59 10.34
C ARG A 530 -7.12 -13.89 9.13
N VAL A 531 -8.29 -14.35 8.69
CA VAL A 531 -9.06 -13.78 7.58
C VAL A 531 -10.24 -12.96 8.14
N PRO A 532 -10.31 -11.64 7.91
CA PRO A 532 -11.46 -10.84 8.31
C PRO A 532 -12.68 -11.17 7.44
N ILE A 533 -13.79 -11.58 8.06
CA ILE A 533 -15.06 -11.89 7.39
C ILE A 533 -16.10 -10.83 7.77
N GLU A 534 -16.55 -10.03 6.80
CA GLU A 534 -17.53 -8.97 7.04
C GLU A 534 -18.90 -9.58 7.44
N LEU A 535 -19.48 -9.16 8.56
CA LEU A 535 -20.60 -9.87 9.20
C LEU A 535 -21.96 -9.72 8.49
N LEU A 536 -22.20 -8.63 7.74
CA LEU A 536 -23.49 -8.42 7.07
C LEU A 536 -23.61 -9.22 5.77
N GLY A 537 -22.56 -9.22 4.96
CA GLY A 537 -22.48 -9.87 3.65
C GLY A 537 -21.73 -11.21 3.67
N ARG A 538 -21.04 -11.55 4.76
CA ARG A 538 -20.17 -12.73 4.90
C ARG A 538 -19.06 -12.78 3.84
N THR A 539 -18.55 -11.61 3.48
CA THR A 539 -17.49 -11.47 2.47
C THR A 539 -16.13 -11.57 3.14
N ALA A 540 -15.28 -12.46 2.66
CA ALA A 540 -13.89 -12.54 3.09
C ALA A 540 -13.08 -11.36 2.55
N PHE A 541 -12.24 -10.80 3.40
CA PHE A 541 -11.22 -9.81 3.06
C PHE A 541 -9.84 -10.48 3.00
N PRO A 542 -8.80 -9.81 2.45
CA PRO A 542 -7.44 -10.34 2.49
C PRO A 542 -7.01 -10.80 3.89
N PRO A 543 -6.22 -11.88 4.00
CA PRO A 543 -5.66 -12.31 5.27
C PRO A 543 -4.79 -11.20 5.89
N ILE A 544 -4.76 -11.15 7.22
CA ILE A 544 -3.94 -10.20 7.96
C ILE A 544 -2.47 -10.64 7.85
N GLY A 545 -1.62 -9.77 7.30
CA GLY A 545 -0.18 -9.95 7.21
C GLY A 545 0.59 -9.20 8.30
N GLU A 546 1.88 -8.95 8.08
CA GLU A 546 2.76 -8.18 8.98
C GLU A 546 2.63 -6.67 8.79
N LEU A 547 2.19 -6.24 7.60
CA LEU A 547 2.00 -4.82 7.28
C LEU A 547 0.73 -4.26 7.93
N PRO A 548 0.67 -2.94 8.20
CA PRO A 548 -0.55 -2.28 8.63
C PRO A 548 -1.71 -2.58 7.67
N TYR A 549 -2.84 -3.00 8.22
CA TYR A 549 -3.96 -3.47 7.45
C TYR A 549 -4.78 -2.29 6.93
N LEU A 550 -4.69 -2.02 5.62
CA LEU A 550 -5.36 -0.90 4.97
C LEU A 550 -6.85 -1.20 4.76
N LEU A 551 -7.71 -0.31 5.27
CA LEU A 551 -9.13 -0.26 4.98
C LEU A 551 -9.53 1.10 4.40
N THR A 552 -10.56 1.11 3.56
CA THR A 552 -11.22 2.32 3.10
C THR A 552 -12.70 2.25 3.43
N LEU A 553 -13.22 3.31 4.05
CA LEU A 553 -14.61 3.41 4.47
C LEU A 553 -15.27 4.60 3.79
N ALA A 554 -16.49 4.42 3.30
CA ALA A 554 -17.33 5.54 2.85
C ALA A 554 -17.64 6.48 4.02
N GLY A 555 -18.11 7.70 3.72
CA GLY A 555 -18.54 8.66 4.74
C GLY A 555 -19.62 8.07 5.65
N HIS A 556 -19.42 8.17 6.97
CA HIS A 556 -20.27 7.52 7.98
C HIS A 556 -20.46 6.00 7.81
N GLY A 557 -19.55 5.34 7.08
CA GLY A 557 -19.54 3.90 6.89
C GLY A 557 -18.93 3.16 8.09
N PHE A 558 -19.29 1.89 8.25
CA PHE A 558 -18.68 1.01 9.25
C PHE A 558 -18.55 -0.42 8.72
N TYR A 559 -17.66 -1.18 9.34
CA TYR A 559 -17.52 -2.62 9.17
C TYR A 559 -17.49 -3.32 10.51
N TRP A 560 -18.11 -4.51 10.56
CA TRP A 560 -17.88 -5.50 11.60
C TRP A 560 -17.29 -6.74 10.94
N PHE A 561 -16.13 -7.18 11.39
CA PHE A 561 -15.45 -8.37 10.88
C PHE A 561 -15.35 -9.43 11.97
N LEU A 562 -15.59 -10.69 11.63
CA LEU A 562 -15.10 -11.84 12.39
C LEU A 562 -13.67 -12.16 11.93
N LEU A 563 -12.71 -12.22 12.84
CA LEU A 563 -11.33 -12.62 12.51
C LEU A 563 -11.19 -14.15 12.59
N SER A 564 -11.43 -14.81 11.46
CA SER A 564 -11.49 -16.27 11.36
C SER A 564 -10.12 -16.91 11.16
N GLU A 565 -9.87 -18.04 11.81
CA GLU A 565 -8.72 -18.93 11.55
C GLU A 565 -9.02 -20.00 10.50
N LYS A 566 -10.30 -20.30 10.26
CA LYS A 566 -10.74 -21.49 9.50
C LYS A 566 -11.15 -21.15 8.08
N ASP A 567 -11.58 -19.92 7.84
CA ASP A 567 -12.07 -19.49 6.53
C ASP A 567 -10.90 -19.22 5.59
N ALA A 568 -11.06 -19.61 4.32
CA ALA A 568 -10.05 -19.41 3.30
C ALA A 568 -9.98 -17.94 2.86
N ALA A 569 -8.79 -17.49 2.47
CA ALA A 569 -8.61 -16.22 1.80
C ALA A 569 -9.52 -16.12 0.56
N PRO A 570 -9.93 -14.90 0.16
CA PRO A 570 -10.76 -14.72 -1.04
C PRO A 570 -10.10 -15.37 -2.25
N ALA A 571 -10.86 -16.06 -3.10
CA ALA A 571 -10.29 -16.76 -4.26
C ALA A 571 -9.58 -15.85 -5.29
N TRP A 572 -9.82 -14.54 -5.22
CA TRP A 572 -9.14 -13.52 -6.03
C TRP A 572 -7.91 -12.91 -5.35
N HIS A 573 -7.69 -13.18 -4.06
CA HIS A 573 -6.53 -12.67 -3.34
C HIS A 573 -5.30 -13.45 -3.79
N ASP A 574 -4.32 -12.70 -4.26
CA ASP A 574 -2.99 -13.16 -4.61
C ASP A 574 -2.02 -12.18 -3.94
N GLU A 575 -0.96 -12.69 -3.32
CA GLU A 575 0.09 -11.86 -2.72
C GLU A 575 0.83 -11.03 -3.78
N ARG A 576 0.63 -11.36 -5.07
CA ARG A 576 1.24 -10.70 -6.21
C ARG A 576 0.18 -9.95 -7.03
N LEU A 577 0.55 -8.79 -7.55
CA LEU A 577 -0.34 -8.07 -8.47
C LEU A 577 -0.61 -8.93 -9.72
N PRO A 578 -1.86 -8.99 -10.21
CA PRO A 578 -2.16 -9.66 -11.47
C PRO A 578 -1.28 -9.09 -12.58
N ALA A 579 -0.66 -9.98 -13.38
CA ALA A 579 0.12 -9.56 -14.52
C ALA A 579 -0.71 -8.61 -15.42
N PRO A 580 -0.10 -7.52 -15.95
CA PRO A 580 -0.82 -6.54 -16.75
C PRO A 580 -1.57 -7.20 -17.90
N ARG A 581 -2.84 -6.80 -18.09
CA ARG A 581 -3.74 -7.40 -19.08
C ARG A 581 -3.18 -7.23 -20.49
N LEU A 582 -2.78 -8.34 -21.13
CA LEU A 582 -2.24 -8.36 -22.49
C LEU A 582 -3.20 -7.72 -23.50
N ALA A 583 -2.65 -6.89 -24.40
CA ALA A 583 -3.42 -6.28 -25.48
C ALA A 583 -3.98 -7.35 -26.43
N THR A 584 -5.13 -7.07 -27.07
CA THR A 584 -5.72 -7.99 -28.05
C THR A 584 -5.54 -7.46 -29.48
N LEU A 585 -4.81 -8.20 -30.31
CA LEU A 585 -4.60 -7.96 -31.74
C LEU A 585 -5.67 -8.69 -32.57
N VAL A 586 -6.39 -7.95 -33.41
CA VAL A 586 -7.37 -8.54 -34.34
C VAL A 586 -6.66 -8.81 -35.67
N LEU A 587 -6.42 -10.08 -35.98
CA LEU A 587 -5.68 -10.57 -37.13
C LEU A 587 -6.60 -11.39 -38.05
N PRO A 588 -7.47 -10.74 -38.86
CA PRO A 588 -8.48 -11.42 -39.67
C PRO A 588 -7.88 -12.40 -40.70
N GLU A 589 -6.65 -12.16 -41.16
CA GLU A 589 -5.92 -13.00 -42.12
C GLU A 589 -4.70 -13.70 -41.48
N GLY A 590 -4.70 -13.88 -40.16
CA GLY A 590 -3.56 -14.45 -39.43
C GLY A 590 -2.31 -13.56 -39.54
N TRP A 591 -1.13 -14.16 -39.73
CA TRP A 591 0.12 -13.41 -39.84
C TRP A 591 0.16 -12.42 -41.01
N LYS A 592 -0.60 -12.66 -42.10
CA LYS A 592 -0.72 -11.71 -43.22
C LYS A 592 -1.29 -10.36 -42.77
N SER A 593 -1.99 -10.34 -41.64
CA SER A 593 -2.47 -9.10 -41.01
C SER A 593 -1.36 -8.26 -40.36
N LEU A 594 -0.13 -8.76 -40.32
CA LEU A 594 1.08 -8.03 -39.91
C LEU A 594 1.92 -7.57 -41.12
N ARG A 595 1.44 -7.83 -42.37
CA ARG A 595 2.07 -7.43 -43.63
C ARG A 595 1.13 -6.49 -44.40
N PRO A 596 1.33 -5.16 -44.34
CA PRO A 596 0.46 -4.19 -45.03
C PRO A 596 0.37 -4.41 -46.55
N ASP A 597 1.45 -4.90 -47.14
CA ASP A 597 1.63 -5.18 -48.57
C ASP A 597 0.86 -6.42 -49.05
N LEU A 598 0.55 -7.36 -48.15
CA LEU A 598 -0.16 -8.61 -48.48
C LEU A 598 -1.63 -8.61 -48.06
N ALA A 599 -2.08 -7.58 -47.33
CA ALA A 599 -3.40 -7.52 -46.72
C ALA A 599 -4.51 -7.15 -47.71
N LYS A 600 -5.59 -7.95 -47.78
CA LYS A 600 -6.76 -7.60 -48.59
C LYS A 600 -7.58 -6.43 -48.01
N ARG A 601 -7.43 -6.15 -46.70
CA ARG A 601 -8.12 -5.08 -45.97
C ARG A 601 -7.10 -4.21 -45.21
N PRO A 602 -6.67 -3.06 -45.75
CA PRO A 602 -5.55 -2.30 -45.19
C PRO A 602 -5.85 -1.61 -43.84
N GLU A 603 -7.10 -1.21 -43.57
CA GLU A 603 -7.45 -0.48 -42.34
C GLU A 603 -7.31 -1.31 -41.04
N PRO A 604 -7.92 -2.50 -40.91
CA PRO A 604 -7.72 -3.36 -39.75
C PRO A 604 -6.26 -3.75 -39.50
N VAL A 605 -5.49 -3.95 -40.58
CA VAL A 605 -4.06 -4.29 -40.55
C VAL A 605 -3.22 -3.13 -40.05
N ARG A 606 -3.43 -1.91 -40.55
CA ARG A 606 -2.77 -0.69 -40.04
C ARG A 606 -3.09 -0.45 -38.56
N ARG A 607 -4.31 -0.78 -38.11
CA ARG A 607 -4.68 -0.67 -36.70
C ARG A 607 -3.96 -1.70 -35.82
N ALA A 608 -3.87 -2.96 -36.27
CA ALA A 608 -3.15 -4.01 -35.55
C ALA A 608 -1.65 -3.70 -35.44
N LEU A 609 -1.02 -3.25 -36.53
CA LEU A 609 0.39 -2.85 -36.54
C LEU A 609 0.67 -1.64 -35.66
N ARG A 610 -0.14 -0.58 -35.73
CA ARG A 610 0.01 0.57 -34.81
C ARG A 610 -0.13 0.16 -33.34
N LEU A 611 -1.02 -0.79 -33.02
CA LEU A 611 -1.15 -1.29 -31.65
C LEU A 611 0.07 -2.13 -31.24
N LEU A 612 0.59 -2.95 -32.16
CA LEU A 612 1.80 -3.73 -31.96
C LEU A 612 3.00 -2.81 -31.69
N GLU A 613 3.26 -1.83 -32.54
CA GLU A 613 4.40 -0.91 -32.47
C GLU A 613 4.31 0.13 -31.34
N ARG A 614 3.11 0.65 -31.04
CA ARG A 614 2.98 1.72 -30.03
C ARG A 614 2.70 1.23 -28.62
N ARG A 615 2.22 0.00 -28.44
CA ARG A 615 1.76 -0.48 -27.13
C ARG A 615 2.31 -1.85 -26.74
N VAL A 616 2.32 -2.80 -27.66
CA VAL A 616 2.74 -4.18 -27.34
C VAL A 616 4.26 -4.30 -27.30
N LEU A 617 4.95 -3.96 -28.40
CA LEU A 617 6.41 -4.07 -28.49
C LEU A 617 7.12 -3.13 -27.51
N PRO A 618 6.74 -1.85 -27.31
CA PRO A 618 7.42 -1.01 -26.32
C PRO A 618 7.27 -1.52 -24.89
N GLY A 619 6.09 -2.05 -24.52
CA GLY A 619 5.88 -2.63 -23.19
C GLY A 619 6.63 -3.95 -23.00
N TYR A 620 6.62 -4.80 -24.03
CA TYR A 620 7.33 -6.09 -24.00
C TYR A 620 8.84 -5.90 -23.99
N LEU A 621 9.38 -5.07 -24.90
CA LEU A 621 10.80 -4.75 -25.01
C LEU A 621 11.28 -3.87 -23.84
N GLY A 622 10.47 -2.94 -23.35
CA GLY A 622 10.80 -2.12 -22.18
C GLY A 622 11.03 -2.96 -20.92
N ASN A 623 10.14 -3.91 -20.64
CA ASN A 623 10.31 -4.88 -19.55
C ASN A 623 11.49 -5.86 -19.75
N ARG A 624 11.93 -6.03 -21.01
CA ARG A 624 13.07 -6.85 -21.45
C ARG A 624 14.40 -6.11 -21.30
N PHE A 625 14.47 -4.82 -21.63
CA PHE A 625 15.70 -4.02 -21.73
C PHE A 625 15.97 -3.10 -20.53
N GLN A 626 14.94 -2.69 -19.81
CA GLN A 626 15.09 -1.96 -18.55
C GLN A 626 14.83 -2.97 -17.44
N GLY A 627 15.90 -3.40 -16.77
CA GLY A 627 15.77 -4.25 -15.59
C GLY A 627 14.78 -3.60 -14.63
N ALA A 628 13.60 -4.19 -14.46
CA ALA A 628 12.68 -3.74 -13.43
C ALA A 628 13.39 -3.96 -12.08
N PRO A 629 13.54 -2.93 -11.23
CA PRO A 629 14.16 -3.12 -9.92
C PRO A 629 13.35 -4.16 -9.15
N ALA A 630 14.04 -5.08 -8.48
CA ALA A 630 13.43 -5.97 -7.50
C ALA A 630 12.76 -5.11 -6.42
N GLY A 631 11.45 -4.85 -6.57
CA GLY A 631 10.69 -3.98 -5.67
C GLY A 631 9.56 -3.18 -6.32
N ALA A 632 9.54 -2.98 -7.65
CA ALA A 632 8.49 -2.17 -8.29
C ALA A 632 7.33 -3.01 -8.88
N GLN A 633 6.50 -3.56 -8.00
CA GLN A 633 5.10 -3.89 -8.31
C GLN A 633 4.19 -2.99 -7.44
N GLY A 634 4.28 -1.68 -7.66
CA GLY A 634 3.37 -0.66 -7.12
C GLY A 634 2.88 0.22 -8.27
N GLY A 635 1.56 0.38 -8.39
CA GLY A 635 0.86 0.86 -9.57
C GLY A 635 1.26 2.26 -10.07
N LEU A 636 1.20 2.41 -11.39
CA LEU A 636 1.17 3.70 -12.08
C LEU A 636 -0.22 4.34 -11.92
N GLN A 637 -0.32 5.45 -11.18
CA GLN A 637 -1.28 6.51 -11.49
C GLN A 637 -0.65 7.87 -11.25
N GLY A 638 -0.82 8.75 -12.24
CA GLY A 638 -0.04 9.96 -12.42
C GLY A 638 -0.37 11.13 -11.49
N ASP A 639 0.65 11.99 -11.43
CA ASP A 639 0.68 13.43 -11.15
C ASP A 639 0.39 13.99 -9.74
N VAL A 640 1.49 14.54 -9.20
CA VAL A 640 1.66 15.67 -8.26
C VAL A 640 1.47 15.36 -6.77
N LEU A 641 2.57 15.00 -6.11
CA LEU A 641 3.24 15.78 -5.04
C LEU A 641 4.48 15.02 -4.54
N GLY A 642 5.58 15.75 -4.32
CA GLY A 642 6.93 15.22 -4.15
C GLY A 642 7.16 14.32 -2.93
N GLY A 643 8.17 13.47 -3.06
CA GLY A 643 8.69 12.65 -1.97
C GLY A 643 9.55 11.48 -2.48
N VAL A 644 10.87 11.69 -2.48
CA VAL A 644 11.96 10.69 -2.38
C VAL A 644 12.02 9.57 -3.45
N PRO A 645 12.86 9.70 -4.50
CA PRO A 645 13.25 8.58 -5.35
C PRO A 645 14.45 7.84 -4.73
N GLY A 646 14.20 6.78 -3.96
CA GLY A 646 15.21 5.77 -3.63
C GLY A 646 15.24 4.72 -4.72
N SER A 647 16.23 4.77 -5.60
CA SER A 647 16.51 3.69 -6.58
C SER A 647 17.58 2.78 -5.99
N LEU A 648 17.27 1.49 -5.83
CA LEU A 648 18.24 0.42 -5.59
C LEU A 648 18.93 0.11 -6.94
N PRO A 649 20.24 0.32 -7.11
CA PRO A 649 20.95 0.00 -8.35
C PRO A 649 21.33 -1.49 -8.36
N GLY A 650 20.35 -2.35 -8.61
CA GLY A 650 20.55 -3.78 -8.85
C GLY A 650 20.13 -4.14 -10.27
N SER A 651 20.76 -3.56 -11.30
CA SER A 651 20.54 -3.98 -12.67
C SER A 651 21.40 -5.21 -12.97
N VAL A 652 20.73 -6.31 -13.32
CA VAL A 652 21.35 -7.49 -13.95
C VAL A 652 22.09 -7.03 -15.21
N PRO A 653 23.43 -7.15 -15.29
CA PRO A 653 24.21 -6.60 -16.38
C PRO A 653 24.45 -7.66 -17.47
N GLY A 654 23.53 -7.66 -18.44
CA GLY A 654 23.68 -8.22 -19.79
C GLY A 654 22.88 -7.43 -20.83
N ASN A 655 22.22 -6.34 -20.42
CA ASN A 655 21.40 -5.52 -21.29
C ASN A 655 22.29 -4.57 -22.09
N LEU A 656 22.60 -4.95 -23.32
CA LEU A 656 23.33 -4.17 -24.32
C LEU A 656 22.75 -2.76 -24.58
N LEU A 657 21.53 -2.45 -24.13
CA LEU A 657 20.90 -1.13 -24.25
C LEU A 657 20.70 -0.40 -22.90
N ALA A 658 21.35 -0.88 -21.83
CA ALA A 658 21.22 -0.27 -20.51
C ALA A 658 21.75 1.17 -20.55
N GLY A 659 20.87 2.17 -20.58
CA GLY A 659 21.26 3.58 -20.44
C GLY A 659 20.24 4.60 -20.94
N ALA A 660 19.53 4.33 -22.04
CA ALA A 660 18.60 5.28 -22.64
C ALA A 660 17.17 4.69 -22.74
N PRO A 661 16.11 5.43 -22.36
CA PRO A 661 14.75 4.97 -22.54
C PRO A 661 14.39 4.80 -24.03
N LEU A 662 13.57 3.79 -24.32
CA LEU A 662 13.02 3.56 -25.66
C LEU A 662 12.15 4.76 -26.06
N SER A 663 12.47 5.44 -27.16
CA SER A 663 11.69 6.58 -27.66
C SER A 663 10.65 6.13 -28.69
N ALA A 664 11.01 5.18 -29.57
CA ALA A 664 10.10 4.56 -30.52
C ALA A 664 10.52 3.12 -30.85
N VAL A 665 9.55 2.30 -31.26
CA VAL A 665 9.77 0.92 -31.73
C VAL A 665 9.03 0.75 -33.05
N GLN A 666 9.73 0.26 -34.06
CA GLN A 666 9.18 0.03 -35.40
C GLN A 666 9.49 -1.37 -35.90
N LEU A 667 8.48 -2.06 -36.43
CA LEU A 667 8.68 -3.35 -37.07
C LEU A 667 9.23 -3.12 -38.49
N SER A 668 10.48 -3.51 -38.71
CA SER A 668 11.25 -3.19 -39.92
C SER A 668 11.15 -4.26 -41.00
N ALA A 669 11.09 -5.53 -40.60
CA ALA A 669 10.84 -6.65 -41.51
C ALA A 669 10.06 -7.74 -40.79
N ILE A 670 9.25 -8.50 -41.54
CA ILE A 670 8.55 -9.69 -41.05
C ILE A 670 8.40 -10.67 -42.19
N GLU A 671 9.07 -11.82 -42.10
CA GLU A 671 8.98 -12.88 -43.09
C GLU A 671 8.50 -14.19 -42.45
N ALA A 672 7.67 -14.93 -43.18
CA ALA A 672 7.24 -16.26 -42.75
C ALA A 672 8.41 -17.24 -42.89
N TRP A 673 8.69 -17.99 -41.82
CA TRP A 673 9.76 -18.98 -41.78
C TRP A 673 9.23 -20.24 -41.09
N ARG A 674 8.95 -21.27 -41.90
CA ARG A 674 8.24 -22.49 -41.47
C ARG A 674 6.91 -22.11 -40.78
N ASP A 675 6.72 -22.46 -39.50
CA ASP A 675 5.52 -22.16 -38.70
C ASP A 675 5.62 -20.85 -37.89
N TRP A 676 6.75 -20.13 -38.00
CA TRP A 676 7.05 -18.92 -37.22
C TRP A 676 7.24 -17.71 -38.14
N LEU A 677 7.45 -16.55 -37.51
CA LEU A 677 7.70 -15.29 -38.18
C LEU A 677 9.07 -14.78 -37.74
N LEU A 678 10.00 -14.64 -38.67
CA LEU A 678 11.25 -13.93 -38.41
C LEU A 678 10.96 -12.43 -38.53
N THR A 679 11.11 -11.69 -37.43
CA THR A 679 10.87 -10.25 -37.44
C THR A 679 12.12 -9.47 -37.05
N LEU A 680 12.38 -8.39 -37.79
CA LEU A 680 13.39 -7.40 -37.41
C LEU A 680 12.65 -6.19 -36.83
N VAL A 681 13.05 -5.80 -35.62
CA VAL A 681 12.53 -4.63 -34.93
C VAL A 681 13.64 -3.60 -34.86
N THR A 682 13.37 -2.37 -35.30
CA THR A 682 14.25 -1.23 -35.08
C THR A 682 13.73 -0.45 -33.89
N VAL A 683 14.66 -0.07 -33.02
CA VAL A 683 14.42 0.63 -31.77
C VAL A 683 15.20 1.93 -31.81
N ASP A 684 14.49 3.03 -31.57
CA ASP A 684 15.09 4.34 -31.39
C ASP A 684 15.33 4.57 -29.90
N LEU A 685 16.56 4.89 -29.54
CA LEU A 685 16.95 5.25 -28.18
C LEU A 685 16.85 6.77 -27.98
N ALA A 686 16.65 7.19 -26.73
CA ALA A 686 16.55 8.61 -26.38
C ALA A 686 17.84 9.42 -26.64
N ASP A 687 19.00 8.76 -26.75
CA ASP A 687 20.28 9.37 -27.09
C ASP A 687 20.46 9.60 -28.61
N GLY A 688 19.45 9.29 -29.41
CA GLY A 688 19.45 9.42 -30.86
C GLY A 688 20.09 8.25 -31.62
N SER A 689 20.54 7.20 -30.93
CA SER A 689 21.04 5.98 -31.57
C SER A 689 19.91 5.04 -32.00
N GLN A 690 20.18 4.20 -33.00
CA GLN A 690 19.25 3.18 -33.49
C GLN A 690 19.85 1.78 -33.34
N ALA A 691 19.05 0.87 -32.77
CA ALA A 691 19.39 -0.53 -32.64
C ALA A 691 18.39 -1.42 -33.39
N ARG A 692 18.88 -2.48 -34.03
CA ARG A 692 18.08 -3.47 -34.73
C ARG A 692 18.18 -4.82 -34.01
N LEU A 693 17.03 -5.45 -33.80
CA LEU A 693 16.88 -6.69 -33.04
C LEU A 693 16.18 -7.74 -33.88
N LEU A 694 16.62 -8.99 -33.79
CA LEU A 694 15.84 -10.14 -34.23
C LEU A 694 14.84 -10.50 -33.13
N LEU A 695 13.55 -10.45 -33.45
CA LEU A 695 12.48 -10.89 -32.56
C LEU A 695 11.64 -11.94 -33.30
N PRO A 696 11.91 -13.23 -33.12
CA PRO A 696 11.11 -14.25 -33.77
C PRO A 696 9.75 -14.37 -33.07
N LEU A 697 8.66 -14.41 -33.83
CA LEU A 697 7.30 -14.41 -33.31
C LEU A 697 6.57 -15.71 -33.67
N TRP A 698 5.71 -16.16 -32.76
CA TRP A 698 4.86 -17.33 -32.92
C TRP A 698 3.39 -16.95 -32.71
N LEU A 699 2.54 -17.34 -33.67
CA LEU A 699 1.08 -17.18 -33.55
C LEU A 699 0.43 -18.52 -33.25
N LEU A 700 -0.06 -18.68 -32.02
CA LEU A 700 -0.74 -19.87 -31.55
C LEU A 700 -2.27 -19.68 -31.65
N TRP A 701 -2.98 -20.58 -32.33
CA TRP A 701 -4.45 -20.56 -32.45
C TRP A 701 -5.09 -21.70 -31.66
N GLN A 702 -6.28 -21.46 -31.09
CA GLN A 702 -6.99 -22.48 -30.30
C GLN A 702 -7.42 -23.73 -31.10
N GLU A 703 -7.50 -23.63 -32.43
CA GLU A 703 -7.92 -24.74 -33.31
C GLU A 703 -6.89 -25.89 -33.40
N ASP A 704 -5.65 -25.68 -32.93
CA ASP A 704 -4.54 -26.62 -33.10
C ASP A 704 -4.47 -27.73 -32.02
N GLY A 705 -5.58 -28.00 -31.31
CA GLY A 705 -5.68 -29.12 -30.36
C GLY A 705 -4.93 -28.95 -29.03
N VAL A 706 -4.37 -27.77 -28.77
CA VAL A 706 -3.69 -27.43 -27.52
C VAL A 706 -4.69 -26.75 -26.57
N GLU A 707 -4.94 -27.34 -25.40
CA GLU A 707 -5.63 -26.63 -24.33
C GLU A 707 -4.83 -25.37 -23.98
N LEU A 708 -5.47 -24.20 -24.03
CA LEU A 708 -4.94 -22.89 -23.60
C LEU A 708 -4.49 -22.85 -22.12
N ASN A 709 -4.42 -23.99 -21.43
CA ASN A 709 -3.89 -24.14 -20.08
C ASN A 709 -2.45 -24.69 -20.06
N ALA A 710 -1.94 -25.19 -21.18
CA ALA A 710 -0.51 -25.51 -21.37
C ALA A 710 0.25 -24.29 -21.94
N VAL A 711 0.00 -23.11 -21.37
CA VAL A 711 0.48 -21.81 -21.87
C VAL A 711 2.00 -21.73 -21.75
N PRO A 712 2.74 -21.21 -22.76
CA PRO A 712 4.09 -20.72 -22.53
C PRO A 712 4.09 -19.66 -21.39
N PRO A 713 5.17 -19.51 -20.61
CA PRO A 713 5.20 -18.61 -19.46
C PRO A 713 4.66 -17.20 -19.80
N ALA A 714 3.96 -16.53 -18.87
CA ALA A 714 3.45 -15.17 -19.08
C ALA A 714 4.55 -14.18 -19.56
N ALA A 715 5.81 -14.48 -19.21
CA ALA A 715 7.00 -13.76 -19.63
C ALA A 715 7.24 -13.75 -21.16
N THR A 716 6.76 -14.75 -21.93
CA THR A 716 7.00 -14.83 -23.39
C THR A 716 5.76 -14.53 -24.23
N THR A 717 4.64 -14.17 -23.60
CA THR A 717 3.41 -13.80 -24.33
C THR A 717 3.36 -12.29 -24.55
N LEU A 718 3.40 -11.85 -25.81
CA LEU A 718 3.37 -10.44 -26.17
C LEU A 718 1.94 -9.88 -26.16
N ALA A 719 1.00 -10.61 -26.75
CA ALA A 719 -0.38 -10.16 -26.90
C ALA A 719 -1.35 -11.33 -27.07
N ARG A 720 -2.63 -11.10 -26.76
CA ARG A 720 -3.71 -11.97 -27.24
C ARG A 720 -3.94 -11.69 -28.73
N ALA A 721 -4.22 -12.72 -29.50
CA ALA A 721 -4.61 -12.61 -30.90
C ALA A 721 -6.05 -13.06 -31.10
N ARG A 722 -6.70 -12.57 -32.16
CA ARG A 722 -8.05 -13.01 -32.54
C ARG A 722 -8.19 -13.05 -34.06
N ARG A 723 -8.60 -14.19 -34.59
CA ARG A 723 -8.96 -14.43 -36.00
C ARG A 723 -10.44 -14.77 -36.05
N HIS A 724 -11.28 -13.82 -36.44
CA HIS A 724 -12.74 -13.97 -36.42
C HIS A 724 -13.28 -14.41 -35.04
N ALA A 725 -13.80 -15.64 -34.92
CA ALA A 725 -14.29 -16.23 -33.67
C ALA A 725 -13.20 -16.97 -32.89
N THR A 726 -12.07 -17.27 -33.51
CA THR A 726 -10.99 -18.08 -32.95
C THR A 726 -10.02 -17.20 -32.15
N PRO A 727 -9.90 -17.39 -30.83
CA PRO A 727 -8.87 -16.72 -30.05
C PRO A 727 -7.50 -17.38 -30.28
N GLY A 728 -6.45 -16.61 -30.07
CA GLY A 728 -5.07 -17.06 -30.14
C GLY A 728 -4.16 -16.20 -29.27
N GLN A 729 -2.86 -16.43 -29.38
CA GLN A 729 -1.81 -15.68 -28.69
C GLN A 729 -0.67 -15.37 -29.66
N LEU A 730 -0.04 -14.21 -29.47
CA LEU A 730 1.22 -13.83 -30.10
C LEU A 730 2.30 -13.96 -29.03
N CYS A 731 3.22 -14.89 -29.24
CA CYS A 731 4.30 -15.24 -28.32
C CYS A 731 5.66 -15.04 -28.98
N ASP A 732 6.71 -14.97 -28.16
CA ASP A 732 8.09 -15.09 -28.62
C ASP A 732 8.36 -16.52 -29.07
N ALA A 733 8.91 -16.70 -30.26
CA ALA A 733 9.11 -18.05 -30.81
C ALA A 733 10.18 -18.84 -30.06
N LEU A 734 11.06 -18.19 -29.27
CA LEU A 734 12.00 -18.90 -28.39
C LEU A 734 11.30 -19.76 -27.33
N ALA A 735 10.02 -19.52 -27.06
CA ALA A 735 9.21 -20.35 -26.17
C ALA A 735 8.75 -21.68 -26.82
N ASP A 736 8.88 -21.83 -28.14
CA ASP A 736 8.57 -23.07 -28.86
C ASP A 736 9.86 -23.87 -29.08
N SER A 737 9.99 -25.04 -28.45
CA SER A 737 11.19 -25.85 -28.57
C SER A 737 11.50 -26.24 -30.02
N ARG A 738 10.46 -26.41 -30.85
CA ARG A 738 10.60 -26.73 -32.28
C ARG A 738 11.26 -25.60 -33.05
N PHE A 739 11.06 -24.34 -32.64
CA PHE A 739 11.72 -23.19 -33.26
C PHE A 739 13.21 -23.19 -32.95
N VAL A 740 13.59 -23.40 -31.69
CA VAL A 740 15.00 -23.42 -31.27
C VAL A 740 15.77 -24.55 -31.97
N HIS A 741 15.19 -25.75 -32.01
CA HIS A 741 15.75 -26.88 -32.78
C HIS A 741 15.90 -26.55 -34.27
N ALA A 742 14.86 -25.99 -34.90
CA ALA A 742 14.92 -25.57 -36.31
C ALA A 742 15.98 -24.49 -36.58
N LEU A 743 16.23 -23.59 -35.63
CA LEU A 743 17.24 -22.55 -35.78
C LEU A 743 18.66 -23.10 -35.63
N ILE A 744 18.86 -24.08 -34.74
CA ILE A 744 20.13 -24.79 -34.60
C ILE A 744 20.43 -25.62 -35.86
N GLU A 745 19.45 -26.35 -36.39
CA GLU A 745 19.59 -27.02 -37.70
C GLU A 745 20.00 -26.04 -38.80
N PHE A 746 19.34 -24.87 -38.85
CA PHE A 746 19.65 -23.82 -39.82
C PHE A 746 21.10 -23.30 -39.68
N ILE A 747 21.63 -23.26 -38.44
CA ILE A 747 23.04 -22.93 -38.18
C ILE A 747 23.97 -24.04 -38.64
N GLY A 748 23.67 -25.30 -38.31
CA GLY A 748 24.48 -26.46 -38.70
C GLY A 748 24.60 -26.63 -40.21
N ASP A 749 23.52 -26.37 -40.95
CA ASP A 749 23.49 -26.46 -42.40
C ASP A 749 24.21 -25.29 -43.10
N GLY A 750 24.63 -24.25 -42.37
CA GLY A 750 25.20 -23.02 -42.96
C GLY A 750 24.24 -22.32 -43.92
N SER A 751 22.93 -22.43 -43.66
CA SER A 751 21.88 -22.01 -44.58
C SER A 751 21.70 -20.49 -44.65
N GLN A 752 21.03 -20.03 -45.71
CA GLN A 752 20.66 -18.62 -45.90
C GLN A 752 19.16 -18.48 -46.19
N THR A 753 18.54 -17.43 -45.66
CA THR A 753 17.13 -17.09 -45.92
C THR A 753 16.96 -15.58 -46.10
N ALA A 754 16.01 -15.17 -46.95
CA ALA A 754 15.64 -13.78 -47.09
C ALA A 754 14.91 -13.26 -45.83
N LEU A 755 15.16 -12.01 -45.44
CA LEU A 755 14.49 -11.33 -44.34
C LEU A 755 14.37 -9.84 -44.66
N GLY A 756 13.20 -9.39 -45.13
CA GLY A 756 13.01 -8.00 -45.56
C GLY A 756 13.83 -7.65 -46.80
N ASP A 757 14.76 -6.72 -46.68
CA ASP A 757 15.63 -6.22 -47.76
C ASP A 757 17.07 -6.75 -47.68
N GLY A 758 17.27 -7.85 -46.95
CA GLY A 758 18.56 -8.49 -46.78
C GLY A 758 18.46 -10.01 -46.63
N VAL A 759 19.62 -10.62 -46.36
CA VAL A 759 19.79 -12.07 -46.23
C VAL A 759 20.33 -12.38 -44.83
N LEU A 760 19.61 -13.25 -44.11
CA LEU A 760 20.07 -13.89 -42.89
C LEU A 760 20.92 -15.11 -43.27
N SER A 761 22.19 -15.12 -42.87
CA SER A 761 23.17 -16.17 -43.16
C SER A 761 23.68 -16.79 -41.87
N ALA A 762 23.65 -18.12 -41.78
CA ALA A 762 24.19 -18.85 -40.64
C ALA A 762 25.60 -19.37 -40.92
N GLN A 763 26.44 -19.42 -39.88
CA GLN A 763 27.79 -19.96 -39.95
C GLN A 763 28.07 -20.90 -38.77
N PRO A 764 28.28 -22.21 -39.03
CA PRO A 764 28.71 -23.17 -38.00
C PRO A 764 30.24 -23.14 -37.82
N THR A 765 30.72 -23.54 -36.64
CA THR A 765 32.15 -23.76 -36.34
C THR A 765 32.49 -25.26 -36.27
N HIS A 766 33.77 -25.61 -36.09
CA HIS A 766 34.17 -27.02 -35.87
C HIS A 766 33.62 -27.60 -34.56
N ALA A 767 33.31 -26.75 -33.58
CA ALA A 767 32.69 -27.19 -32.33
C ALA A 767 31.22 -27.60 -32.50
N PHE A 768 30.54 -27.22 -33.60
CA PHE A 768 29.11 -27.48 -33.80
C PHE A 768 28.76 -28.96 -33.70
N GLU A 769 29.42 -29.84 -34.46
CA GLU A 769 29.14 -31.28 -34.47
C GLU A 769 29.35 -31.91 -33.08
N ARG A 770 30.41 -31.50 -32.37
CA ARG A 770 30.73 -31.99 -31.02
C ARG A 770 29.68 -31.57 -29.99
N LEU A 771 29.21 -30.32 -30.05
CA LEU A 771 28.29 -29.76 -29.06
C LEU A 771 26.83 -30.14 -29.33
N THR A 772 26.48 -30.49 -30.57
CA THR A 772 25.10 -30.83 -30.97
C THR A 772 24.82 -32.34 -31.04
N ALA A 773 25.84 -33.19 -30.85
CA ALA A 773 25.73 -34.64 -31.03
C ALA A 773 24.58 -35.31 -30.25
N ASP A 774 24.31 -34.85 -29.02
CA ASP A 774 23.26 -35.39 -28.13
C ASP A 774 22.04 -34.45 -28.00
N CYS A 775 21.98 -33.37 -28.79
CA CYS A 775 21.01 -32.31 -28.61
C CYS A 775 19.65 -32.55 -29.30
N ALA A 776 19.53 -33.54 -30.20
CA ALA A 776 18.32 -33.72 -31.02
C ALA A 776 17.02 -33.96 -30.21
N GLU A 777 17.11 -34.51 -29.00
CA GLU A 777 15.96 -34.72 -28.09
C GLU A 777 16.00 -33.84 -26.83
N ALA A 778 16.94 -32.90 -26.74
CA ALA A 778 17.13 -32.10 -25.54
C ALA A 778 15.98 -31.10 -25.30
N GLN A 779 15.66 -30.87 -24.02
CA GLN A 779 14.62 -29.91 -23.62
C GLN A 779 15.13 -28.48 -23.70
N VAL A 780 14.33 -27.59 -24.26
CA VAL A 780 14.60 -26.14 -24.29
C VAL A 780 14.11 -25.52 -22.97
N ARG A 781 14.97 -24.73 -22.33
CA ARG A 781 14.67 -23.96 -21.12
C ARG A 781 15.03 -22.50 -21.35
N ILE A 782 14.14 -21.59 -20.96
CA ILE A 782 14.45 -20.16 -20.93
C ILE A 782 14.95 -19.86 -19.51
N PRO A 783 16.21 -19.41 -19.33
CA PRO A 783 16.74 -19.11 -18.01
C PRO A 783 15.87 -18.06 -17.28
N PRO A 784 15.53 -18.25 -16.00
CA PRO A 784 14.64 -17.32 -15.28
C PRO A 784 15.21 -15.91 -15.13
N GLU A 785 16.54 -15.79 -15.17
CA GLU A 785 17.29 -14.54 -15.08
C GLU A 785 17.33 -13.77 -16.41
N ASP A 786 17.12 -14.48 -17.52
CA ASP A 786 17.20 -13.93 -18.86
C ASP A 786 15.78 -13.81 -19.43
N ARG A 787 15.24 -12.59 -19.43
CA ARG A 787 13.84 -12.28 -19.80
C ARG A 787 13.59 -12.40 -21.32
N GLY A 788 14.04 -13.49 -21.93
CA GLY A 788 13.77 -13.88 -23.30
C GLY A 788 14.92 -13.71 -24.30
N HIS A 789 16.13 -13.25 -23.93
CA HIS A 789 17.20 -13.07 -24.92
C HIS A 789 18.00 -14.35 -25.20
N SER A 790 17.84 -15.37 -24.37
CA SER A 790 18.51 -16.64 -24.55
C SER A 790 17.59 -17.84 -24.35
N ALA A 791 17.99 -18.96 -24.92
CA ALA A 791 17.37 -20.26 -24.74
C ALA A 791 18.47 -21.31 -24.55
N ALA A 792 18.43 -22.01 -23.41
CA ALA A 792 19.32 -23.13 -23.13
C ALA A 792 18.70 -24.41 -23.69
N LEU A 793 19.49 -25.22 -24.39
CA LEU A 793 19.11 -26.53 -24.88
C LEU A 793 19.81 -27.60 -24.04
N GLY A 794 19.03 -28.25 -23.18
CA GLY A 794 19.53 -29.19 -22.19
C GLY A 794 20.60 -28.54 -21.30
N ASP A 795 21.68 -29.29 -21.12
CA ASP A 795 22.85 -28.94 -20.33
C ASP A 795 24.09 -28.70 -21.23
N GLN A 796 23.88 -28.48 -22.54
CA GLN A 796 24.97 -28.48 -23.53
C GLN A 796 25.10 -27.19 -24.33
N LEU A 797 24.00 -26.53 -24.70
CA LEU A 797 24.01 -25.38 -25.60
C LEU A 797 23.18 -24.20 -25.08
N MET A 798 23.62 -22.99 -25.41
CA MET A 798 22.93 -21.73 -25.19
C MET A 798 22.82 -20.97 -26.51
N LEU A 799 21.61 -20.63 -26.90
CA LEU A 799 21.33 -19.70 -27.99
C LEU A 799 21.10 -18.31 -27.40
N LYS A 800 21.82 -17.29 -27.86
CA LYS A 800 21.69 -15.89 -27.46
C LYS A 800 21.32 -15.02 -28.67
N LEU A 801 20.26 -14.21 -28.55
CA LEU A 801 19.90 -13.18 -29.54
C LEU A 801 20.59 -11.87 -29.17
N LEU A 802 21.21 -11.21 -30.16
CA LEU A 802 21.99 -9.99 -29.98
C LEU A 802 21.32 -8.78 -30.67
N PRO A 803 21.28 -7.60 -30.02
CA PRO A 803 21.09 -6.34 -30.73
C PRO A 803 22.26 -6.08 -31.67
N CYS A 804 21.94 -5.50 -32.81
CA CYS A 804 22.86 -4.97 -33.79
C CYS A 804 22.61 -3.45 -33.87
N ALA A 805 23.52 -2.65 -33.32
CA ALA A 805 23.43 -1.20 -33.38
C ALA A 805 24.08 -0.68 -34.64
N THR A 806 23.36 0.19 -35.35
CA THR A 806 23.94 0.99 -36.43
C THR A 806 23.79 2.45 -36.01
N ARG A 807 24.86 3.06 -35.52
CA ARG A 807 24.91 4.53 -35.40
C ARG A 807 24.93 5.10 -36.81
N ILE A 808 23.78 5.50 -37.32
CA ILE A 808 23.74 6.38 -38.49
C ILE A 808 24.19 7.76 -37.99
N SER A 809 25.43 8.13 -38.30
CA SER A 809 25.89 9.51 -38.13
C SER A 809 24.96 10.42 -38.93
N THR A 810 24.07 11.14 -38.25
CA THR A 810 23.14 12.10 -38.85
C THR A 810 23.83 13.34 -39.42
N LYS A 811 25.17 13.39 -39.47
CA LYS A 811 25.91 14.47 -40.14
C LYS A 811 25.76 14.50 -41.67
N ALA A 812 25.15 13.48 -42.31
CA ALA A 812 24.97 13.44 -43.76
C ALA A 812 23.56 13.79 -44.27
N THR A 813 22.55 13.98 -43.42
CA THR A 813 21.17 14.33 -43.84
C THR A 813 20.70 15.72 -43.40
N ALA A 814 21.52 16.48 -42.67
CA ALA A 814 21.30 17.89 -42.40
C ALA A 814 21.69 18.78 -43.61
N ARG A 815 21.10 18.53 -44.78
CA ARG A 815 21.16 19.45 -45.94
C ARG A 815 19.97 19.33 -46.89
N VAL A 816 18.78 18.89 -46.44
CA VAL A 816 17.52 19.03 -47.22
C VAL A 816 16.27 19.31 -46.33
N SER A 817 16.41 19.77 -45.09
CA SER A 817 15.26 20.15 -44.26
C SER A 817 15.48 21.49 -43.57
N GLY A 818 15.57 22.54 -44.37
CA GLY A 818 15.50 23.93 -43.95
C GLY A 818 14.38 24.62 -44.71
N GLU A 819 13.13 24.20 -44.46
CA GLU A 819 11.89 24.90 -44.88
C GLU A 819 10.68 24.15 -44.30
N ALA A 820 10.37 24.39 -43.01
CA ALA A 820 9.02 24.22 -42.42
C ALA A 820 9.09 24.38 -40.88
N SER A 821 9.22 25.61 -40.36
CA SER A 821 8.88 25.90 -38.95
C SER A 821 8.62 27.41 -38.72
N ALA A 822 7.81 28.02 -39.58
CA ALA A 822 7.44 29.44 -39.47
C ALA A 822 5.92 29.68 -39.42
N ASP A 823 5.11 28.68 -39.04
CA ASP A 823 3.64 28.79 -39.10
C ASP A 823 2.86 28.27 -37.88
N GLU A 824 3.49 28.07 -36.71
CA GLU A 824 2.80 27.61 -35.48
C GLU A 824 2.94 28.57 -34.28
N ALA A 825 3.29 29.84 -34.52
CA ALA A 825 3.36 30.88 -33.49
C ALA A 825 2.41 32.08 -33.74
N ALA A 826 1.31 31.87 -34.47
CA ALA A 826 0.34 32.91 -34.82
C ALA A 826 -1.13 32.56 -34.52
N THR A 827 -1.39 31.53 -33.73
CA THR A 827 -2.75 30.96 -33.56
C THR A 827 -3.19 30.80 -32.10
N GLU A 828 -2.67 31.62 -31.19
CA GLU A 828 -3.21 31.76 -29.82
C GLU A 828 -3.67 33.20 -29.48
N ALA A 829 -3.56 34.15 -30.41
CA ALA A 829 -4.02 35.54 -30.22
C ALA A 829 -5.34 35.87 -30.95
N SER A 830 -6.14 34.86 -31.34
CA SER A 830 -7.44 35.07 -32.03
C SER A 830 -8.63 34.36 -31.38
N SER A 831 -8.46 33.70 -30.22
CA SER A 831 -9.54 32.97 -29.52
C SER A 831 -10.26 33.80 -28.44
N GLU A 832 -9.82 35.04 -28.20
CA GLU A 832 -10.39 35.92 -27.16
C GLU A 832 -11.25 37.07 -27.72
N ALA A 833 -11.20 37.30 -29.05
CA ALA A 833 -12.04 38.31 -29.73
C ALA A 833 -13.35 37.75 -30.31
N SER A 834 -13.51 36.42 -30.40
CA SER A 834 -14.72 35.78 -30.95
C SER A 834 -15.72 35.32 -29.88
N ARG A 835 -15.39 35.44 -28.59
CA ARG A 835 -16.30 35.12 -27.46
C ARG A 835 -17.24 36.27 -27.06
N LYS A 836 -17.19 37.42 -27.74
CA LYS A 836 -17.97 38.62 -27.40
C LYS A 836 -19.02 39.04 -28.44
N ALA A 837 -19.32 38.18 -29.43
CA ALA A 837 -20.24 38.52 -30.51
C ALA A 837 -21.24 37.40 -30.90
N SER A 838 -21.57 36.48 -29.99
CA SER A 838 -22.56 35.42 -30.29
C SER A 838 -23.46 35.07 -29.09
N ASN A 839 -23.76 36.07 -28.26
CA ASN A 839 -24.92 36.05 -27.37
C ASN A 839 -25.98 36.98 -28.01
N GLU A 840 -26.67 36.50 -29.04
CA GLU A 840 -27.99 37.00 -29.49
C GLU A 840 -28.49 36.18 -30.70
N ALA A 841 -29.77 35.80 -30.64
CA ALA A 841 -30.59 35.09 -31.64
C ALA A 841 -30.34 33.56 -31.79
N LEU A 842 -31.14 32.69 -31.15
CA LEU A 842 -32.47 32.21 -31.58
C LEU A 842 -32.41 31.60 -33.00
N ALA A 843 -32.42 30.27 -33.12
CA ALA A 843 -33.60 29.40 -33.16
C ALA A 843 -33.98 29.04 -34.60
N ASP A 844 -34.33 27.77 -34.80
CA ASP A 844 -35.02 27.19 -35.96
C ASP A 844 -34.25 27.16 -37.29
N GLU A 845 -34.47 26.22 -38.19
CA GLU A 845 -35.02 24.85 -38.20
C GLU A 845 -34.74 24.38 -39.65
N ALA A 846 -34.73 23.07 -39.85
CA ALA A 846 -35.21 22.40 -41.06
C ALA A 846 -34.46 22.60 -42.41
N ALA A 847 -33.87 21.46 -42.81
CA ALA A 847 -34.28 20.65 -43.97
C ALA A 847 -33.47 20.70 -45.29
N THR A 848 -33.27 19.46 -45.78
CA THR A 848 -33.26 18.97 -47.18
C THR A 848 -32.10 19.41 -48.08
N GLU A 849 -31.19 18.50 -48.43
CA GLU A 849 -31.27 17.40 -49.43
C GLU A 849 -30.81 17.80 -50.85
N ALA A 850 -29.87 16.99 -51.33
CA ALA A 850 -29.71 16.47 -52.69
C ALA A 850 -28.96 17.27 -53.78
N SER A 851 -27.88 16.60 -54.25
CA SER A 851 -27.41 16.48 -55.64
C SER A 851 -26.73 17.72 -56.25
N SER A 852 -25.70 17.65 -57.10
CA SER A 852 -25.33 16.67 -58.12
C SER A 852 -23.90 16.99 -58.62
N GLU A 853 -23.24 15.93 -59.09
CA GLU A 853 -22.40 15.84 -60.31
C GLU A 853 -21.14 16.73 -60.54
N ALA A 854 -20.08 16.01 -60.91
CA ALA A 854 -18.76 16.42 -61.43
C ALA A 854 -18.86 16.96 -62.90
N PRO A 855 -17.79 17.08 -63.75
CA PRO A 855 -16.34 16.88 -63.59
C PRO A 855 -15.41 17.89 -64.35
N SER A 856 -14.11 17.57 -64.33
CA SER A 856 -13.07 17.73 -65.38
C SER A 856 -12.38 19.07 -65.68
N GLU A 857 -11.04 19.00 -65.54
CA GLU A 857 -9.96 19.42 -66.45
C GLU A 857 -9.76 20.91 -66.83
N ALA A 858 -8.53 21.40 -66.55
CA ALA A 858 -7.52 21.78 -67.55
C ALA A 858 -6.60 22.95 -67.13
N SER A 859 -5.32 22.60 -66.95
CA SER A 859 -4.15 23.23 -67.58
C SER A 859 -3.74 24.72 -67.33
N SER A 860 -2.49 24.84 -66.87
CA SER A 860 -1.38 25.52 -67.57
C SER A 860 -0.98 26.96 -67.19
N LYS A 861 0.37 27.11 -67.17
CA LYS A 861 1.22 28.27 -67.52
C LYS A 861 1.54 29.35 -66.48
N ALA A 862 2.81 29.37 -66.07
CA ALA A 862 3.76 30.49 -66.28
C ALA A 862 5.20 29.99 -65.98
N SER A 863 6.04 29.75 -67.01
CA SER A 863 7.20 30.58 -67.43
C SER A 863 8.08 31.09 -66.26
N SER A 864 9.28 30.58 -66.00
CA SER A 864 10.55 30.58 -66.77
C SER A 864 11.26 31.93 -66.96
N LYS A 865 12.47 31.99 -66.38
CA LYS A 865 13.72 32.68 -66.80
C LYS A 865 13.94 34.17 -66.49
N ALA A 866 14.93 34.42 -65.63
CA ALA A 866 16.23 35.05 -65.94
C ALA A 866 17.14 34.88 -64.69
N SER A 867 18.30 34.18 -64.73
CA SER A 867 19.60 34.57 -65.32
C SER A 867 20.21 35.80 -64.62
N ALA A 868 21.46 35.88 -64.14
CA ALA A 868 22.65 35.03 -64.25
C ALA A 868 23.81 35.59 -63.37
N ARG A 869 24.78 34.70 -63.06
CA ARG A 869 26.24 34.91 -62.79
C ARG A 869 26.61 35.73 -61.55
N VAL A 870 27.57 35.27 -60.72
CA VAL A 870 29.02 35.33 -60.96
C VAL A 870 29.76 34.20 -60.19
N ALA A 871 30.70 33.55 -60.87
CA ALA A 871 31.75 32.65 -60.33
C ALA A 871 32.81 33.47 -59.57
N THR A 872 33.55 32.96 -58.58
CA THR A 872 34.86 32.25 -58.69
C THR A 872 35.46 32.25 -57.26
N GLU A 873 36.45 31.38 -56.99
CA GLU A 873 37.37 31.35 -55.82
C GLU A 873 36.82 30.71 -54.53
N LEU A 874 37.43 29.71 -53.87
CA LEU A 874 38.80 29.19 -53.88
C LEU A 874 38.83 27.67 -53.65
N SER A 875 39.77 27.05 -54.34
CA SER A 875 40.27 25.68 -54.23
C SER A 875 40.98 25.40 -52.90
N GLY A 876 40.91 24.16 -52.42
CA GLY A 876 41.85 23.63 -51.42
C GLY A 876 41.67 22.13 -51.17
N ASN A 877 42.46 21.33 -51.87
CA ASN A 877 42.81 19.91 -51.65
C ASN A 877 41.70 18.85 -51.43
N MET A 878 41.44 18.10 -52.50
CA MET A 878 41.05 16.69 -52.43
C MET A 878 42.26 15.85 -51.99
N PRO A 879 42.15 14.94 -51.00
CA PRO A 879 43.07 13.82 -50.89
C PRO A 879 42.85 12.86 -52.06
N THR A 880 43.94 12.32 -52.58
CA THR A 880 44.04 11.39 -53.70
C THR A 880 43.47 10.01 -53.35
N ASP A 881 42.93 9.33 -54.37
CA ASP A 881 42.28 8.00 -54.37
C ASP A 881 43.15 6.79 -53.93
N GLU A 882 44.09 6.95 -52.98
CA GLU A 882 44.91 5.85 -52.44
C GLU A 882 44.69 5.54 -50.95
N GLU A 883 43.85 6.30 -50.22
CA GLU A 883 43.55 6.04 -48.80
C GLU A 883 42.13 5.47 -48.54
N ALA A 884 41.35 5.19 -49.59
CA ALA A 884 39.98 4.64 -49.47
C ALA A 884 39.90 3.11 -49.67
N SER A 885 41.03 2.40 -49.64
CA SER A 885 41.09 0.95 -49.88
C SER A 885 41.77 0.20 -48.73
N ALA A 886 41.13 0.16 -47.56
CA ALA A 886 41.32 -0.88 -46.53
C ALA A 886 40.30 -0.71 -45.39
N VAL A 887 39.02 -1.03 -45.63
CA VAL A 887 38.11 -1.42 -44.54
C VAL A 887 37.85 -2.90 -44.73
N GLU A 888 38.78 -3.73 -44.24
CA GLU A 888 38.56 -5.16 -44.12
C GLU A 888 37.34 -5.41 -43.22
N HIS A 889 36.47 -6.32 -43.67
CA HIS A 889 35.27 -6.75 -42.94
C HIS A 889 35.65 -7.28 -41.55
N ARG A 890 35.34 -6.51 -40.50
CA ARG A 890 35.61 -6.92 -39.13
C ARG A 890 34.40 -7.64 -38.54
N LEU A 891 34.57 -8.91 -38.18
CA LEU A 891 33.57 -9.66 -37.41
C LEU A 891 33.31 -8.97 -36.07
N ASP A 892 32.15 -9.26 -35.47
CA ASP A 892 31.89 -8.91 -34.07
C ASP A 892 33.05 -9.42 -33.20
N PRO A 893 33.71 -8.59 -32.38
CA PRO A 893 34.86 -8.99 -31.58
C PRO A 893 34.57 -10.18 -30.66
N ASN A 894 33.32 -10.34 -30.19
CA ASN A 894 32.92 -11.48 -29.38
C ASN A 894 33.00 -12.80 -30.16
N ILE A 895 32.69 -12.77 -31.46
CA ILE A 895 32.85 -13.93 -32.34
C ILE A 895 34.32 -14.09 -32.73
N GLU A 896 34.95 -13.02 -33.19
CA GLU A 896 36.33 -13.03 -33.70
C GLU A 896 37.33 -13.56 -32.65
N ILE A 897 37.28 -13.01 -31.43
CA ILE A 897 38.19 -13.37 -30.34
C ILE A 897 37.91 -14.79 -29.86
N ARG A 898 36.65 -15.17 -29.68
CA ARG A 898 36.31 -16.53 -29.18
C ARG A 898 36.63 -17.61 -30.20
N HIS A 899 36.37 -17.35 -31.47
CA HIS A 899 36.74 -18.25 -32.56
C HIS A 899 38.26 -18.46 -32.58
N TYR A 900 39.05 -17.38 -32.48
CA TYR A 900 40.51 -17.47 -32.38
C TYR A 900 40.98 -18.22 -31.13
N LEU A 901 40.42 -17.91 -29.96
CA LEU A 901 40.79 -18.54 -28.69
C LEU A 901 40.58 -20.05 -28.71
N GLN A 902 39.57 -20.54 -29.43
CA GLN A 902 39.20 -21.95 -29.48
C GLN A 902 39.91 -22.71 -30.60
N GLU A 903 39.85 -22.19 -31.82
CA GLU A 903 40.34 -22.90 -33.01
C GLU A 903 41.86 -22.75 -33.20
N VAL A 904 42.45 -21.67 -32.67
CA VAL A 904 43.87 -21.36 -32.87
C VAL A 904 44.65 -21.45 -31.56
N ALA A 905 44.21 -20.73 -30.52
CA ALA A 905 45.01 -20.58 -29.30
C ALA A 905 44.81 -21.71 -28.26
N GLY A 906 43.69 -22.43 -28.31
CA GLY A 906 43.37 -23.54 -27.41
C GLY A 906 43.05 -23.13 -25.96
N PHE A 907 42.48 -21.95 -25.74
CA PHE A 907 42.12 -21.46 -24.40
C PHE A 907 40.79 -22.07 -23.93
N ALA A 908 40.83 -22.79 -22.80
CA ALA A 908 39.70 -23.60 -22.33
C ALA A 908 38.66 -22.83 -21.50
N ASN A 909 39.04 -21.75 -20.81
CA ASN A 909 38.19 -21.03 -19.85
C ASN A 909 37.30 -19.96 -20.53
N THR A 910 36.69 -20.32 -21.66
CA THR A 910 35.65 -19.54 -22.35
C THR A 910 34.68 -20.50 -23.05
N PRO A 911 33.36 -20.25 -23.07
CA PRO A 911 32.41 -21.21 -23.66
C PRO A 911 32.67 -21.45 -25.14
N ALA A 912 32.69 -22.71 -25.58
CA ALA A 912 32.90 -23.05 -26.99
C ALA A 912 31.82 -22.42 -27.90
N LEU A 913 32.22 -21.74 -28.97
CA LEU A 913 31.32 -21.13 -29.94
C LEU A 913 30.91 -22.18 -30.97
N ALA A 914 29.62 -22.52 -31.07
CA ALA A 914 29.10 -23.51 -32.01
C ALA A 914 28.72 -22.89 -33.37
N GLY A 915 28.28 -21.63 -33.38
CA GLY A 915 27.94 -20.93 -34.61
C GLY A 915 27.24 -19.59 -34.37
N TRP A 916 26.93 -18.85 -35.42
CA TRP A 916 26.23 -17.56 -35.31
C TRP A 916 25.35 -17.24 -36.52
N LEU A 917 24.46 -16.27 -36.35
CA LEU A 917 23.60 -15.71 -37.39
C LEU A 917 24.02 -14.27 -37.72
N SER A 918 24.16 -13.99 -39.02
CA SER A 918 24.51 -12.67 -39.54
C SER A 918 23.46 -12.17 -40.53
N TYR A 919 23.14 -10.88 -40.50
CA TYR A 919 22.24 -10.22 -41.44
C TYR A 919 23.02 -9.26 -42.34
N ARG A 920 22.81 -9.35 -43.64
CA ARG A 920 23.43 -8.48 -44.66
C ARG A 920 22.35 -7.84 -45.54
N ARG A 921 22.44 -6.53 -45.77
CA ARG A 921 21.51 -5.77 -46.62
C ARG A 921 22.02 -5.70 -48.06
N ASP A 922 21.11 -5.73 -49.04
CA ASP A 922 21.46 -5.87 -50.47
C ASP A 922 21.58 -4.53 -51.25
N GLN A 923 21.87 -3.41 -50.58
CA GLN A 923 21.99 -2.08 -51.23
C GLN A 923 23.45 -1.62 -51.38
N GLY A 924 23.78 -1.10 -52.57
CA GLY A 924 25.15 -0.92 -53.08
C GLY A 924 26.14 -0.14 -52.19
N ASP A 925 27.40 -0.56 -52.32
CA ASP A 925 28.66 0.06 -51.85
C ASP A 925 28.84 0.44 -50.37
N GLN A 926 27.89 0.13 -49.49
CA GLN A 926 28.14 0.11 -48.03
C GLN A 926 27.79 -1.26 -47.44
N GLN A 927 28.76 -2.17 -47.51
CA GLN A 927 28.70 -3.52 -46.94
C GLN A 927 28.82 -3.50 -45.40
N GLY A 928 27.71 -3.26 -44.70
CA GLY A 928 27.60 -3.47 -43.26
C GLY A 928 26.79 -4.73 -42.94
N GLY A 929 27.47 -5.86 -42.68
CA GLY A 929 26.83 -7.04 -42.09
C GLY A 929 26.83 -6.95 -40.57
N CYS A 930 25.79 -7.45 -39.89
CA CYS A 930 25.79 -7.51 -38.43
C CYS A 930 25.31 -8.85 -37.86
N THR A 931 25.82 -9.20 -36.69
CA THR A 931 25.46 -10.43 -35.97
C THR A 931 24.15 -10.24 -35.23
N LEU A 932 23.24 -11.20 -35.34
CA LEU A 932 21.92 -11.17 -34.69
C LEU A 932 21.71 -12.29 -33.66
N ALA A 933 22.50 -13.36 -33.72
CA ALA A 933 22.45 -14.43 -32.72
C ALA A 933 23.78 -15.19 -32.66
N ILE A 934 24.06 -15.77 -31.50
CA ILE A 934 25.19 -16.66 -31.24
C ILE A 934 24.67 -17.97 -30.63
N LEU A 935 25.23 -19.09 -31.06
CA LEU A 935 25.05 -20.40 -30.45
C LEU A 935 26.37 -20.83 -29.82
N GLU A 936 26.35 -21.13 -28.53
CA GLU A 936 27.53 -21.46 -27.74
C GLU A 936 27.27 -22.61 -26.77
N GLU A 937 28.33 -23.16 -26.21
CA GLU A 937 28.30 -24.13 -25.11
C GLU A 937 27.64 -23.53 -23.87
N TYR A 938 26.75 -24.30 -23.25
CA TYR A 938 26.17 -23.95 -21.96
C TYR A 938 27.13 -24.37 -20.85
N ILE A 939 27.57 -23.40 -20.04
CA ILE A 939 28.44 -23.65 -18.88
C ILE A 939 27.60 -23.62 -17.61
N HIS A 940 27.53 -24.74 -16.88
CA HIS A 940 26.96 -24.76 -15.54
C HIS A 940 27.81 -23.91 -14.61
N ASN A 941 27.20 -22.88 -14.02
CA ASN A 941 27.90 -21.87 -13.23
C ASN A 941 27.04 -21.49 -12.01
N GLN A 942 27.68 -20.92 -10.99
CA GLN A 942 27.03 -20.38 -9.78
C GLN A 942 26.72 -18.88 -9.91
N GLY A 943 26.54 -18.38 -11.14
CA GLY A 943 26.36 -16.96 -11.44
C GLY A 943 27.66 -16.25 -11.84
N ASN A 944 27.58 -14.93 -11.95
CA ASN A 944 28.76 -14.10 -12.21
C ASN A 944 29.50 -13.75 -10.91
N LEU A 945 30.78 -13.43 -11.05
CA LEU A 945 31.65 -13.16 -9.91
C LEU A 945 31.22 -11.92 -9.13
N ARG A 946 30.62 -10.90 -9.75
CA ARG A 946 30.13 -9.71 -9.04
C ARG A 946 29.04 -10.05 -8.03
N THR A 947 28.01 -10.80 -8.45
CA THR A 947 26.92 -11.23 -7.56
C THR A 947 27.48 -12.07 -6.42
N PHE A 948 28.36 -13.02 -6.74
CA PHE A 948 29.03 -13.85 -5.74
C PHE A 948 29.83 -13.01 -4.72
N THR A 949 30.56 -12.00 -5.19
CA THR A 949 31.31 -11.07 -4.33
C THR A 949 30.39 -10.26 -3.41
N LEU A 950 29.28 -9.74 -3.91
CA LEU A 950 28.34 -8.97 -3.11
C LEU A 950 27.62 -9.82 -2.05
N GLU A 951 27.20 -11.04 -2.41
CA GLU A 951 26.62 -11.99 -1.45
C GLU A 951 27.61 -12.37 -0.35
N LEU A 952 28.88 -12.59 -0.71
CA LEU A 952 29.94 -12.81 0.27
C LEU A 952 30.08 -11.62 1.22
N LEU A 953 30.18 -10.39 0.69
CA LEU A 953 30.35 -9.19 1.50
C LEU A 953 29.14 -8.95 2.41
N SER A 954 27.92 -9.12 1.90
CA SER A 954 26.69 -9.03 2.71
C SER A 954 26.73 -10.04 3.85
N ARG A 955 27.03 -11.32 3.56
CA ARG A 955 27.13 -12.37 4.58
C ARG A 955 28.19 -12.07 5.63
N LEU A 956 29.35 -11.56 5.22
CA LEU A 956 30.42 -11.19 6.15
C LEU A 956 30.01 -10.00 7.03
N CYS A 957 29.29 -9.01 6.49
CA CYS A 957 28.73 -7.91 7.26
C CYS A 957 27.71 -8.40 8.30
N ASP A 958 26.79 -9.28 7.89
CA ASP A 958 25.76 -9.84 8.78
C ASP A 958 26.35 -10.72 9.88
N ALA A 959 27.36 -11.54 9.56
CA ALA A 959 27.93 -12.53 10.47
C ALA A 959 28.90 -11.93 11.51
N TYR A 960 29.61 -10.84 11.18
CA TYR A 960 30.72 -10.33 11.99
C TYR A 960 30.57 -8.89 12.50
N GLY A 961 29.39 -8.29 12.39
CA GLY A 961 29.14 -6.86 12.69
C GLY A 961 29.79 -6.28 13.96
N GLU A 962 29.85 -7.02 15.07
CA GLU A 962 30.49 -6.54 16.32
C GLU A 962 31.93 -7.05 16.56
N ARG A 963 32.47 -7.98 15.75
CA ARG A 963 33.80 -8.63 15.93
C ARG A 963 34.52 -8.88 14.60
N LEU A 964 34.76 -7.81 13.83
CA LEU A 964 35.41 -7.85 12.50
C LEU A 964 36.92 -8.11 12.49
N ASP A 965 37.49 -8.70 13.55
CA ASP A 965 38.93 -8.99 13.61
C ASP A 965 39.30 -10.35 12.99
N ASP A 966 38.33 -11.19 12.59
CA ASP A 966 38.54 -12.60 12.24
C ASP A 966 37.88 -13.06 10.92
N TRP A 967 37.42 -12.13 10.06
CA TRP A 967 36.79 -12.49 8.76
C TRP A 967 37.75 -13.19 7.80
N GLU A 968 39.07 -13.00 7.99
CA GLU A 968 40.10 -13.69 7.20
C GLU A 968 40.07 -15.21 7.37
N ALA A 969 39.57 -15.71 8.50
CA ALA A 969 39.47 -17.14 8.80
C ALA A 969 38.14 -17.77 8.36
N ASP A 970 37.18 -17.00 7.85
CA ASP A 970 35.90 -17.52 7.37
C ASP A 970 36.10 -18.44 6.16
N ALA A 971 35.52 -19.65 6.22
CA ALA A 971 35.71 -20.68 5.21
C ALA A 971 35.24 -20.27 3.80
N ALA A 972 34.18 -19.47 3.70
CA ALA A 972 33.69 -18.98 2.42
C ALA A 972 34.49 -17.78 1.91
N HIS A 973 35.10 -16.98 2.80
CA HIS A 973 36.12 -16.02 2.39
C HIS A 973 37.37 -16.71 1.84
N LEU A 974 37.91 -17.73 2.51
CA LEU A 974 39.05 -18.52 2.02
C LEU A 974 38.77 -19.20 0.67
N SER A 975 37.55 -19.68 0.47
CA SER A 975 37.11 -20.24 -0.81
C SER A 975 37.08 -19.17 -1.91
N TYR A 976 36.60 -17.97 -1.59
CA TYR A 976 36.63 -16.83 -2.50
C TYR A 976 38.06 -16.38 -2.83
N GLU A 977 38.98 -16.36 -1.87
CA GLU A 977 40.38 -16.05 -2.16
C GLU A 977 40.99 -17.03 -3.18
N THR A 978 40.63 -18.31 -3.10
CA THR A 978 41.04 -19.32 -4.08
C THR A 978 40.48 -19.01 -5.48
N LEU A 979 39.22 -18.58 -5.57
CA LEU A 979 38.61 -18.12 -6.83
C LEU A 979 39.34 -16.90 -7.41
N ILE A 980 39.75 -15.94 -6.57
CA ILE A 980 40.51 -14.76 -7.00
C ILE A 980 41.91 -15.12 -7.50
N ASP A 981 42.57 -16.07 -6.85
CA ASP A 981 43.85 -16.57 -7.35
C ASP A 981 43.67 -17.26 -8.71
N ASN A 982 42.60 -18.05 -8.89
CA ASN A 982 42.27 -18.65 -10.19
C ASN A 982 41.94 -17.59 -11.25
N LEU A 983 41.20 -16.53 -10.91
CA LEU A 983 40.95 -15.40 -11.81
C LEU A 983 42.24 -14.76 -12.33
N GLY A 984 43.20 -14.50 -11.44
CA GLY A 984 44.51 -13.97 -11.83
C GLY A 984 45.25 -14.90 -12.80
N ARG A 985 45.31 -16.20 -12.49
CA ARG A 985 45.97 -17.20 -13.35
C ARG A 985 45.29 -17.36 -14.71
N ARG A 986 43.96 -17.47 -14.75
CA ARG A 986 43.19 -17.60 -16.01
C ARG A 986 43.32 -16.37 -16.88
N LEU A 987 43.37 -15.17 -16.30
CA LEU A 987 43.61 -13.94 -17.07
C LEU A 987 45.01 -13.91 -17.69
N ALA A 988 46.03 -14.40 -16.96
CA ALA A 988 47.38 -14.52 -17.51
C ALA A 988 47.42 -15.51 -18.69
N GLU A 989 46.77 -16.66 -18.55
CA GLU A 989 46.63 -17.66 -19.62
C GLU A 989 45.87 -17.10 -20.83
N LEU A 990 44.81 -16.31 -20.62
CA LEU A 990 44.07 -15.63 -21.69
C LEU A 990 44.99 -14.67 -22.47
N HIS A 991 45.72 -13.81 -21.77
CA HIS A 991 46.66 -12.88 -22.42
C HIS A 991 47.78 -13.60 -23.16
N GLN A 992 48.26 -14.74 -22.66
CA GLN A 992 49.24 -15.58 -23.37
C GLN A 992 48.64 -16.17 -24.65
N ALA A 993 47.41 -16.67 -24.61
CA ALA A 993 46.70 -17.18 -25.78
C ALA A 993 46.53 -16.10 -26.87
N LEU A 994 46.29 -14.86 -26.47
CA LEU A 994 46.14 -13.71 -27.36
C LEU A 994 47.48 -13.07 -27.80
N ALA A 995 48.60 -13.51 -27.23
CA ALA A 995 49.93 -12.96 -27.50
C ALA A 995 50.84 -13.90 -28.33
N ARG A 996 50.26 -14.84 -29.07
CA ARG A 996 51.04 -15.81 -29.84
C ARG A 996 51.69 -15.18 -31.08
N GLU A 997 52.99 -15.40 -31.27
CA GLU A 997 53.73 -14.89 -32.43
C GLU A 997 53.34 -15.55 -33.76
N ASP A 998 52.76 -16.77 -33.71
CA ASP A 998 52.30 -17.51 -34.88
C ASP A 998 50.84 -17.18 -35.30
N ALA A 999 50.25 -16.16 -34.69
CA ALA A 999 48.88 -15.72 -34.96
C ALA A 999 48.77 -14.88 -36.26
N GLY A 1000 47.59 -14.88 -36.90
CA GLY A 1000 47.32 -14.02 -38.06
C GLY A 1000 47.47 -12.52 -37.74
N ALA A 1001 47.56 -11.66 -38.76
CA ALA A 1001 47.88 -10.23 -38.61
C ALA A 1001 47.02 -9.47 -37.56
N ALA A 1002 45.74 -9.86 -37.39
CA ALA A 1002 44.82 -9.31 -36.40
C ALA A 1002 45.18 -9.63 -34.93
N PHE A 1003 45.91 -10.72 -34.67
CA PHE A 1003 46.25 -11.21 -33.32
C PHE A 1003 47.76 -11.21 -33.02
N ALA A 1004 48.62 -11.07 -34.03
CA ALA A 1004 50.07 -11.00 -33.83
C ALA A 1004 50.46 -9.83 -32.89
N PRO A 1005 51.29 -10.05 -31.84
CA PRO A 1005 51.71 -9.00 -30.92
C PRO A 1005 52.47 -7.87 -31.62
N GLU A 1006 52.17 -6.64 -31.24
CA GLU A 1006 52.88 -5.44 -31.73
C GLU A 1006 53.76 -4.84 -30.63
N ARG A 1007 54.92 -4.29 -30.97
CA ARG A 1007 55.79 -3.65 -29.96
C ARG A 1007 55.21 -2.31 -29.51
N PHE A 1008 55.07 -2.14 -28.21
CA PHE A 1008 54.68 -0.89 -27.55
C PHE A 1008 55.93 -0.01 -27.41
N SER A 1009 56.04 1.05 -28.23
CA SER A 1009 57.22 1.92 -28.23
C SER A 1009 57.27 2.86 -27.02
N ALA A 1010 58.43 3.45 -26.72
CA ALA A 1010 58.55 4.48 -25.68
C ALA A 1010 57.74 5.75 -26.02
N GLU A 1011 57.54 6.03 -27.32
CA GLU A 1011 56.70 7.13 -27.82
C GLU A 1011 55.22 6.83 -27.59
N ASP A 1012 54.78 5.58 -27.83
CA ASP A 1012 53.44 5.10 -27.52
C ASP A 1012 53.13 5.16 -26.02
N GLN A 1013 54.11 4.82 -25.16
CA GLN A 1013 53.97 4.89 -23.71
C GLN A 1013 53.84 6.34 -23.22
N ALA A 1014 54.62 7.26 -23.79
CA ALA A 1014 54.53 8.69 -23.48
C ALA A 1014 53.22 9.32 -24.00
N ALA A 1015 52.80 8.96 -25.21
CA ALA A 1015 51.53 9.41 -25.79
C ALA A 1015 50.32 8.90 -25.00
N TRP A 1016 50.38 7.65 -24.54
CA TRP A 1016 49.34 7.05 -23.71
C TRP A 1016 49.26 7.69 -22.32
N ALA A 1017 50.40 7.90 -21.65
CA ALA A 1017 50.44 8.63 -20.37
C ALA A 1017 49.96 10.08 -20.52
N ALA A 1018 50.32 10.76 -21.62
CA ALA A 1018 49.84 12.11 -21.93
C ALA A 1018 48.33 12.14 -22.20
N SER A 1019 47.77 11.14 -22.90
CA SER A 1019 46.33 11.01 -23.13
C SER A 1019 45.57 10.85 -21.83
N ILE A 1020 46.05 9.99 -20.92
CA ILE A 1020 45.46 9.82 -19.58
C ILE A 1020 45.53 11.14 -18.80
N ALA A 1021 46.64 11.88 -18.96
CA ALA A 1021 46.83 13.18 -18.30
C ALA A 1021 45.81 14.22 -18.76
N GLU A 1022 45.65 14.34 -20.08
CA GLU A 1022 44.72 15.26 -20.71
C GLU A 1022 43.27 14.88 -20.37
N ASP A 1023 42.96 13.59 -20.32
CA ASP A 1023 41.65 13.08 -19.94
C ASP A 1023 41.30 13.36 -18.47
N LEU A 1024 42.28 13.23 -17.57
CA LEU A 1024 42.12 13.53 -16.15
C LEU A 1024 41.98 15.04 -15.92
N GLU A 1025 42.79 15.86 -16.59
CA GLU A 1025 42.72 17.32 -16.55
C GLU A 1025 41.35 17.81 -17.02
N ARG A 1026 40.85 17.27 -18.14
CA ARG A 1026 39.53 17.61 -18.71
C ARG A 1026 38.41 17.27 -17.72
N THR A 1027 38.48 16.11 -17.10
CA THR A 1027 37.46 15.66 -16.13
C THR A 1027 37.49 16.50 -14.85
N LEU A 1028 38.68 16.85 -14.34
CA LEU A 1028 38.82 17.75 -13.19
C LEU A 1028 38.32 19.18 -13.52
N ALA A 1029 38.59 19.68 -14.72
CA ALA A 1029 38.04 20.97 -15.17
C ALA A 1029 36.52 20.94 -15.29
N GLN A 1030 35.94 19.82 -15.74
CA GLN A 1030 34.48 19.66 -15.79
C GLN A 1030 33.85 19.55 -14.39
N LEU A 1031 34.53 18.88 -13.45
CA LEU A 1031 34.13 18.84 -12.04
C LEU A 1031 34.15 20.23 -11.40
N GLU A 1032 35.19 21.03 -11.70
CA GLU A 1032 35.32 22.42 -11.27
C GLU A 1032 34.17 23.29 -11.80
N HIS A 1033 33.83 23.13 -13.09
CA HIS A 1033 32.73 23.87 -13.71
C HIS A 1033 31.34 23.47 -13.17
N SER A 1034 31.19 22.22 -12.73
CA SER A 1034 29.89 21.68 -12.27
C SER A 1034 29.63 21.87 -10.77
N GLN A 1035 30.56 22.46 -10.00
CA GLN A 1035 30.49 22.56 -8.53
C GLN A 1035 29.17 23.14 -7.97
N GLU A 1036 28.60 24.13 -8.66
CA GLU A 1036 27.37 24.80 -8.24
C GLU A 1036 26.12 23.90 -8.38
N VAL A 1037 26.18 22.94 -9.29
CA VAL A 1037 25.07 22.01 -9.60
C VAL A 1037 25.21 20.69 -8.83
N LEU A 1038 26.34 20.45 -8.16
CA LEU A 1038 26.57 19.24 -7.38
C LEU A 1038 25.70 19.22 -6.09
N PRO A 1039 25.21 18.03 -5.66
CA PRO A 1039 24.54 17.85 -4.38
C PRO A 1039 25.39 18.34 -3.19
N ASP A 1040 24.73 18.92 -2.17
CA ASP A 1040 25.40 19.52 -1.01
C ASP A 1040 26.31 18.53 -0.24
N GLU A 1041 25.98 17.23 -0.26
CA GLU A 1041 26.76 16.17 0.38
C GLU A 1041 28.08 15.85 -0.35
N VAL A 1042 28.15 16.10 -1.67
CA VAL A 1042 29.31 15.77 -2.50
C VAL A 1042 30.22 16.97 -2.72
N ARG A 1043 29.68 18.19 -2.62
CA ARG A 1043 30.44 19.44 -2.78
C ARG A 1043 31.72 19.49 -1.93
N PRO A 1044 31.73 19.08 -0.63
CA PRO A 1044 32.96 19.06 0.16
C PRO A 1044 34.02 18.10 -0.37
N LEU A 1045 33.62 16.93 -0.86
CA LEU A 1045 34.53 15.93 -1.45
C LEU A 1045 35.11 16.44 -2.77
N ALA A 1046 34.27 17.03 -3.63
CA ALA A 1046 34.72 17.64 -4.88
C ALA A 1046 35.71 18.78 -4.64
N THR A 1047 35.43 19.66 -3.67
CA THR A 1047 36.35 20.74 -3.27
C THR A 1047 37.67 20.18 -2.73
N ALA A 1048 37.64 19.12 -1.93
CA ALA A 1048 38.84 18.46 -1.42
C ALA A 1048 39.71 17.89 -2.55
N LEU A 1049 39.12 17.15 -3.50
CA LEU A 1049 39.83 16.60 -4.66
C LEU A 1049 40.41 17.70 -5.55
N LEU A 1050 39.67 18.78 -5.81
CA LEU A 1050 40.16 19.92 -6.59
C LEU A 1050 41.29 20.69 -5.88
N THR A 1051 41.27 20.72 -4.55
CA THR A 1051 42.39 21.25 -3.76
C THR A 1051 43.64 20.37 -3.90
N GLN A 1052 43.46 19.06 -4.10
CA GLN A 1052 44.51 18.08 -4.36
C GLN A 1052 44.88 17.94 -5.86
N ARG A 1053 44.32 18.76 -6.77
CA ARG A 1053 44.54 18.70 -8.23
C ARG A 1053 46.01 18.53 -8.63
N ALA A 1054 46.91 19.31 -8.02
CA ALA A 1054 48.34 19.23 -8.33
C ALA A 1054 48.99 17.89 -7.88
N GLY A 1055 48.48 17.24 -6.84
CA GLY A 1055 48.94 15.93 -6.37
C GLY A 1055 48.42 14.78 -7.24
N VAL A 1056 47.19 14.89 -7.72
CA VAL A 1056 46.56 13.94 -8.65
C VAL A 1056 47.26 13.92 -10.02
N LEU A 1057 47.72 15.08 -10.50
CA LEU A 1057 48.38 15.24 -11.81
C LEU A 1057 49.91 15.01 -11.76
N ARG A 1058 50.52 15.10 -10.57
CA ARG A 1058 51.97 14.98 -10.34
C ARG A 1058 52.63 13.70 -10.88
N PRO A 1059 52.01 12.51 -10.81
CA PRO A 1059 52.66 11.26 -11.22
C PRO A 1059 52.98 11.16 -12.72
N MET A 1060 52.54 12.10 -13.56
CA MET A 1060 52.51 11.94 -15.02
C MET A 1060 53.49 12.83 -15.78
N SER A 1061 54.11 13.81 -15.12
CA SER A 1061 55.22 14.58 -15.71
C SER A 1061 56.51 13.80 -15.52
N GLY A 1062 57.08 13.25 -16.59
CA GLY A 1062 58.31 12.44 -16.59
C GLY A 1062 59.61 13.17 -16.22
N ALA A 1063 59.60 14.01 -15.18
CA ALA A 1063 60.72 14.87 -14.80
C ALA A 1063 61.59 14.35 -13.63
N ASP A 1064 61.14 13.36 -12.85
CA ASP A 1064 61.90 12.87 -11.68
C ASP A 1064 62.65 11.55 -11.89
N ALA A 1065 62.72 11.05 -13.13
CA ALA A 1065 63.59 9.91 -13.49
C ALA A 1065 65.08 10.31 -13.69
N GLY A 1066 65.47 11.54 -13.34
CA GLY A 1066 66.79 12.08 -13.65
C GLY A 1066 67.28 13.18 -12.71
N ALA A 1067 67.33 12.96 -11.40
CA ALA A 1067 68.09 13.81 -10.50
C ALA A 1067 68.49 13.07 -9.22
N GLY A 1068 69.67 12.43 -9.22
CA GLY A 1068 70.20 11.86 -7.98
C GLY A 1068 71.33 10.84 -8.10
N VAL A 1069 72.33 11.02 -8.97
CA VAL A 1069 73.66 10.41 -8.75
C VAL A 1069 74.74 11.38 -9.24
N ASP A 1070 75.56 11.82 -8.30
CA ASP A 1070 76.68 12.75 -8.49
C ASP A 1070 77.71 12.25 -9.50
N ALA A 1071 78.07 13.14 -10.43
CA ALA A 1071 79.25 13.02 -11.26
C ALA A 1071 80.49 13.51 -10.50
N SER A 1072 81.24 12.60 -9.87
CA SER A 1072 82.68 12.78 -9.61
C SER A 1072 83.45 11.47 -9.47
N ALA A 1073 83.79 10.83 -10.60
CA ALA A 1073 84.96 9.93 -10.70
C ALA A 1073 85.35 9.68 -12.17
N GLY A 1074 86.52 10.21 -12.55
CA GLY A 1074 87.55 9.57 -13.38
C GLY A 1074 87.20 8.93 -14.72
N THR A 1075 87.60 9.61 -15.80
CA THR A 1075 88.33 9.11 -16.99
C THR A 1075 88.60 7.60 -17.13
N HIS A 1076 88.23 7.02 -18.28
CA HIS A 1076 89.02 6.18 -19.22
C HIS A 1076 88.03 5.64 -20.27
N ALA A 1077 88.05 6.10 -21.53
CA ALA A 1077 88.91 5.65 -22.64
C ALA A 1077 88.71 4.17 -23.03
N ASP A 1078 88.12 4.00 -24.22
CA ASP A 1078 88.31 2.93 -25.21
C ASP A 1078 87.88 1.48 -24.93
N ALA A 1079 87.21 0.93 -25.96
CA ALA A 1079 87.23 -0.46 -26.46
C ALA A 1079 85.85 -1.14 -26.62
N GLU A 1080 85.60 -1.42 -27.89
CA GLU A 1080 84.69 -2.41 -28.48
C GLU A 1080 84.66 -3.75 -27.73
N ASP A 1081 83.46 -4.30 -27.48
CA ASP A 1081 82.97 -5.59 -28.04
C ASP A 1081 81.82 -6.22 -27.22
N GLY A 1082 80.72 -6.51 -27.91
CA GLY A 1082 79.91 -7.71 -27.78
C GLY A 1082 79.28 -8.11 -26.43
N ALA A 1083 78.08 -7.59 -26.14
CA ALA A 1083 76.96 -8.34 -25.56
C ALA A 1083 75.70 -7.45 -25.55
N GLY A 1084 74.77 -7.67 -26.48
CA GLY A 1084 73.47 -6.99 -26.49
C GLY A 1084 72.66 -7.41 -25.27
N THR A 1085 72.49 -6.49 -24.32
CA THR A 1085 71.57 -6.60 -23.19
C THR A 1085 70.13 -6.57 -23.71
N GLY A 1086 69.43 -7.70 -23.56
CA GLY A 1086 68.02 -7.84 -23.93
C GLY A 1086 67.13 -6.98 -23.04
N GLY A 1087 66.61 -5.88 -23.58
CA GLY A 1087 65.44 -5.20 -23.04
C GLY A 1087 64.17 -5.93 -23.53
N CYS A 1088 63.36 -6.45 -22.62
CA CYS A 1088 62.01 -6.91 -22.96
C CYS A 1088 61.16 -5.69 -23.34
N ALA A 1089 60.63 -5.68 -24.57
CA ALA A 1089 59.74 -4.66 -25.07
C ALA A 1089 58.30 -4.95 -24.62
N ALA A 1090 57.59 -3.96 -24.08
CA ALA A 1090 56.15 -4.08 -23.81
C ALA A 1090 55.39 -4.37 -25.13
N LEU A 1091 54.31 -5.15 -25.09
CA LEU A 1091 53.54 -5.58 -26.27
C LEU A 1091 52.10 -5.03 -26.24
N ARG A 1092 51.54 -4.75 -27.41
CA ARG A 1092 50.09 -4.60 -27.65
C ARG A 1092 49.55 -5.92 -28.23
N ILE A 1093 48.47 -6.42 -27.66
CA ILE A 1093 47.80 -7.66 -28.08
C ILE A 1093 46.30 -7.43 -28.22
N ARG A 1094 45.58 -8.40 -28.78
CA ARG A 1094 44.13 -8.45 -28.59
C ARG A 1094 43.85 -8.71 -27.10
N VAL A 1095 42.90 -7.98 -26.55
CA VAL A 1095 42.48 -8.06 -25.13
C VAL A 1095 40.97 -8.29 -25.07
N HIS A 1096 40.44 -8.63 -23.90
CA HIS A 1096 39.00 -8.70 -23.68
C HIS A 1096 38.35 -7.32 -23.89
N GLY A 1097 38.98 -6.27 -23.37
CA GLY A 1097 38.67 -4.87 -23.64
C GLY A 1097 37.67 -4.22 -22.69
N ASP A 1098 36.85 -5.00 -21.98
CA ASP A 1098 35.96 -4.52 -20.90
C ASP A 1098 35.73 -5.59 -19.83
N LEU A 1099 36.83 -6.18 -19.34
CA LEU A 1099 36.75 -7.27 -18.38
C LEU A 1099 36.37 -6.76 -16.97
N VAL A 1100 35.09 -6.83 -16.64
CA VAL A 1100 34.54 -6.55 -15.30
C VAL A 1100 34.02 -7.85 -14.66
N LEU A 1101 33.81 -7.87 -13.34
CA LEU A 1101 33.41 -9.09 -12.60
C LEU A 1101 32.08 -9.71 -13.09
N ASN A 1102 31.23 -8.93 -13.77
CA ASN A 1102 30.00 -9.42 -14.40
C ASN A 1102 30.25 -10.35 -15.59
N ARG A 1103 31.39 -10.18 -16.27
CA ARG A 1103 31.79 -10.95 -17.45
C ARG A 1103 32.66 -12.15 -17.09
N VAL A 1104 32.69 -12.48 -15.80
CA VAL A 1104 33.42 -13.61 -15.22
C VAL A 1104 32.38 -14.53 -14.58
N LEU A 1105 32.19 -15.71 -15.15
CA LEU A 1105 31.32 -16.73 -14.57
C LEU A 1105 32.10 -17.55 -13.53
N VAL A 1106 31.46 -17.85 -12.40
CA VAL A 1106 32.00 -18.73 -11.37
C VAL A 1106 31.59 -20.17 -11.71
N VAL A 1107 32.57 -21.05 -11.88
CA VAL A 1107 32.34 -22.47 -12.21
C VAL A 1107 33.06 -23.33 -11.18
N GLU A 1108 32.31 -23.72 -10.17
CA GLU A 1108 32.81 -24.40 -8.96
C GLU A 1108 33.91 -23.59 -8.27
N ASN A 1109 35.17 -23.98 -8.48
CA ASN A 1109 36.35 -23.31 -7.92
C ASN A 1109 37.17 -22.57 -8.99
N ASP A 1110 36.73 -22.52 -10.25
CA ASP A 1110 37.43 -21.84 -11.36
C ASP A 1110 36.56 -20.73 -11.98
N VAL A 1111 37.11 -19.99 -12.95
CA VAL A 1111 36.42 -18.90 -13.63
C VAL A 1111 36.41 -19.04 -15.15
N PHE A 1112 35.37 -18.53 -15.79
CA PHE A 1112 35.22 -18.49 -17.25
C PHE A 1112 34.95 -17.06 -17.73
N PHE A 1113 35.56 -16.68 -18.86
CA PHE A 1113 35.39 -15.36 -19.47
C PHE A 1113 34.35 -15.38 -20.59
N ILE A 1114 33.42 -14.42 -20.54
CA ILE A 1114 32.33 -14.23 -21.51
C ILE A 1114 32.30 -12.80 -22.06
N ASP A 1115 31.56 -12.59 -23.16
CA ASP A 1115 31.25 -11.28 -23.77
C ASP A 1115 32.48 -10.38 -24.05
N PHE A 1116 33.32 -10.79 -25.01
CA PHE A 1116 34.54 -10.08 -25.41
C PHE A 1116 34.21 -8.86 -26.30
N GLY A 1117 35.01 -7.78 -26.20
CA GLY A 1117 34.94 -6.63 -27.12
C GLY A 1117 34.31 -5.34 -26.61
N GLY A 1118 33.88 -5.28 -25.34
CA GLY A 1118 33.33 -4.06 -24.72
C GLY A 1118 31.92 -3.65 -25.16
N ASP A 1119 31.42 -2.55 -24.60
CA ASP A 1119 30.09 -1.96 -24.87
C ASP A 1119 30.14 -1.08 -26.14
N TRP A 1120 30.22 -1.74 -27.30
CA TRP A 1120 30.35 -1.13 -28.63
C TRP A 1120 29.17 -0.22 -29.02
N LEU A 1121 28.10 -0.20 -28.21
CA LEU A 1121 26.94 0.68 -28.37
C LEU A 1121 27.21 2.13 -27.92
N ARG A 1122 28.13 2.35 -26.98
CA ARG A 1122 28.29 3.67 -26.33
C ARG A 1122 29.35 4.58 -26.96
N ALA A 1123 30.53 4.06 -27.34
CA ALA A 1123 31.64 4.89 -27.78
C ALA A 1123 31.62 5.13 -29.31
N GLY A 1124 31.56 6.40 -29.73
CA GLY A 1124 31.61 6.82 -31.13
C GLY A 1124 33.02 6.90 -31.71
N GLU A 1125 34.01 6.30 -31.06
CA GLU A 1125 35.43 6.37 -31.42
C GLU A 1125 35.95 4.98 -31.76
N ALA A 1126 36.77 4.89 -32.80
CA ALA A 1126 37.42 3.66 -33.20
C ALA A 1126 38.34 3.18 -32.07
N THR A 1127 37.89 2.21 -31.27
CA THR A 1127 38.72 1.58 -30.24
C THR A 1127 39.92 0.91 -30.90
N PRO A 1128 41.16 1.11 -30.40
CA PRO A 1128 42.35 0.50 -30.95
C PRO A 1128 42.21 -1.02 -31.00
N ASP A 1129 42.57 -1.61 -32.14
CA ASP A 1129 42.43 -3.05 -32.37
C ASP A 1129 43.27 -3.91 -31.42
N LYS A 1130 44.42 -3.40 -30.96
CA LYS A 1130 45.30 -4.06 -29.98
C LYS A 1130 45.66 -3.08 -28.87
N GLN A 1131 45.65 -3.55 -27.62
CA GLN A 1131 45.89 -2.73 -26.43
C GLN A 1131 46.90 -3.41 -25.51
N SER A 1132 47.28 -2.70 -24.45
CA SER A 1132 48.07 -3.30 -23.37
C SER A 1132 47.23 -4.35 -22.64
N PRO A 1133 47.77 -5.55 -22.35
CA PRO A 1133 47.10 -6.53 -21.49
C PRO A 1133 46.72 -5.96 -20.12
N LEU A 1134 47.41 -4.90 -19.67
CA LEU A 1134 47.11 -4.24 -18.41
C LEU A 1134 45.77 -3.51 -18.40
N THR A 1135 45.15 -3.27 -19.57
CA THR A 1135 43.79 -2.72 -19.64
C THR A 1135 42.79 -3.65 -18.95
N ASP A 1136 42.83 -4.95 -19.24
CA ASP A 1136 41.91 -5.93 -18.62
C ASP A 1136 42.18 -6.07 -17.12
N VAL A 1137 43.45 -6.08 -16.72
CA VAL A 1137 43.87 -6.10 -15.31
C VAL A 1137 43.30 -4.89 -14.57
N ALA A 1138 43.38 -3.71 -15.16
CA ALA A 1138 42.86 -2.48 -14.58
C ALA A 1138 41.34 -2.48 -14.45
N ARG A 1139 40.61 -3.01 -15.44
CA ARG A 1139 39.14 -3.13 -15.39
C ARG A 1139 38.67 -4.10 -14.30
N VAL A 1140 39.38 -5.21 -14.11
CA VAL A 1140 39.10 -6.13 -12.99
C VAL A 1140 39.35 -5.47 -11.64
N LEU A 1141 40.51 -4.82 -11.47
CA LEU A 1141 40.82 -4.08 -10.24
C LEU A 1141 39.79 -2.99 -9.95
N GLN A 1142 39.38 -2.25 -10.98
CA GLN A 1142 38.32 -1.25 -10.86
C GLN A 1142 37.05 -1.91 -10.34
N SER A 1143 36.60 -3.01 -10.95
CA SER A 1143 35.38 -3.72 -10.57
C SER A 1143 35.36 -4.21 -9.11
N PHE A 1144 36.52 -4.58 -8.53
CA PHE A 1144 36.63 -4.86 -7.07
C PHE A 1144 36.38 -3.62 -6.19
N HIS A 1145 36.76 -2.43 -6.65
CA HIS A 1145 36.46 -1.19 -5.91
C HIS A 1145 34.96 -0.90 -5.95
N GLU A 1146 34.31 -1.13 -7.09
CA GLU A 1146 32.88 -0.84 -7.27
C GLU A 1146 32.01 -1.68 -6.33
N VAL A 1147 32.28 -2.99 -6.23
CA VAL A 1147 31.54 -3.88 -5.33
C VAL A 1147 31.80 -3.60 -3.84
N ALA A 1148 33.04 -3.19 -3.49
CA ALA A 1148 33.36 -2.79 -2.13
C ALA A 1148 32.61 -1.51 -1.72
N ASP A 1149 32.55 -0.52 -2.62
CA ASP A 1149 31.85 0.73 -2.38
C ASP A 1149 30.33 0.51 -2.26
N GLU A 1150 29.76 -0.37 -3.07
CA GLU A 1150 28.34 -0.76 -2.99
C GLU A 1150 28.00 -1.45 -1.66
N ALA A 1151 28.85 -2.38 -1.20
CA ALA A 1151 28.70 -3.00 0.11
C ALA A 1151 28.79 -1.96 1.26
N ILE A 1152 29.72 -1.01 1.17
CA ILE A 1152 29.84 0.10 2.13
C ILE A 1152 28.57 0.96 2.15
N GLN A 1153 28.00 1.29 0.98
CA GLN A 1153 26.77 2.05 0.88
C GLN A 1153 25.58 1.32 1.51
N ALA A 1154 25.43 0.02 1.24
CA ALA A 1154 24.36 -0.80 1.82
C ALA A 1154 24.38 -0.75 3.36
N VAL A 1155 25.57 -0.84 3.97
CA VAL A 1155 25.76 -0.74 5.43
C VAL A 1155 25.44 0.67 5.97
N CYS A 1156 25.71 1.72 5.19
CA CYS A 1156 25.52 3.11 5.63
C CYS A 1156 24.05 3.57 5.58
N ILE A 1157 23.24 2.97 4.71
CA ILE A 1157 21.87 3.38 4.43
C ILE A 1157 20.85 2.73 5.38
N ASP A 1158 21.16 1.58 5.99
CA ASP A 1158 20.24 0.89 6.91
C ASP A 1158 20.05 1.68 8.23
N PRO A 1159 18.85 2.24 8.49
CA PRO A 1159 18.55 2.99 9.71
C PRO A 1159 18.23 2.09 10.91
N SER A 1160 18.11 0.76 10.73
CA SER A 1160 17.75 -0.21 11.78
C SER A 1160 18.94 -0.91 12.43
N SER A 1161 20.14 -0.77 11.86
CA SER A 1161 21.36 -1.42 12.33
C SER A 1161 21.94 -0.78 13.60
N THR A 1162 22.13 -1.57 14.66
CA THR A 1162 22.82 -1.21 15.92
C THR A 1162 24.36 -1.32 15.83
N VAL A 1163 24.90 -1.70 14.67
CA VAL A 1163 26.33 -1.96 14.49
C VAL A 1163 27.13 -0.66 14.38
N GLN A 1164 28.30 -0.59 15.02
CA GLN A 1164 29.22 0.53 14.81
C GLN A 1164 29.65 0.57 13.35
N ARG A 1165 29.28 1.63 12.64
CA ARG A 1165 29.48 1.75 11.18
C ARG A 1165 30.94 1.84 10.76
N ARG A 1166 31.83 2.30 11.64
CA ARG A 1166 33.23 2.59 11.28
C ARG A 1166 34.09 1.31 11.13
N PRO A 1167 34.11 0.35 12.07
CA PRO A 1167 34.87 -0.90 11.91
C PRO A 1167 34.47 -1.74 10.71
N VAL A 1168 33.19 -1.78 10.35
CA VAL A 1168 32.69 -2.51 9.15
C VAL A 1168 33.24 -1.91 7.87
N VAL A 1169 33.21 -0.57 7.76
CA VAL A 1169 33.76 0.14 6.60
C VAL A 1169 35.26 -0.07 6.49
N ASP A 1170 36.00 0.03 7.59
CA ASP A 1170 37.45 -0.18 7.60
C ASP A 1170 37.79 -1.63 7.19
N ALA A 1171 37.02 -2.63 7.65
CA ALA A 1171 37.22 -4.03 7.26
C ALA A 1171 36.91 -4.32 5.78
N ILE A 1172 35.88 -3.69 5.18
CA ILE A 1172 35.61 -3.82 3.74
C ILE A 1172 36.75 -3.20 2.91
N VAL A 1173 37.33 -2.09 3.38
CA VAL A 1173 38.51 -1.45 2.75
C VAL A 1173 39.74 -2.36 2.83
N ASP A 1174 39.99 -2.97 3.99
CA ASP A 1174 41.09 -3.93 4.18
C ASP A 1174 40.91 -5.19 3.32
N TRP A 1175 39.68 -5.74 3.28
CA TRP A 1175 39.29 -6.84 2.39
C TRP A 1175 39.61 -6.52 0.93
N ARG A 1176 39.20 -5.34 0.44
CA ARG A 1176 39.48 -4.91 -0.93
C ARG A 1176 40.99 -4.88 -1.21
N GLY A 1177 41.77 -4.30 -0.30
CA GLY A 1177 43.22 -4.24 -0.43
C GLY A 1177 43.87 -5.63 -0.51
N ARG A 1178 43.40 -6.59 0.30
CA ARG A 1178 43.87 -7.99 0.28
C ARG A 1178 43.54 -8.67 -1.05
N ILE A 1179 42.30 -8.59 -1.51
CA ILE A 1179 41.85 -9.24 -2.75
C ILE A 1179 42.58 -8.70 -3.98
N CYS A 1180 42.78 -7.39 -4.09
CA CYS A 1180 43.56 -6.78 -5.17
C CYS A 1180 45.02 -7.29 -5.20
N ARG A 1181 45.68 -7.39 -4.04
CA ARG A 1181 47.05 -7.93 -3.94
C ARG A 1181 47.15 -9.39 -4.36
N ARG A 1182 46.19 -10.21 -3.95
CA ARG A 1182 46.14 -11.64 -4.32
C ARG A 1182 45.94 -11.84 -5.82
N PHE A 1183 44.96 -11.14 -6.40
CA PHE A 1183 44.72 -11.16 -7.85
C PHE A 1183 45.98 -10.80 -8.65
N LEU A 1184 46.65 -9.69 -8.29
CA LEU A 1184 47.88 -9.25 -8.94
C LEU A 1184 49.03 -10.25 -8.78
N SER A 1185 49.21 -10.84 -7.57
CA SER A 1185 50.22 -11.87 -7.33
C SER A 1185 49.98 -13.09 -8.22
N ALA A 1186 48.75 -13.61 -8.24
CA ALA A 1186 48.39 -14.77 -9.02
C ALA A 1186 48.50 -14.53 -10.54
N TYR A 1187 48.16 -13.34 -11.02
CA TYR A 1187 48.36 -12.93 -12.41
C TYR A 1187 49.85 -12.91 -12.80
N ARG A 1188 50.72 -12.34 -11.95
CA ARG A 1188 52.17 -12.33 -12.16
C ARG A 1188 52.77 -13.73 -12.15
N GLU A 1189 52.37 -14.57 -11.21
CA GLU A 1189 52.80 -15.98 -11.14
C GLU A 1189 52.40 -16.74 -12.40
N GLY A 1190 51.17 -16.53 -12.90
CA GLY A 1190 50.68 -17.12 -14.15
C GLY A 1190 51.49 -16.70 -15.38
N LEU A 1191 51.93 -15.44 -15.45
CA LEU A 1191 52.82 -14.96 -16.51
C LEU A 1191 54.23 -15.56 -16.42
N ALA A 1192 54.77 -15.70 -15.20
CA ALA A 1192 56.12 -16.23 -14.96
C ALA A 1192 56.24 -17.74 -15.24
N ALA A 1193 55.21 -18.52 -14.89
CA ALA A 1193 55.21 -19.98 -15.06
C ALA A 1193 55.23 -20.43 -16.53
N ALA A 1194 54.80 -19.57 -17.47
CA ALA A 1194 54.66 -19.89 -18.89
C ALA A 1194 55.84 -19.44 -19.78
N GLY A 1195 56.88 -18.81 -19.22
CA GLY A 1195 58.07 -18.40 -19.99
C GLY A 1195 57.84 -17.35 -21.07
N ALA A 1196 56.74 -16.60 -21.01
CA ALA A 1196 56.36 -15.63 -22.04
C ALA A 1196 57.09 -14.29 -21.90
N ALA A 1197 57.55 -13.74 -23.04
CA ALA A 1197 58.16 -12.41 -23.18
C ALA A 1197 57.16 -11.24 -23.02
N LEU A 1198 56.09 -11.43 -22.23
CA LEU A 1198 55.16 -10.40 -21.79
C LEU A 1198 55.63 -9.72 -20.48
N SER A 1199 56.82 -10.07 -19.99
CA SER A 1199 57.36 -9.60 -18.71
C SER A 1199 57.77 -8.12 -18.74
N CYS A 1200 57.27 -7.36 -17.76
CA CYS A 1200 57.89 -6.12 -17.28
C CYS A 1200 59.33 -6.43 -16.80
N PRO A 1201 60.32 -5.53 -16.97
CA PRO A 1201 61.72 -5.85 -16.70
C PRO A 1201 61.99 -5.94 -15.19
N THR A 1202 62.26 -7.13 -14.67
CA THR A 1202 63.05 -7.29 -13.44
C THR A 1202 63.99 -8.49 -13.58
N SER A 1203 65.29 -8.24 -13.72
CA SER A 1203 66.29 -9.29 -13.51
C SER A 1203 66.41 -9.57 -11.99
N PRO A 1204 66.72 -10.80 -11.58
CA PRO A 1204 66.73 -11.17 -10.16
C PRO A 1204 68.10 -10.90 -9.52
N THR A 1205 68.65 -9.68 -9.59
CA THR A 1205 69.88 -9.33 -8.83
C THR A 1205 70.06 -7.82 -8.58
N SER A 1206 69.13 -7.16 -7.89
CA SER A 1206 69.40 -6.04 -6.95
C SER A 1206 68.09 -5.52 -6.33
N PRO A 1207 68.06 -5.13 -5.04
CA PRO A 1207 66.88 -4.55 -4.42
C PRO A 1207 66.89 -3.04 -4.59
N THR A 1208 66.42 -2.50 -5.72
CA THR A 1208 66.17 -1.05 -5.88
C THR A 1208 65.09 -0.74 -6.93
N SER A 1209 64.07 0.01 -6.47
CA SER A 1209 62.93 0.71 -7.11
C SER A 1209 61.67 -0.08 -7.57
N PRO A 1210 60.61 -0.13 -6.74
CA PRO A 1210 59.25 -0.55 -7.10
C PRO A 1210 58.49 0.41 -8.04
N THR A 1211 59.12 1.47 -8.54
CA THR A 1211 58.41 2.71 -8.93
C THR A 1211 57.76 2.73 -10.32
N GLN A 1212 58.21 1.94 -11.30
CA GLN A 1212 57.64 1.98 -12.66
C GLN A 1212 56.37 1.14 -12.84
N GLU A 1213 56.28 -0.02 -12.18
CA GLU A 1213 55.13 -0.94 -12.29
C GLU A 1213 53.93 -0.42 -11.46
N THR A 1214 54.21 0.17 -10.30
CA THR A 1214 53.25 0.97 -9.53
C THR A 1214 52.73 2.14 -10.36
N ALA A 1215 53.61 2.83 -11.11
CA ALA A 1215 53.20 3.99 -11.91
C ALA A 1215 52.20 3.61 -13.02
N VAL A 1216 52.43 2.52 -13.77
CA VAL A 1216 51.52 2.10 -14.85
C VAL A 1216 50.18 1.60 -14.31
N THR A 1217 50.19 0.83 -13.22
CA THR A 1217 48.96 0.34 -12.57
C THR A 1217 48.16 1.50 -11.97
N ARG A 1218 48.83 2.47 -11.35
CA ARG A 1218 48.24 3.70 -10.82
C ARG A 1218 47.68 4.59 -11.93
N LEU A 1219 48.40 4.73 -13.05
CA LEU A 1219 47.94 5.49 -14.24
C LEU A 1219 46.66 4.90 -14.83
N LEU A 1220 46.59 3.57 -14.94
CA LEU A 1220 45.40 2.85 -15.41
C LEU A 1220 44.21 2.98 -14.46
N ALA A 1221 44.44 2.87 -13.14
CA ALA A 1221 43.42 3.10 -12.13
C ALA A 1221 42.90 4.55 -12.14
N LEU A 1222 43.80 5.52 -12.29
CA LEU A 1222 43.46 6.94 -12.45
C LEU A 1222 42.63 7.18 -13.72
N HIS A 1223 42.98 6.53 -14.83
CA HIS A 1223 42.22 6.62 -16.08
C HIS A 1223 40.81 6.04 -15.93
N GLY A 1224 40.67 4.83 -15.38
CA GLY A 1224 39.35 4.21 -15.16
C GLY A 1224 38.44 5.00 -14.21
N ALA A 1225 39.01 5.58 -13.15
CA ALA A 1225 38.28 6.44 -12.22
C ALA A 1225 37.90 7.80 -12.85
N SER A 1226 38.79 8.37 -13.68
CA SER A 1226 38.53 9.59 -14.46
C SER A 1226 37.38 9.40 -15.45
N THR A 1227 37.40 8.32 -16.23
CA THR A 1227 36.35 8.00 -17.20
C THR A 1227 34.98 7.87 -16.54
N ARG A 1228 34.91 7.17 -15.40
CA ARG A 1228 33.65 7.04 -14.65
C ARG A 1228 33.15 8.37 -14.08
N LEU A 1229 34.04 9.20 -13.53
CA LEU A 1229 33.69 10.54 -13.06
C LEU A 1229 33.15 11.40 -14.21
N ARG A 1230 33.77 11.33 -15.39
CA ARG A 1230 33.32 12.04 -16.59
C ARG A 1230 31.93 11.59 -17.03
N GLU A 1231 31.68 10.28 -17.13
CA GLU A 1231 30.37 9.74 -17.51
C GLU A 1231 29.25 10.23 -16.58
N VAL A 1232 29.52 10.26 -15.27
CA VAL A 1232 28.56 10.77 -14.28
C VAL A 1232 28.39 12.29 -14.43
N LEU A 1233 29.47 13.06 -14.65
CA LEU A 1233 29.40 14.51 -14.85
C LEU A 1233 28.69 14.91 -16.15
N GLU A 1234 28.82 14.13 -17.22
CA GLU A 1234 28.07 14.34 -18.47
C GLU A 1234 26.57 14.10 -18.27
N LEU A 1235 26.20 13.08 -17.48
CA LEU A 1235 24.80 12.85 -17.08
C LEU A 1235 24.26 13.99 -16.21
N VAL A 1236 25.06 14.54 -15.28
CA VAL A 1236 24.69 15.72 -14.48
C VAL A 1236 24.52 16.96 -15.37
N SER A 1237 25.43 17.17 -16.31
CA SER A 1237 25.43 18.34 -17.21
C SER A 1237 24.26 18.33 -18.20
N ALA A 1238 23.76 17.15 -18.59
CA ALA A 1238 22.62 17.00 -19.47
C ALA A 1238 21.25 17.33 -18.82
N LEU A 1239 21.22 17.57 -17.50
CA LEU A 1239 19.99 17.63 -16.70
C LEU A 1239 19.49 19.05 -16.28
N GLU A 1240 20.06 20.16 -16.77
CA GLU A 1240 19.50 21.50 -16.45
C GLU A 1240 18.67 22.17 -17.58
N PRO A 1241 17.56 22.89 -17.29
CA PRO A 1241 16.83 23.05 -16.03
C PRO A 1241 15.42 22.45 -16.13
N LYS A 1242 15.28 21.14 -15.86
CA LYS A 1242 13.97 20.54 -15.55
C LYS A 1242 14.18 19.52 -14.45
N GLY A 1243 13.86 19.92 -13.22
CA GLY A 1243 14.09 19.16 -11.99
C GLY A 1243 13.78 17.68 -12.12
N ALA A 1244 14.85 16.88 -12.22
CA ALA A 1244 14.86 15.44 -12.04
C ALA A 1244 16.16 15.11 -11.28
N SER A 1245 16.04 14.81 -9.99
CA SER A 1245 17.13 14.46 -9.06
C SER A 1245 17.59 13.01 -9.29
N GLY A 1246 18.17 12.73 -10.46
CA GLY A 1246 18.45 11.37 -10.92
C GLY A 1246 19.90 10.89 -10.79
N VAL A 1247 20.87 11.75 -10.45
CA VAL A 1247 22.26 11.30 -10.22
C VAL A 1247 22.44 11.06 -8.73
N SER A 1248 22.69 9.81 -8.35
CA SER A 1248 22.97 9.44 -6.96
C SER A 1248 24.20 10.18 -6.47
N ALA A 1249 24.04 11.04 -5.45
CA ALA A 1249 25.14 11.67 -4.73
C ALA A 1249 26.18 10.63 -4.25
N ALA A 1250 25.77 9.38 -4.05
CA ALA A 1250 26.64 8.29 -3.65
C ALA A 1250 27.61 7.83 -4.75
N ASP A 1251 27.18 7.76 -6.02
CA ASP A 1251 28.03 7.37 -7.16
C ASP A 1251 29.09 8.44 -7.44
N LEU A 1252 28.67 9.71 -7.44
CA LEU A 1252 29.57 10.85 -7.61
C LEU A 1252 30.56 10.93 -6.43
N GLY A 1253 30.07 10.70 -5.21
CA GLY A 1253 30.91 10.63 -4.01
C GLY A 1253 31.92 9.47 -4.04
N ALA A 1254 31.55 8.30 -4.55
CA ALA A 1254 32.44 7.13 -4.68
C ALA A 1254 33.57 7.40 -5.68
N ALA A 1255 33.25 7.87 -6.89
CA ALA A 1255 34.25 8.20 -7.91
C ALA A 1255 35.26 9.26 -7.42
N ILE A 1256 34.79 10.30 -6.72
CA ILE A 1256 35.64 11.34 -6.13
C ILE A 1256 36.53 10.77 -5.02
N ARG A 1257 35.99 9.90 -4.15
CA ARG A 1257 36.76 9.25 -3.07
C ARG A 1257 37.84 8.30 -3.63
N VAL A 1258 37.55 7.57 -4.70
CA VAL A 1258 38.55 6.72 -5.38
C VAL A 1258 39.71 7.58 -5.90
N LEU A 1259 39.41 8.66 -6.64
CA LEU A 1259 40.43 9.59 -7.14
C LEU A 1259 41.25 10.25 -6.02
N SER A 1260 40.61 10.65 -4.91
CA SER A 1260 41.32 11.18 -3.74
C SER A 1260 42.20 10.14 -3.06
N SER A 1261 41.72 8.90 -2.88
CA SER A 1261 42.52 7.83 -2.26
C SER A 1261 43.76 7.46 -3.09
N LEU A 1262 43.63 7.47 -4.43
CA LEU A 1262 44.74 7.26 -5.36
C LEU A 1262 45.73 8.42 -5.38
N ALA A 1263 45.36 9.60 -4.87
CA ALA A 1263 46.24 10.76 -4.74
C ALA A 1263 47.03 10.76 -3.42
N GLU A 1264 46.45 10.20 -2.34
CA GLU A 1264 47.00 10.29 -0.98
C GLU A 1264 48.04 9.21 -0.62
N GLN A 1265 48.13 8.07 -1.34
CA GLN A 1265 49.08 7.01 -1.01
C GLN A 1265 50.36 7.01 -1.88
N GLU A 1266 51.52 7.03 -1.21
CA GLU A 1266 52.86 6.76 -1.79
C GLU A 1266 53.21 5.25 -1.80
N GLU A 1267 52.49 4.40 -1.07
CA GLU A 1267 52.78 2.95 -0.92
C GLU A 1267 51.80 2.05 -1.70
N TRP A 1268 51.80 2.15 -3.04
CA TRP A 1268 51.25 1.10 -3.92
C TRP A 1268 52.35 0.26 -4.57
#